data_AF-A0A9Q5SPR9-F1
#
_entry.id   AF-A0A9Q5SPR9-F1
#
_cell.length_a   1.000
_cell.length_b   1.000
_cell.length_c   1.000
_cell.angle_alpha   90.00
_cell.angle_beta   90.00
_cell.angle_gamma   90.00
#
_symmetry.space_group_name_H-M   'P 1'
#
loop_
_entity.id
_entity.type
_entity.pdbx_description
1 polymer ?
#
loop_
_entity_poly.entity_id
_entity_poly.type
_entity_poly.pdbx_seq_one_letter_code
_entity_poly.pdbx_strand_id
1 'polypeptide(L)'
;MNTRFVTFVLLLFVWLEGNSVWAQYLPKLYQVFSPDKKLVMAIQRHNDGLLTYTFAANREVLIKESSLGFKLESQETVPSSGWKIENVSDRQVRNEWRPLWGKRAVVKDHFNELVIDLLNPAGQPERMQLVVRGYNDGFAFCYKIPEGEGECVNVQSELTAYNFAGDYTAWFYNGENHNIGPEKLTETDGTRLPVMTVKAGDRHYMAIHEACLETGAPLVLQSKGGESLFSVASKPADLSPGYTSAWRVVLYGTTPGVLTDSHLLELLNPDPDSRYDFSWVKPGLAVWDWRINGAVWDGFTYGMSYPSWVRMVDFAAEQGFKYLVLDANWYGPEFESDSDPVKGEKAQDVQRLLKYGKEKGVGIWLYLNDVGGRKYPIEKTLKQYGDWGAAGVKYGFMSGTQEEKNRWTKKITELCAQNRLLVDFHDGPVHPYGQMRTWPNAVTREYCHAQLDGHHVFEPKTFVTTVFVNMVAGPVDMNNGMFDLRQGHTTRVDESQPVPSTLVSEAARTLITFSGVTILPDIPEYYRKYPALLNFLSAQKMPWRESRTLAGEIGEYIVMMRETDDAYLVGAATNESGRMIDLPLSFLEKGKYTVEVIEDGDDAHYLTNRESLKTTTRQLTNNDKLTLKLAPGGGACLVIKKTPSMRVREQATFPLVSPSEKMNADIKVGGKNVEIDLFDNGEKVVTAKTLQFSLDENTLKGNWTVTNQKRKSVDQTWQPVYGERSVVTDRYNEVELTLQSDENRKEMVLSVRLYDEGLAFRYAFDKLDFWNRTVTDEKTQFLFQEDCKTWVTGMAQGAYSETKLSGLKGAADRPQVIQVDDNRFVAIGEAALVDYSRMKLEKSEAGFGVQSVLSGKVNLDLAGYRSPWRYVMVAGHPGKLVENNYFVLNLNEPNQIANTNWIKPGQVIREVTLTTTGSMACIDFAAENNIAYVLFDAGWYGAEEDVKSDATTVTVDPTRSKGPLDLPKVIEYANSKGVGILVYVNKKALHQQLDEILPLYKKWGIKGVKYGFVNVGDQYATAWLHQAVRKAAKYELMVDIHDEYRPTGYSRTYPNLLTQEGIRGDEESPSLDQTIYTLYNRMICGAGDYTNCYFAERVTKKMGGRAAQLAKLVAIYSPWQFVYWYDRPEKSPRRASGAGSVESVIKTDAATRFYNSIPTVWDETRFLEGEMGKYAVVARRSGSDWYVSMLNAGDKKQISLPLDFLKNKKNYTATLYYQASKQKKDVVDIKKIKLDDRSEITIDLIGNSGCVLHLRQNISG
;
A
#
# COMPACT_ATOMS: atom_id res chain seq x y z
N MET A 1 -34.95 50.35 -32.13
CA MET A 1 -36.20 51.08 -31.84
C MET A 1 -36.87 50.42 -30.64
N ASN A 2 -36.97 51.20 -29.56
CA ASN A 2 -37.93 51.21 -28.43
C ASN A 2 -38.40 49.88 -27.81
N THR A 3 -37.92 49.49 -26.62
CA THR A 3 -38.26 49.93 -25.23
C THR A 3 -39.64 49.51 -24.71
N ARG A 4 -39.67 48.74 -23.61
CA ARG A 4 -40.20 49.17 -22.30
C ARG A 4 -39.69 48.28 -21.13
N PHE A 5 -39.13 48.97 -20.12
CA PHE A 5 -39.14 48.81 -18.65
C PHE A 5 -38.80 47.47 -17.95
N VAL A 6 -37.65 47.47 -17.25
CA VAL A 6 -37.37 46.65 -16.05
C VAL A 6 -36.82 47.57 -14.95
N THR A 7 -37.38 47.46 -13.76
CA THR A 7 -37.05 48.27 -12.57
C THR A 7 -35.74 47.81 -11.92
N PHE A 8 -34.86 48.78 -11.73
CA PHE A 8 -33.55 48.75 -11.07
C PHE A 8 -33.66 48.74 -9.53
N VAL A 9 -32.74 48.06 -8.84
CA VAL A 9 -31.86 48.67 -7.82
C VAL A 9 -30.47 48.05 -7.96
N LEU A 10 -29.47 48.91 -8.08
CA LEU A 10 -28.09 48.64 -8.51
C LEU A 10 -27.17 49.32 -7.50
N LEU A 11 -26.02 48.71 -7.15
CA LEU A 11 -24.93 49.42 -6.48
C LEU A 11 -23.57 49.06 -7.12
N LEU A 12 -22.93 50.11 -7.63
CA LEU A 12 -21.69 50.17 -8.41
C LEU A 12 -20.76 51.08 -7.60
N PHE A 13 -19.53 50.64 -7.29
CA PHE A 13 -18.54 51.44 -6.57
C PHE A 13 -17.72 52.30 -7.56
N VAL A 14 -17.67 53.61 -7.31
CA VAL A 14 -16.77 54.59 -7.95
C VAL A 14 -15.86 55.18 -6.86
N TRP A 15 -14.58 55.30 -7.18
CA TRP A 15 -13.53 55.98 -6.41
C TRP A 15 -13.77 57.49 -6.34
N LEU A 16 -13.82 58.07 -5.13
CA LEU A 16 -13.57 59.48 -4.84
C LEU A 16 -13.21 59.63 -3.34
N GLU A 17 -12.06 60.23 -3.06
CA GLU A 17 -11.58 60.58 -1.72
C GLU A 17 -12.40 61.74 -1.12
N GLY A 18 -12.75 61.64 0.16
CA GLY A 18 -13.39 62.69 0.93
C GLY A 18 -13.94 62.17 2.26
N ASN A 19 -13.23 62.45 3.36
CA ASN A 19 -13.61 62.06 4.72
C ASN A 19 -14.95 62.68 5.17
N SER A 20 -15.94 61.83 5.50
CA SER A 20 -16.94 62.11 6.54
C SER A 20 -17.76 60.86 6.92
N VAL A 21 -17.38 60.26 8.05
CA VAL A 21 -18.20 59.58 9.09
C VAL A 21 -19.63 59.12 8.68
N TRP A 22 -19.78 57.98 7.97
CA TRP A 22 -21.01 57.16 7.92
C TRP A 22 -20.75 55.69 7.49
N ALA A 23 -19.56 55.15 7.76
CA ALA A 23 -19.26 53.73 7.51
C ALA A 23 -19.27 52.93 8.82
N GLN A 24 -20.45 52.60 9.33
CA GLN A 24 -20.57 51.68 10.46
C GLN A 24 -21.74 50.71 10.25
N TYR A 25 -21.39 49.43 10.19
CA TYR A 25 -22.23 48.22 10.27
C TYR A 25 -23.04 47.81 9.03
N LEU A 26 -22.35 47.41 7.95
CA LEU A 26 -22.90 46.38 7.07
C LEU A 26 -22.55 44.99 7.65
N PRO A 27 -23.50 44.04 7.75
CA PRO A 27 -23.22 42.69 8.23
C PRO A 27 -22.18 42.01 7.34
N LYS A 28 -21.18 41.39 7.96
CA LYS A 28 -20.08 40.72 7.24
C LYS A 28 -20.57 39.37 6.71
N LEU A 29 -20.51 39.20 5.38
CA LEU A 29 -20.95 38.02 4.64
C LEU A 29 -19.73 37.13 4.31
N TYR A 30 -19.83 35.83 4.59
CA TYR A 30 -18.84 34.82 4.23
C TYR A 30 -19.44 33.87 3.19
N GLN A 31 -18.69 33.49 2.16
CA GLN A 31 -19.22 32.66 1.06
C GLN A 31 -18.31 31.48 0.77
N VAL A 32 -18.92 30.33 0.53
CA VAL A 32 -18.26 29.10 0.07
C VAL A 32 -18.91 28.69 -1.22
N PHE A 33 -18.12 28.53 -2.28
CA PHE A 33 -18.59 28.07 -3.59
C PHE A 33 -18.25 26.59 -3.77
N SER A 34 -19.03 25.84 -4.55
CA SER A 34 -18.58 24.57 -5.11
C SER A 34 -17.36 24.78 -6.03
N PRO A 35 -16.52 23.75 -6.28
CA PRO A 35 -15.41 23.83 -7.23
C PRO A 35 -15.81 24.32 -8.63
N ASP A 36 -16.98 23.95 -9.13
CA ASP A 36 -17.53 24.41 -10.42
C ASP A 36 -18.28 25.75 -10.34
N LYS A 37 -18.38 26.32 -9.13
CA LYS A 37 -19.04 27.60 -8.80
C LYS A 37 -20.53 27.65 -9.12
N LYS A 38 -21.19 26.52 -9.33
CA LYS A 38 -22.64 26.47 -9.54
C LYS A 38 -23.42 26.52 -8.23
N LEU A 39 -22.82 26.07 -7.14
CA LEU A 39 -23.44 26.08 -5.83
C LEU A 39 -22.74 27.10 -4.93
N VAL A 40 -23.49 27.78 -4.07
CA VAL A 40 -22.94 28.70 -3.07
C VAL A 40 -23.73 28.61 -1.76
N MET A 41 -22.99 28.52 -0.66
CA MET A 41 -23.51 28.75 0.68
C MET A 41 -22.96 30.08 1.19
N ALA A 42 -23.85 30.98 1.62
CA ALA A 42 -23.48 32.27 2.17
C ALA A 42 -23.90 32.37 3.63
N ILE A 43 -22.94 32.66 4.51
CA ILE A 43 -23.07 32.71 5.97
C ILE A 43 -23.03 34.17 6.42
N GLN A 44 -23.99 34.56 7.23
CA GLN A 44 -24.13 35.91 7.78
C GLN A 44 -24.09 35.86 9.30
N ARG A 45 -23.39 36.82 9.91
CA ARG A 45 -23.44 37.04 11.36
C ARG A 45 -24.29 38.27 11.67
N HIS A 46 -25.25 38.10 12.57
CA HIS A 46 -26.12 39.17 13.06
C HIS A 46 -25.51 39.95 14.23
N ASN A 47 -26.12 41.08 14.56
CA ASN A 47 -25.69 41.94 15.66
C ASN A 47 -25.83 41.26 17.03
N ASP A 48 -26.83 40.38 17.17
CA ASP A 48 -27.04 39.54 18.36
C ASP A 48 -26.09 38.34 18.42
N GLY A 49 -25.16 38.21 17.47
CA GLY A 49 -24.16 37.15 17.40
C GLY A 49 -24.60 35.90 16.66
N LEU A 50 -25.91 35.75 16.37
CA LEU A 50 -26.45 34.58 15.68
C LEU A 50 -25.83 34.43 14.29
N LEU A 51 -25.53 33.19 13.91
CA LEU A 51 -25.12 32.84 12.55
C LEU A 51 -26.32 32.31 11.77
N THR A 52 -26.48 32.79 10.54
CA THR A 52 -27.46 32.26 9.58
C THR A 52 -26.77 31.91 8.26
N TYR A 53 -27.38 31.05 7.46
CA TYR A 53 -26.92 30.75 6.11
C TYR A 53 -28.04 30.80 5.07
N THR A 54 -27.64 30.97 3.81
CA THR A 54 -28.47 30.76 2.62
C THR A 54 -27.78 29.77 1.70
N PHE A 55 -28.56 29.04 0.90
CA PHE A 55 -28.04 28.13 -0.13
C PHE A 55 -28.68 28.44 -1.48
N ALA A 56 -27.82 28.61 -2.49
CA ALA A 56 -28.24 28.87 -3.85
C ALA A 56 -27.54 27.93 -4.85
N ALA A 57 -28.29 27.53 -5.88
CA ALA A 57 -27.80 26.70 -6.97
C ALA A 57 -28.11 27.40 -8.30
N ASN A 58 -27.11 27.51 -9.19
CA ASN A 58 -27.23 28.20 -10.47
C ASN A 58 -27.84 29.61 -10.37
N ARG A 59 -27.51 30.33 -9.28
CA ARG A 59 -28.00 31.68 -8.94
C ARG A 59 -29.46 31.75 -8.46
N GLU A 60 -30.13 30.62 -8.26
CA GLU A 60 -31.45 30.54 -7.64
C GLU A 60 -31.31 30.18 -6.17
N VAL A 61 -31.89 30.99 -5.28
CA VAL A 61 -31.92 30.71 -3.83
C VAL A 61 -32.92 29.59 -3.58
N LEU A 62 -32.45 28.48 -3.02
CA LEU A 62 -33.27 27.31 -2.71
C LEU A 62 -33.58 27.22 -1.21
N ILE A 63 -32.64 27.67 -0.38
CA ILE A 63 -32.82 27.82 1.07
C ILE A 63 -32.52 29.27 1.43
N LYS A 64 -33.55 29.96 1.93
CA LYS A 64 -33.47 31.31 2.50
C LYS A 64 -32.74 31.27 3.82
N GLU A 65 -32.61 32.45 4.41
CA GLU A 65 -31.92 32.63 5.66
C GLU A 65 -32.41 31.65 6.74
N SER A 66 -31.46 30.85 7.24
CA SER A 66 -31.69 29.73 8.16
C SER A 66 -30.64 29.75 9.27
N SER A 67 -31.08 29.56 10.52
CA SER A 67 -30.22 29.66 11.71
C SER A 67 -29.21 28.53 11.83
N LEU A 68 -28.10 28.82 12.52
CA LEU A 68 -27.02 27.91 12.91
C LEU A 68 -26.67 28.11 14.39
N GLY A 69 -26.29 27.03 15.08
CA GLY A 69 -25.83 27.07 16.47
C GLY A 69 -26.69 26.24 17.43
N PHE A 70 -26.63 26.57 18.72
CA PHE A 70 -27.30 25.85 19.80
C PHE A 70 -28.00 26.80 20.77
N LYS A 71 -29.02 26.30 21.46
CA LYS A 71 -29.60 26.88 22.67
C LYS A 71 -29.21 26.02 23.86
N LEU A 72 -28.62 26.61 24.89
CA LEU A 72 -28.23 25.92 26.11
C LEU A 72 -29.38 25.88 27.13
N GLU A 73 -29.31 24.96 28.11
CA GLU A 73 -30.30 24.93 29.20
C GLU A 73 -30.32 26.22 30.03
N SER A 74 -29.17 26.92 30.10
CA SER A 74 -29.03 28.27 30.67
C SER A 74 -29.83 29.36 29.94
N GLN A 75 -30.48 29.02 28.83
CA GLN A 75 -31.15 29.92 27.89
C GLN A 75 -30.19 30.78 27.05
N GLU A 76 -28.88 30.59 27.15
CA GLU A 76 -27.92 31.24 26.26
C GLU A 76 -27.97 30.61 24.84
N THR A 77 -27.80 31.45 23.82
CA THR A 77 -27.63 31.03 22.42
C THR A 77 -26.15 30.98 22.07
N VAL A 78 -25.70 29.96 21.35
CA VAL A 78 -24.30 29.76 20.99
C VAL A 78 -24.20 29.66 19.47
N PRO A 79 -23.59 30.65 18.79
CA PRO A 79 -23.02 31.90 19.33
C PRO A 79 -24.07 32.97 19.71
N SER A 80 -23.83 33.70 20.81
CA SER A 80 -24.55 34.91 21.25
C SER A 80 -23.75 36.19 20.97
N SER A 81 -24.29 37.36 21.32
CA SER A 81 -23.68 38.66 21.08
C SER A 81 -22.29 38.83 21.70
N GLY A 82 -21.97 38.07 22.77
CA GLY A 82 -20.66 38.05 23.42
C GLY A 82 -19.56 37.32 22.64
N TRP A 83 -19.94 36.51 21.64
CA TRP A 83 -19.01 35.72 20.84
C TRP A 83 -18.33 36.55 19.75
N LYS A 84 -17.04 36.36 19.58
CA LYS A 84 -16.21 37.03 18.57
C LYS A 84 -15.71 36.02 17.54
N ILE A 85 -15.63 36.42 16.27
CA ILE A 85 -14.90 35.66 15.26
C ILE A 85 -13.41 35.92 15.52
N GLU A 86 -12.69 34.88 15.93
CA GLU A 86 -11.25 34.95 16.17
C GLU A 86 -10.49 34.82 14.85
N ASN A 87 -10.90 33.87 14.00
CA ASN A 87 -10.25 33.58 12.74
C ASN A 87 -11.24 33.04 11.71
N VAL A 88 -10.94 33.27 10.42
CA VAL A 88 -11.65 32.67 9.30
C VAL A 88 -10.61 32.18 8.31
N SER A 89 -10.67 30.90 7.96
CA SER A 89 -9.75 30.29 7.00
C SER A 89 -10.50 29.55 5.92
N ASP A 90 -9.95 29.58 4.71
CA ASP A 90 -10.45 28.84 3.56
C ASP A 90 -9.35 27.99 2.94
N ARG A 91 -9.75 26.88 2.31
CA ARG A 91 -8.85 26.05 1.49
C ARG A 91 -9.59 25.31 0.39
N GLN A 92 -8.83 24.83 -0.59
CA GLN A 92 -9.32 23.93 -1.63
C GLN A 92 -8.65 22.56 -1.50
N VAL A 93 -9.44 21.50 -1.65
CA VAL A 93 -8.96 20.13 -1.58
C VAL A 93 -9.26 19.42 -2.90
N ARG A 94 -8.29 18.66 -3.40
CA ARG A 94 -8.40 17.85 -4.62
C ARG A 94 -7.71 16.50 -4.40
N ASN A 95 -8.47 15.57 -3.83
CA ASN A 95 -8.00 14.22 -3.55
C ASN A 95 -8.83 13.18 -4.31
N GLU A 96 -8.39 11.93 -4.25
CA GLU A 96 -9.15 10.77 -4.71
C GLU A 96 -9.29 9.77 -3.56
N TRP A 97 -10.49 9.20 -3.42
CA TRP A 97 -10.76 8.04 -2.59
C TRP A 97 -11.00 6.82 -3.48
N ARG A 98 -10.42 5.68 -3.10
CA ARG A 98 -10.62 4.38 -3.76
C ARG A 98 -11.32 3.46 -2.77
N PRO A 99 -12.66 3.39 -2.80
CA PRO A 99 -13.40 2.52 -1.90
C PRO A 99 -13.01 1.06 -2.14
N LEU A 100 -13.03 0.26 -1.07
CA LEU A 100 -12.90 -1.20 -1.18
C LEU A 100 -14.04 -1.80 -2.02
N TRP A 101 -15.24 -1.24 -1.84
CA TRP A 101 -16.42 -1.48 -2.64
C TRP A 101 -17.33 -0.25 -2.55
N GLY A 102 -18.14 0.00 -3.58
CA GLY A 102 -19.03 1.16 -3.61
C GLY A 102 -19.68 1.34 -4.96
N LYS A 103 -20.26 2.52 -5.19
CA LYS A 103 -20.88 2.88 -6.48
C LYS A 103 -19.83 3.02 -7.59
N ARG A 104 -18.58 3.37 -7.26
CA ARG A 104 -17.47 3.59 -8.21
C ARG A 104 -16.14 3.11 -7.63
N ALA A 105 -15.23 2.69 -8.50
CA ALA A 105 -13.87 2.30 -8.09
C ALA A 105 -12.95 3.49 -7.74
N VAL A 106 -13.29 4.70 -8.24
CA VAL A 106 -12.55 5.94 -7.95
C VAL A 106 -13.55 7.07 -7.71
N VAL A 107 -13.43 7.73 -6.56
CA VAL A 107 -14.29 8.82 -6.12
C VAL A 107 -13.44 10.09 -5.98
N LYS A 108 -13.89 11.19 -6.57
CA LYS A 108 -13.22 12.49 -6.44
C LYS A 108 -13.62 13.16 -5.14
N ASP A 109 -12.65 13.46 -4.28
CA ASP A 109 -12.85 14.23 -3.06
C ASP A 109 -12.40 15.68 -3.30
N HIS A 110 -13.26 16.42 -4.00
CA HIS A 110 -12.99 17.78 -4.47
C HIS A 110 -13.97 18.75 -3.81
N PHE A 111 -13.48 19.60 -2.91
CA PHE A 111 -14.30 20.61 -2.23
C PHE A 111 -13.53 21.88 -1.91
N ASN A 112 -14.28 22.95 -1.70
CA ASN A 112 -13.80 24.16 -1.04
C ASN A 112 -14.28 24.14 0.41
N GLU A 113 -13.41 24.49 1.35
CA GLU A 113 -13.71 24.51 2.78
C GLU A 113 -13.59 25.92 3.35
N LEU A 114 -14.45 26.25 4.29
CA LEU A 114 -14.40 27.44 5.12
C LEU A 114 -14.52 27.03 6.59
N VAL A 115 -13.65 27.55 7.43
CA VAL A 115 -13.68 27.38 8.88
C VAL A 115 -13.82 28.75 9.52
N ILE A 116 -14.85 28.92 10.37
CA ILE A 116 -15.06 30.11 11.19
C ILE A 116 -14.82 29.74 12.64
N ASP A 117 -13.74 30.28 13.22
CA ASP A 117 -13.37 30.11 14.62
C ASP A 117 -14.06 31.19 15.47
N LEU A 118 -14.86 30.75 16.45
CA LEU A 118 -15.61 31.62 17.35
C LEU A 118 -15.06 31.48 18.78
N LEU A 119 -14.88 32.61 19.45
CA LEU A 119 -14.39 32.73 20.82
C LEU A 119 -15.45 33.41 21.71
N ASN A 120 -15.72 32.84 22.87
CA ASN A 120 -16.52 33.39 23.95
C ASN A 120 -15.62 33.74 25.15
N PRO A 121 -15.16 35.00 25.29
CA PRO A 121 -14.20 35.37 26.33
C PRO A 121 -14.73 35.27 27.77
N ALA A 122 -16.04 35.14 27.95
CA ALA A 122 -16.71 35.28 29.25
C ALA A 122 -17.68 34.13 29.58
N GLY A 123 -17.72 33.07 28.78
CA GLY A 123 -18.69 31.99 28.95
C GLY A 123 -18.19 30.64 28.42
N GLN A 124 -19.02 29.62 28.60
CA GLN A 124 -18.76 28.24 28.17
C GLN A 124 -19.80 27.80 27.12
N PRO A 125 -19.42 27.07 26.06
CA PRO A 125 -18.04 26.67 25.77
C PRO A 125 -17.21 27.90 25.36
N GLU A 126 -15.93 27.91 25.71
CA GLU A 126 -15.04 29.06 25.40
C GLU A 126 -14.87 29.22 23.88
N ARG A 127 -14.86 28.12 23.13
CA ARG A 127 -14.56 28.10 21.69
C ARG A 127 -15.51 27.19 20.93
N MET A 128 -15.83 27.60 19.70
CA MET A 128 -16.64 26.82 18.77
C MET A 128 -16.16 27.08 17.35
N GLN A 129 -16.11 26.05 16.51
CA GLN A 129 -15.83 26.18 15.09
C GLN A 129 -17.07 25.82 14.28
N LEU A 130 -17.35 26.60 13.24
CA LEU A 130 -18.23 26.20 12.14
C LEU A 130 -17.37 25.82 10.95
N VAL A 131 -17.44 24.55 10.54
CA VAL A 131 -16.73 24.05 9.35
C VAL A 131 -17.73 23.82 8.25
N VAL A 132 -17.49 24.37 7.05
CA VAL A 132 -18.36 24.25 5.88
C VAL A 132 -17.57 23.74 4.69
N ARG A 133 -18.12 22.76 3.97
CA ARG A 133 -17.55 22.21 2.73
C ARG A 133 -18.53 22.32 1.57
N GLY A 134 -18.07 22.84 0.45
CA GLY A 134 -18.81 22.90 -0.81
C GLY A 134 -18.25 21.94 -1.85
N TYR A 135 -19.07 20.97 -2.23
CA TYR A 135 -18.83 20.01 -3.32
C TYR A 135 -19.69 20.39 -4.53
N ASN A 136 -19.45 19.78 -5.69
CA ASN A 136 -20.26 20.06 -6.89
C ASN A 136 -21.68 19.46 -6.80
N ASP A 137 -21.86 18.47 -5.92
CA ASP A 137 -23.09 17.72 -5.68
C ASP A 137 -23.69 17.98 -4.29
N GLY A 138 -23.26 19.04 -3.58
CA GLY A 138 -23.89 19.50 -2.35
C GLY A 138 -22.99 20.30 -1.42
N PHE A 139 -23.55 20.71 -0.28
CA PHE A 139 -22.82 21.32 0.83
C PHE A 139 -23.00 20.52 2.11
N ALA A 140 -21.99 20.62 2.98
CA ALA A 140 -22.06 20.08 4.31
C ALA A 140 -21.46 21.05 5.32
N PHE A 141 -21.99 21.09 6.54
CA PHE A 141 -21.39 21.84 7.63
C PHE A 141 -21.49 21.10 8.97
N CYS A 142 -20.54 21.33 9.87
CA CYS A 142 -20.57 20.79 11.22
C CYS A 142 -20.03 21.78 12.25
N TYR A 143 -20.35 21.52 13.51
CA TYR A 143 -19.90 22.28 14.66
C TYR A 143 -18.84 21.50 15.42
N LYS A 144 -17.79 22.18 15.88
CA LYS A 144 -16.74 21.57 16.71
C LYS A 144 -16.45 22.41 17.94
N ILE A 145 -16.29 21.74 19.08
CA ILE A 145 -15.72 22.31 20.30
C ILE A 145 -14.27 21.79 20.37
N PRO A 146 -13.26 22.65 20.21
CA PRO A 146 -11.86 22.21 20.27
C PRO A 146 -11.54 21.45 21.57
N GLU A 147 -10.56 20.54 21.51
CA GLU A 147 -10.03 19.88 22.72
C GLU A 147 -9.36 20.92 23.65
N GLY A 148 -9.47 20.74 24.97
CA GLY A 148 -8.90 21.65 25.96
C GLY A 148 -9.50 21.52 27.36
N GLU A 149 -9.07 22.38 28.28
CA GLU A 149 -9.68 22.52 29.61
C GLU A 149 -10.95 23.39 29.49
N GLY A 150 -12.10 22.88 29.94
CA GLY A 150 -13.39 23.59 29.87
C GLY A 150 -14.52 22.76 30.47
N GLU A 151 -15.63 23.42 30.81
CA GLU A 151 -16.80 22.74 31.37
C GLU A 151 -17.74 22.22 30.27
N CYS A 152 -18.33 21.06 30.53
CA CYS A 152 -19.41 20.49 29.74
C CYS A 152 -20.68 21.34 29.95
N VAL A 153 -21.33 21.80 28.87
CA VAL A 153 -22.57 22.58 28.96
C VAL A 153 -23.75 21.85 28.33
N ASN A 154 -24.87 21.77 29.07
CA ASN A 154 -26.06 21.07 28.61
C ASN A 154 -26.77 21.83 27.48
N VAL A 155 -27.16 21.09 26.44
CA VAL A 155 -27.85 21.63 25.28
C VAL A 155 -29.36 21.44 25.42
N GLN A 156 -30.10 22.54 25.30
CA GLN A 156 -31.56 22.53 25.22
C GLN A 156 -32.04 22.17 23.81
N SER A 157 -31.45 22.76 22.77
CA SER A 157 -31.77 22.45 21.36
C SER A 157 -30.64 22.83 20.40
N GLU A 158 -30.61 22.18 19.24
CA GLU A 158 -29.85 22.64 18.07
C GLU A 158 -30.71 23.66 17.29
N LEU A 159 -30.13 24.80 16.90
CA LEU A 159 -30.81 25.87 16.18
C LEU A 159 -30.77 25.73 14.65
N THR A 160 -30.04 24.74 14.15
CA THR A 160 -29.94 24.47 12.71
C THR A 160 -31.31 24.35 12.07
N ALA A 161 -31.55 25.09 10.99
CA ALA A 161 -32.80 25.05 10.25
C ALA A 161 -32.60 25.05 8.72
N TYR A 162 -33.69 24.79 8.00
CA TYR A 162 -33.81 24.78 6.55
C TYR A 162 -35.07 25.54 6.15
N ASN A 163 -34.93 26.83 5.89
CA ASN A 163 -36.01 27.72 5.47
C ASN A 163 -36.11 27.74 3.94
N PHE A 164 -36.94 26.86 3.36
CA PHE A 164 -36.99 26.73 1.89
C PHE A 164 -37.54 27.97 1.21
N ALA A 165 -37.00 28.30 0.04
CA ALA A 165 -37.37 29.52 -0.69
C ALA A 165 -38.80 29.49 -1.23
N GLY A 166 -39.31 28.31 -1.59
CA GLY A 166 -40.68 28.09 -2.03
C GLY A 166 -41.33 26.86 -1.41
N ASP A 167 -42.61 26.67 -1.73
CA ASP A 167 -43.42 25.52 -1.30
C ASP A 167 -43.18 24.32 -2.22
N TYR A 168 -42.00 23.72 -2.04
CA TYR A 168 -41.53 22.60 -2.85
C TYR A 168 -42.26 21.30 -2.53
N THR A 169 -42.06 20.29 -3.36
CA THR A 169 -42.60 18.95 -3.11
C THR A 169 -41.53 18.08 -2.46
N ALA A 170 -41.87 17.35 -1.40
CA ALA A 170 -40.94 16.53 -0.66
C ALA A 170 -41.44 15.09 -0.44
N TRP A 171 -40.47 14.19 -0.24
CA TRP A 171 -40.65 12.81 0.16
C TRP A 171 -39.75 12.48 1.35
N PHE A 172 -40.22 11.62 2.24
CA PHE A 172 -39.54 11.28 3.48
C PHE A 172 -39.47 9.77 3.68
N TYR A 173 -38.47 9.34 4.46
CA TYR A 173 -38.45 8.00 5.02
C TYR A 173 -39.67 7.76 5.94
N ASN A 174 -40.24 6.56 5.89
CA ASN A 174 -41.43 6.19 6.63
C ASN A 174 -41.33 4.82 7.33
N GLY A 175 -40.14 4.46 7.83
CA GLY A 175 -39.93 3.12 8.36
C GLY A 175 -39.99 2.06 7.25
N GLU A 176 -40.54 0.91 7.60
CA GLU A 176 -40.86 -0.20 6.69
C GLU A 176 -42.17 0.01 5.90
N ASN A 177 -42.66 1.24 5.78
CA ASN A 177 -43.84 1.57 4.99
C ASN A 177 -43.47 2.28 3.69
N HIS A 178 -44.46 2.45 2.80
CA HIS A 178 -44.33 3.37 1.67
C HIS A 178 -43.90 4.76 2.14
N ASN A 179 -42.98 5.39 1.41
CA ASN A 179 -42.49 6.74 1.73
C ASN A 179 -43.64 7.74 1.91
N ILE A 180 -43.46 8.70 2.83
CA ILE A 180 -44.38 9.84 2.93
C ILE A 180 -44.09 10.75 1.74
N GLY A 181 -45.15 11.23 1.08
CA GLY A 181 -45.06 12.11 -0.08
C GLY A 181 -45.71 11.54 -1.35
N PRO A 182 -45.83 12.33 -2.43
CA PRO A 182 -45.43 13.73 -2.53
C PRO A 182 -46.31 14.64 -1.66
N GLU A 183 -45.68 15.40 -0.76
CA GLU A 183 -46.34 16.44 0.05
C GLU A 183 -45.74 17.80 -0.32
N LYS A 184 -46.53 18.86 -0.26
CA LYS A 184 -45.97 20.22 -0.22
C LYS A 184 -45.30 20.48 1.12
N LEU A 185 -44.22 21.26 1.13
CA LEU A 185 -43.51 21.59 2.37
C LEU A 185 -44.43 22.21 3.42
N THR A 186 -45.36 23.07 3.00
CA THR A 186 -46.36 23.70 3.88
C THR A 186 -47.47 22.77 4.35
N GLU A 187 -47.63 21.59 3.75
CA GLU A 187 -48.58 20.56 4.19
C GLU A 187 -47.98 19.63 5.25
N THR A 188 -46.65 19.62 5.39
CA THR A 188 -45.95 18.77 6.36
C THR A 188 -46.08 19.35 7.78
N ASP A 189 -46.65 18.58 8.69
CA ASP A 189 -46.73 18.90 10.12
C ASP A 189 -46.09 17.79 10.98
N GLY A 190 -45.45 18.19 12.08
CA GLY A 190 -44.82 17.28 13.04
C GLY A 190 -43.37 16.91 12.70
N THR A 191 -42.93 15.72 13.14
CA THR A 191 -41.57 15.23 12.93
C THR A 191 -41.43 14.45 11.63
N ARG A 192 -40.23 14.50 11.04
CA ARG A 192 -39.84 13.71 9.87
C ARG A 192 -38.44 13.13 10.08
N LEU A 193 -38.29 11.87 9.69
CA LEU A 193 -36.99 11.20 9.69
C LEU A 193 -36.25 11.50 8.38
N PRO A 194 -34.91 11.60 8.42
CA PRO A 194 -34.11 11.69 7.22
C PRO A 194 -34.22 10.37 6.44
N VAL A 195 -33.90 10.30 5.17
CA VAL A 195 -33.58 11.44 4.30
C VAL A 195 -34.86 12.13 3.83
N MET A 196 -34.81 13.46 3.75
CA MET A 196 -35.87 14.28 3.13
C MET A 196 -35.42 14.65 1.71
N THR A 197 -36.07 14.09 0.71
CA THR A 197 -35.79 14.41 -0.71
C THR A 197 -36.78 15.46 -1.21
N VAL A 198 -36.29 16.51 -1.86
CA VAL A 198 -37.06 17.69 -2.25
C VAL A 198 -36.91 17.94 -3.75
N LYS A 199 -38.03 18.11 -4.45
CA LYS A 199 -38.09 18.58 -5.83
C LYS A 199 -38.48 20.06 -5.84
N ALA A 200 -37.51 20.91 -6.18
CA ALA A 200 -37.64 22.35 -6.27
C ALA A 200 -37.79 22.79 -7.75
N GLY A 201 -38.96 22.55 -8.33
CA GLY A 201 -39.22 22.79 -9.74
C GLY A 201 -38.67 21.69 -10.66
N ASP A 202 -38.46 22.01 -11.94
CA ASP A 202 -38.10 21.00 -12.97
C ASP A 202 -36.61 20.67 -13.04
N ARG A 203 -35.76 21.47 -12.38
CA ARG A 203 -34.28 21.42 -12.57
C ARG A 203 -33.48 21.31 -11.28
N HIS A 204 -34.13 21.31 -10.12
CA HIS A 204 -33.44 21.27 -8.83
C HIS A 204 -34.04 20.18 -7.95
N TYR A 205 -33.16 19.28 -7.53
CA TYR A 205 -33.44 18.26 -6.54
C TYR A 205 -32.45 18.46 -5.39
N MET A 206 -32.94 18.35 -4.17
CA MET A 206 -32.12 18.41 -2.95
C MET A 206 -32.42 17.20 -2.07
N ALA A 207 -31.47 16.82 -1.23
CA ALA A 207 -31.76 15.93 -0.11
C ALA A 207 -31.13 16.48 1.19
N ILE A 208 -31.94 16.56 2.24
CA ILE A 208 -31.52 16.96 3.58
C ILE A 208 -31.19 15.70 4.38
N HIS A 209 -29.94 15.62 4.83
CA HIS A 209 -29.41 14.44 5.52
C HIS A 209 -28.29 14.79 6.51
N GLU A 210 -27.65 13.79 7.09
CA GLU A 210 -26.43 13.93 7.87
C GLU A 210 -25.34 12.91 7.51
N ALA A 211 -24.10 13.21 7.90
CA ALA A 211 -22.95 12.31 7.71
C ALA A 211 -22.02 12.28 8.93
N CYS A 212 -21.24 11.20 9.09
CA CYS A 212 -20.28 11.02 10.19
C CYS A 212 -20.92 11.17 11.59
N LEU A 213 -22.00 10.44 11.84
CA LEU A 213 -22.71 10.47 13.13
C LEU A 213 -21.92 9.72 14.21
N GLU A 214 -21.04 10.43 14.91
CA GLU A 214 -20.18 9.83 15.95
C GLU A 214 -20.89 9.67 17.30
N THR A 215 -21.64 10.67 17.75
CA THR A 215 -22.28 10.72 19.06
C THR A 215 -23.67 11.37 18.97
N GLY A 216 -24.54 11.07 19.92
CA GLY A 216 -25.88 11.65 20.01
C GLY A 216 -26.93 10.92 19.18
N ALA A 217 -28.14 11.47 19.20
CA ALA A 217 -29.27 10.94 18.45
C ALA A 217 -29.15 11.26 16.95
N PRO A 218 -29.53 10.32 16.06
CA PRO A 218 -29.70 10.56 14.64
C PRO A 218 -30.60 11.75 14.34
N LEU A 219 -30.36 12.40 13.20
CA LEU A 219 -31.12 13.55 12.70
C LEU A 219 -32.64 13.28 12.74
N VAL A 220 -33.37 14.24 13.28
CA VAL A 220 -34.84 14.33 13.18
C VAL A 220 -35.17 15.76 12.79
N LEU A 221 -36.06 15.92 11.81
CA LEU A 221 -36.56 17.22 11.39
C LEU A 221 -37.92 17.48 12.04
N GLN A 222 -38.20 18.74 12.37
CA GLN A 222 -39.48 19.22 12.84
C GLN A 222 -39.99 20.27 11.86
N SER A 223 -41.25 20.14 11.44
CA SER A 223 -41.97 21.14 10.67
C SER A 223 -43.26 21.55 11.38
N LYS A 224 -43.87 22.62 10.89
CA LYS A 224 -45.17 23.10 11.33
C LYS A 224 -46.01 23.43 10.11
N GLY A 225 -47.24 22.92 10.07
CA GLY A 225 -48.16 23.15 8.96
C GLY A 225 -48.32 24.65 8.64
N GLY A 226 -48.32 24.99 7.36
CA GLY A 226 -48.37 26.36 6.84
C GLY A 226 -47.01 27.05 6.68
N GLU A 227 -45.92 26.42 7.12
CA GLU A 227 -44.55 26.98 7.03
C GLU A 227 -43.66 26.11 6.12
N SER A 228 -42.70 26.73 5.42
CA SER A 228 -41.68 26.02 4.63
C SER A 228 -40.35 25.87 5.41
N LEU A 229 -40.41 25.97 6.74
CA LEU A 229 -39.28 25.92 7.65
C LEU A 229 -39.21 24.54 8.31
N PHE A 230 -38.03 23.90 8.22
CA PHE A 230 -37.73 22.66 8.91
C PHE A 230 -36.58 22.90 9.89
N SER A 231 -36.79 22.66 11.18
CA SER A 231 -35.74 22.77 12.21
C SER A 231 -35.22 21.40 12.62
N VAL A 232 -33.96 21.34 13.05
CA VAL A 232 -33.39 20.10 13.63
C VAL A 232 -33.96 19.88 15.04
N ALA A 233 -34.61 18.74 15.25
CA ALA A 233 -35.20 18.34 16.53
C ALA A 233 -34.26 17.47 17.39
N SER A 234 -33.35 16.75 16.74
CA SER A 234 -32.28 15.99 17.42
C SER A 234 -31.24 16.94 18.02
N LYS A 235 -30.66 16.59 19.17
CA LYS A 235 -29.61 17.39 19.82
C LYS A 235 -28.59 16.49 20.54
N PRO A 236 -27.35 16.94 20.76
CA PRO A 236 -26.48 16.33 21.76
C PRO A 236 -27.04 16.55 23.17
N ALA A 237 -26.60 15.74 24.14
CA ALA A 237 -26.87 16.00 25.55
C ALA A 237 -26.16 17.28 26.02
N ASP A 238 -24.89 17.40 25.65
CA ASP A 238 -24.00 18.49 26.04
C ASP A 238 -23.00 18.86 24.93
N LEU A 239 -22.36 20.02 25.10
CA LEU A 239 -21.17 20.43 24.37
C LEU A 239 -19.96 20.31 25.31
N SER A 240 -19.20 19.25 25.15
CA SER A 240 -17.96 18.98 25.89
C SER A 240 -16.72 19.32 25.04
N PRO A 241 -15.55 19.59 25.67
CA PRO A 241 -14.29 19.71 24.94
C PRO A 241 -14.03 18.49 24.06
N GLY A 242 -13.70 18.71 22.79
CA GLY A 242 -13.56 17.65 21.77
C GLY A 242 -14.86 17.25 21.07
N TYR A 243 -16.02 17.79 21.45
CA TYR A 243 -17.29 17.51 20.77
C TYR A 243 -17.24 17.89 19.29
N THR A 244 -17.71 16.98 18.43
CA THR A 244 -17.93 17.23 17.01
C THR A 244 -19.33 16.77 16.65
N SER A 245 -20.14 17.68 16.10
CA SER A 245 -21.45 17.31 15.58
C SER A 245 -21.31 16.43 14.33
N ALA A 246 -22.34 15.63 14.03
CA ALA A 246 -22.50 15.11 12.68
C ALA A 246 -22.51 16.26 11.67
N TRP A 247 -22.10 15.99 10.44
CA TRP A 247 -22.28 16.92 9.33
C TRP A 247 -23.76 17.03 9.00
N ARG A 248 -24.25 18.26 8.86
CA ARG A 248 -25.55 18.57 8.26
C ARG A 248 -25.33 18.73 6.76
N VAL A 249 -26.07 17.97 5.96
CA VAL A 249 -25.79 17.83 4.52
C VAL A 249 -27.00 18.27 3.71
N VAL A 250 -26.74 19.12 2.70
CA VAL A 250 -27.67 19.45 1.62
C VAL A 250 -27.08 18.91 0.32
N LEU A 251 -27.50 17.72 -0.06
CA LEU A 251 -27.18 17.15 -1.38
C LEU A 251 -27.92 17.92 -2.46
N TYR A 252 -27.33 18.01 -3.65
CA TYR A 252 -27.91 18.73 -4.78
C TYR A 252 -27.71 17.99 -6.11
N GLY A 253 -28.75 17.97 -6.94
CA GLY A 253 -28.72 17.40 -8.27
C GLY A 253 -29.70 18.08 -9.22
N THR A 254 -29.45 17.96 -10.53
CA THR A 254 -30.39 18.41 -11.57
C THR A 254 -31.40 17.35 -11.98
N THR A 255 -31.22 16.12 -11.51
CA THR A 255 -32.14 14.98 -11.63
C THR A 255 -32.12 14.24 -10.28
N PRO A 256 -33.16 13.44 -9.95
CA PRO A 256 -33.17 12.70 -8.70
C PRO A 256 -32.03 11.65 -8.66
N GLY A 257 -31.65 11.11 -9.83
CA GLY A 257 -30.54 10.17 -9.96
C GLY A 257 -29.18 10.73 -9.51
N VAL A 258 -28.93 12.03 -9.67
CA VAL A 258 -27.67 12.64 -9.19
C VAL A 258 -27.55 12.56 -7.66
N LEU A 259 -28.66 12.67 -6.93
CA LEU A 259 -28.67 12.51 -5.47
C LEU A 259 -28.28 11.08 -5.09
N THR A 260 -28.90 10.10 -5.74
CA THR A 260 -28.63 8.67 -5.54
C THR A 260 -27.20 8.29 -5.94
N ASP A 261 -26.64 8.93 -6.96
CA ASP A 261 -25.30 8.66 -7.48
C ASP A 261 -24.18 9.35 -6.69
N SER A 262 -24.50 10.26 -5.77
CA SER A 262 -23.50 11.02 -4.99
C SER A 262 -22.71 10.14 -4.01
N HIS A 263 -21.49 10.57 -3.70
CA HIS A 263 -20.64 10.02 -2.63
C HIS A 263 -20.40 11.01 -1.49
N LEU A 264 -21.14 12.13 -1.45
CA LEU A 264 -20.90 13.21 -0.50
C LEU A 264 -20.95 12.72 0.96
N LEU A 265 -21.89 11.83 1.30
CA LEU A 265 -22.02 11.29 2.65
C LEU A 265 -20.78 10.48 3.05
N GLU A 266 -20.31 9.59 2.18
CA GLU A 266 -19.08 8.82 2.38
C GLU A 266 -17.85 9.73 2.50
N LEU A 267 -17.76 10.76 1.65
CA LEU A 267 -16.60 11.67 1.62
C LEU A 267 -16.44 12.51 2.89
N LEU A 268 -17.50 12.65 3.69
CA LEU A 268 -17.48 13.34 4.98
C LEU A 268 -17.08 12.44 6.15
N ASN A 269 -16.98 11.13 5.94
CA ASN A 269 -16.52 10.18 6.95
C ASN A 269 -14.98 10.00 6.87
N PRO A 270 -14.32 9.62 7.97
CA PRO A 270 -12.91 9.24 7.97
C PRO A 270 -12.59 8.07 7.04
N ASP A 271 -11.31 7.92 6.69
CA ASP A 271 -10.80 6.72 6.05
C ASP A 271 -10.88 5.49 6.98
N PRO A 272 -10.83 4.25 6.45
CA PRO A 272 -10.84 3.05 7.28
C PRO A 272 -9.75 3.07 8.36
N ASP A 273 -10.11 2.65 9.57
CA ASP A 273 -9.16 2.58 10.68
C ASP A 273 -8.07 1.53 10.40
N SER A 274 -6.82 2.00 10.32
CA SER A 274 -5.64 1.20 10.01
C SER A 274 -5.34 0.06 11.00
N ARG A 275 -5.99 0.03 12.17
CA ARG A 275 -5.90 -1.09 13.14
C ARG A 275 -6.56 -2.37 12.63
N TYR A 276 -7.48 -2.25 11.67
CA TYR A 276 -8.22 -3.38 11.10
C TYR A 276 -7.78 -3.64 9.65
N ASP A 277 -7.65 -4.91 9.28
CA ASP A 277 -7.50 -5.32 7.89
C ASP A 277 -8.90 -5.59 7.32
N PHE A 278 -9.33 -4.80 6.33
CA PHE A 278 -10.62 -4.97 5.65
C PHE A 278 -10.53 -5.75 4.33
N SER A 279 -9.37 -6.29 3.94
CA SER A 279 -9.20 -6.98 2.65
C SER A 279 -10.09 -8.23 2.46
N TRP A 280 -10.63 -8.76 3.55
CA TRP A 280 -11.59 -9.87 3.58
C TRP A 280 -13.03 -9.47 3.24
N VAL A 281 -13.39 -8.18 3.31
CA VAL A 281 -14.74 -7.70 2.97
C VAL A 281 -14.95 -7.87 1.47
N LYS A 282 -15.97 -8.66 1.09
CA LYS A 282 -16.33 -8.88 -0.31
C LYS A 282 -17.82 -8.54 -0.50
N PRO A 283 -18.16 -7.63 -1.43
CA PRO A 283 -19.55 -7.45 -1.83
C PRO A 283 -20.00 -8.60 -2.73
N GLY A 284 -21.31 -8.76 -2.92
CA GLY A 284 -21.85 -9.77 -3.84
C GLY A 284 -23.35 -10.03 -3.68
N LEU A 285 -23.80 -11.16 -4.22
CA LEU A 285 -25.19 -11.62 -4.08
C LEU A 285 -25.25 -12.71 -3.01
N ALA A 286 -26.34 -12.73 -2.26
CA ALA A 286 -26.64 -13.75 -1.26
C ALA A 286 -27.99 -14.39 -1.55
N VAL A 287 -28.09 -15.70 -1.39
CA VAL A 287 -29.39 -16.38 -1.32
C VAL A 287 -29.88 -16.46 0.14
N TRP A 288 -31.16 -16.66 0.37
CA TRP A 288 -31.77 -16.50 1.70
C TRP A 288 -32.68 -17.68 2.07
N ASP A 289 -32.53 -18.23 3.28
CA ASP A 289 -33.28 -19.41 3.70
C ASP A 289 -34.67 -19.11 4.29
N TRP A 290 -34.95 -17.86 4.62
CA TRP A 290 -36.19 -17.47 5.31
C TRP A 290 -37.43 -17.59 4.43
N ARG A 291 -37.33 -17.13 3.17
CA ARG A 291 -38.47 -17.06 2.25
C ARG A 291 -38.74 -18.36 1.50
N ILE A 292 -37.78 -19.29 1.51
CA ILE A 292 -37.93 -20.62 0.93
C ILE A 292 -38.56 -21.63 1.89
N ASN A 293 -38.67 -21.31 3.18
CA ASN A 293 -39.13 -22.25 4.21
C ASN A 293 -40.60 -22.67 4.02
N GLY A 294 -40.82 -23.86 3.46
CA GLY A 294 -42.14 -24.37 3.08
C GLY A 294 -42.30 -24.70 1.60
N ALA A 295 -41.43 -24.18 0.75
CA ALA A 295 -41.51 -24.37 -0.70
C ALA A 295 -41.35 -25.86 -1.06
N VAL A 296 -42.19 -26.36 -1.96
CA VAL A 296 -42.14 -27.75 -2.44
C VAL A 296 -41.78 -27.80 -3.91
N TRP A 297 -40.73 -28.55 -4.25
CA TRP A 297 -40.34 -28.82 -5.64
C TRP A 297 -39.96 -30.29 -5.83
N ASP A 298 -40.60 -30.98 -6.78
CA ASP A 298 -40.36 -32.40 -7.10
C ASP A 298 -40.27 -33.33 -5.86
N GLY A 299 -41.18 -33.13 -4.90
CA GLY A 299 -41.25 -33.92 -3.67
C GLY A 299 -40.23 -33.55 -2.59
N PHE A 300 -39.35 -32.58 -2.82
CA PHE A 300 -38.49 -31.99 -1.79
C PHE A 300 -39.18 -30.78 -1.16
N THR A 301 -39.25 -30.74 0.18
CA THR A 301 -39.74 -29.58 0.93
C THR A 301 -38.57 -28.80 1.51
N TYR A 302 -38.41 -27.56 1.07
CA TYR A 302 -37.45 -26.62 1.64
C TYR A 302 -37.85 -26.26 3.06
N GLY A 303 -36.86 -26.19 3.95
CA GLY A 303 -37.04 -25.73 5.32
C GLY A 303 -35.73 -25.16 5.88
N MET A 304 -35.79 -24.57 7.07
CA MET A 304 -34.60 -24.06 7.78
C MET A 304 -33.76 -25.22 8.35
N SER A 305 -33.15 -26.02 7.47
CA SER A 305 -32.48 -27.28 7.78
C SER A 305 -31.27 -27.51 6.89
N TYR A 306 -30.33 -28.33 7.38
CA TYR A 306 -29.08 -28.64 6.69
C TYR A 306 -29.25 -29.09 5.22
N PRO A 307 -30.18 -30.01 4.85
CA PRO A 307 -30.36 -30.41 3.45
C PRO A 307 -30.78 -29.25 2.51
N SER A 308 -31.65 -28.35 2.99
CA SER A 308 -32.08 -27.19 2.23
C SER A 308 -30.94 -26.19 2.06
N TRP A 309 -30.21 -25.93 3.15
CA TRP A 309 -29.05 -25.03 3.12
C TRP A 309 -27.95 -25.51 2.18
N VAL A 310 -27.69 -26.82 2.11
CA VAL A 310 -26.75 -27.41 1.14
C VAL A 310 -27.19 -27.13 -0.30
N ARG A 311 -28.48 -27.29 -0.63
CA ARG A 311 -29.01 -26.95 -1.97
C ARG A 311 -28.80 -25.48 -2.32
N MET A 312 -29.01 -24.58 -1.35
CA MET A 312 -28.79 -23.14 -1.53
C MET A 312 -27.30 -22.82 -1.75
N VAL A 313 -26.40 -23.43 -0.97
CA VAL A 313 -24.94 -23.29 -1.13
C VAL A 313 -24.48 -23.81 -2.50
N ASP A 314 -24.98 -24.97 -2.94
CA ASP A 314 -24.62 -25.53 -4.24
C ASP A 314 -25.06 -24.64 -5.40
N PHE A 315 -26.28 -24.08 -5.32
CA PHE A 315 -26.75 -23.11 -6.30
C PHE A 315 -25.94 -21.81 -6.27
N ALA A 316 -25.67 -21.26 -5.09
CA ALA A 316 -24.84 -20.06 -4.96
C ALA A 316 -23.45 -20.26 -5.57
N ALA A 317 -22.82 -21.40 -5.30
CA ALA A 317 -21.52 -21.77 -5.86
C ALA A 317 -21.58 -21.92 -7.39
N GLU A 318 -22.63 -22.54 -7.93
CA GLU A 318 -22.87 -22.69 -9.38
C GLU A 318 -22.97 -21.32 -10.08
N GLN A 319 -23.66 -20.36 -9.47
CA GLN A 319 -23.91 -19.04 -10.06
C GLN A 319 -22.82 -18.01 -9.75
N GLY A 320 -21.89 -18.34 -8.85
CA GLY A 320 -20.88 -17.39 -8.35
C GLY A 320 -21.43 -16.37 -7.34
N PHE A 321 -22.60 -16.63 -6.75
CA PHE A 321 -23.12 -15.87 -5.63
C PHE A 321 -22.27 -16.13 -4.39
N LYS A 322 -22.01 -15.08 -3.61
CA LYS A 322 -21.00 -15.12 -2.56
C LYS A 322 -21.51 -15.71 -1.26
N TYR A 323 -22.82 -15.61 -1.00
CA TYR A 323 -23.34 -15.83 0.33
C TYR A 323 -24.64 -16.64 0.38
N LEU A 324 -24.87 -17.26 1.53
CA LEU A 324 -26.18 -17.70 2.01
C LEU A 324 -26.44 -17.02 3.35
N VAL A 325 -27.60 -16.38 3.50
CA VAL A 325 -28.07 -15.84 4.78
C VAL A 325 -28.98 -16.85 5.47
N LEU A 326 -28.62 -17.22 6.70
CA LEU A 326 -29.48 -17.97 7.61
C LEU A 326 -30.20 -17.01 8.54
N ASP A 327 -31.51 -16.94 8.40
CA ASP A 327 -32.35 -16.07 9.19
C ASP A 327 -32.82 -16.72 10.50
N ALA A 328 -33.74 -16.08 11.21
CA ALA A 328 -34.15 -16.43 12.56
C ALA A 328 -34.54 -17.92 12.75
N ASN A 329 -34.59 -18.35 14.01
CA ASN A 329 -34.93 -19.71 14.44
C ASN A 329 -33.87 -20.80 14.24
N TRP A 330 -32.67 -20.49 13.75
CA TRP A 330 -31.59 -21.49 13.70
C TRP A 330 -31.01 -21.82 15.09
N TYR A 331 -31.05 -20.89 16.05
CA TYR A 331 -30.55 -21.09 17.42
C TYR A 331 -31.65 -21.20 18.50
N GLY A 332 -32.91 -21.33 18.09
CA GLY A 332 -34.09 -21.31 18.96
C GLY A 332 -35.08 -20.21 18.54
N PRO A 333 -36.31 -20.18 19.07
CA PRO A 333 -37.31 -19.19 18.68
C PRO A 333 -36.82 -17.75 18.85
N GLU A 334 -37.04 -16.91 17.83
CA GLU A 334 -36.45 -15.57 17.67
C GLU A 334 -36.56 -14.64 18.88
N PHE A 335 -37.74 -14.55 19.48
CA PHE A 335 -38.04 -13.63 20.58
C PHE A 335 -37.95 -14.28 21.97
N GLU A 336 -37.65 -15.58 22.03
CA GLU A 336 -37.50 -16.28 23.30
C GLU A 336 -36.15 -15.97 23.90
N SER A 337 -36.16 -15.36 25.09
CA SER A 337 -34.91 -14.92 25.69
C SER A 337 -33.95 -16.10 25.95
N ASP A 338 -34.44 -17.32 26.19
CA ASP A 338 -33.59 -18.49 26.46
C ASP A 338 -32.96 -19.13 25.20
N SER A 339 -33.22 -18.58 24.01
CA SER A 339 -32.56 -18.98 22.76
C SER A 339 -31.09 -18.56 22.76
N ASP A 340 -30.21 -19.50 23.11
CA ASP A 340 -28.75 -19.28 23.17
C ASP A 340 -28.13 -19.26 21.76
N PRO A 341 -27.61 -18.11 21.29
CA PRO A 341 -27.07 -17.95 19.94
C PRO A 341 -25.82 -18.80 19.65
N VAL A 342 -25.23 -19.44 20.67
CA VAL A 342 -24.05 -20.30 20.57
C VAL A 342 -24.39 -21.78 20.80
N LYS A 343 -25.47 -22.08 21.53
CA LYS A 343 -25.83 -23.45 21.95
C LYS A 343 -27.18 -23.93 21.43
N GLY A 344 -27.83 -23.17 20.56
CA GLY A 344 -29.11 -23.55 19.96
C GLY A 344 -29.08 -24.90 19.26
N GLU A 345 -30.25 -25.50 19.10
CA GLU A 345 -30.44 -26.88 18.63
C GLU A 345 -29.70 -27.19 17.31
N LYS A 346 -29.69 -26.23 16.36
CA LYS A 346 -29.06 -26.42 15.04
C LYS A 346 -27.63 -25.90 14.96
N ALA A 347 -27.01 -25.50 16.07
CA ALA A 347 -25.66 -24.95 16.06
C ALA A 347 -24.62 -25.91 15.43
N GLN A 348 -24.79 -27.22 15.64
CA GLN A 348 -23.92 -28.23 15.01
C GLN A 348 -24.12 -28.30 13.48
N ASP A 349 -25.37 -28.22 13.01
CA ASP A 349 -25.68 -28.19 11.58
C ASP A 349 -25.17 -26.91 10.93
N VAL A 350 -25.26 -25.77 11.61
CA VAL A 350 -24.69 -24.50 11.16
C VAL A 350 -23.17 -24.57 11.06
N GLN A 351 -22.48 -25.11 12.06
CA GLN A 351 -21.02 -25.33 11.99
C GLN A 351 -20.64 -26.26 10.84
N ARG A 352 -21.42 -27.31 10.61
CA ARG A 352 -21.24 -28.22 9.47
C ARG A 352 -21.45 -27.48 8.14
N LEU A 353 -22.46 -26.62 8.05
CA LEU A 353 -22.76 -25.83 6.86
C LEU A 353 -21.68 -24.79 6.59
N LEU A 354 -21.18 -24.11 7.63
CA LEU A 354 -20.07 -23.15 7.53
C LEU A 354 -18.83 -23.80 6.90
N LYS A 355 -18.51 -25.02 7.32
CA LYS A 355 -17.44 -25.81 6.70
C LYS A 355 -17.74 -26.14 5.24
N TYR A 356 -18.96 -26.58 4.93
CA TYR A 356 -19.37 -26.92 3.56
C TYR A 356 -19.36 -25.70 2.62
N GLY A 357 -19.91 -24.56 3.07
CA GLY A 357 -19.87 -23.29 2.36
C GLY A 357 -18.43 -22.87 2.05
N LYS A 358 -17.53 -22.97 3.03
CA LYS A 358 -16.10 -22.69 2.83
C LYS A 358 -15.46 -23.59 1.77
N GLU A 359 -15.79 -24.89 1.75
CA GLU A 359 -15.33 -25.83 0.70
C GLU A 359 -15.85 -25.45 -0.70
N LYS A 360 -17.05 -24.85 -0.77
CA LYS A 360 -17.70 -24.41 -2.02
C LYS A 360 -17.40 -22.96 -2.41
N GLY A 361 -16.68 -22.20 -1.57
CA GLY A 361 -16.41 -20.78 -1.78
C GLY A 361 -17.61 -19.85 -1.54
N VAL A 362 -18.59 -20.30 -0.72
CA VAL A 362 -19.79 -19.54 -0.34
C VAL A 362 -19.76 -19.25 1.16
N GLY A 363 -19.83 -17.98 1.54
CA GLY A 363 -19.87 -17.57 2.94
C GLY A 363 -21.27 -17.70 3.55
N ILE A 364 -21.36 -18.07 4.82
CA ILE A 364 -22.66 -18.18 5.52
C ILE A 364 -22.80 -17.04 6.51
N TRP A 365 -23.92 -16.34 6.46
CA TRP A 365 -24.29 -15.29 7.41
C TRP A 365 -25.26 -15.82 8.44
N LEU A 366 -25.13 -15.35 9.67
CA LEU A 366 -25.95 -15.79 10.79
C LEU A 366 -26.78 -14.63 11.31
N TYR A 367 -28.09 -14.81 11.37
CA TYR A 367 -28.98 -13.86 12.02
C TYR A 367 -28.80 -13.86 13.54
N LEU A 368 -28.90 -12.68 14.16
CA LEU A 368 -28.87 -12.45 15.60
C LEU A 368 -29.86 -11.34 15.99
N ASN A 369 -30.88 -11.69 16.78
CA ASN A 369 -31.85 -10.73 17.32
C ASN A 369 -31.27 -9.93 18.50
N ASP A 370 -31.71 -8.67 18.69
CA ASP A 370 -31.30 -7.81 19.82
C ASP A 370 -31.58 -8.42 21.20
N VAL A 371 -32.63 -9.22 21.36
CA VAL A 371 -32.91 -9.96 22.61
C VAL A 371 -31.73 -10.87 22.97
N GLY A 372 -31.26 -11.66 22.00
CA GLY A 372 -30.09 -12.52 22.16
C GLY A 372 -28.80 -11.72 22.29
N GLY A 373 -28.63 -10.68 21.47
CA GLY A 373 -27.46 -9.80 21.47
C GLY A 373 -27.27 -9.02 22.78
N ARG A 374 -28.36 -8.75 23.52
CA ARG A 374 -28.32 -8.08 24.82
C ARG A 374 -28.23 -9.05 26.00
N LYS A 375 -28.88 -10.21 25.92
CA LYS A 375 -28.88 -11.19 27.02
C LYS A 375 -27.55 -11.93 27.13
N TYR A 376 -26.97 -12.32 26.00
CA TYR A 376 -25.69 -13.03 25.96
C TYR A 376 -24.55 -12.04 25.70
N PRO A 377 -23.32 -12.30 26.18
CA PRO A 377 -22.21 -11.36 25.99
C PRO A 377 -21.86 -11.17 24.50
N ILE A 378 -22.28 -10.05 23.91
CA ILE A 378 -22.19 -9.79 22.47
C ILE A 378 -20.76 -9.96 21.92
N GLU A 379 -19.75 -9.54 22.68
CA GLU A 379 -18.34 -9.70 22.30
C GLU A 379 -17.96 -11.18 22.17
N LYS A 380 -18.47 -12.04 23.05
CA LYS A 380 -18.21 -13.49 22.99
C LYS A 380 -19.01 -14.14 21.88
N THR A 381 -20.26 -13.72 21.67
CA THR A 381 -21.13 -14.25 20.62
C THR A 381 -20.55 -13.98 19.24
N LEU A 382 -20.22 -12.72 18.92
CA LEU A 382 -19.65 -12.35 17.63
C LEU A 382 -18.25 -12.95 17.42
N LYS A 383 -17.45 -13.05 18.48
CA LYS A 383 -16.19 -13.79 18.42
C LYS A 383 -16.42 -15.26 18.07
N GLN A 384 -17.40 -15.90 18.69
CA GLN A 384 -17.71 -17.30 18.42
C GLN A 384 -18.16 -17.52 16.97
N TYR A 385 -18.92 -16.59 16.39
CA TYR A 385 -19.32 -16.64 14.97
C TYR A 385 -18.11 -16.53 14.05
N GLY A 386 -17.20 -15.60 14.35
CA GLY A 386 -15.92 -15.49 13.64
C GLY A 386 -15.06 -16.77 13.76
N ASP A 387 -14.97 -17.34 14.97
CA ASP A 387 -14.23 -18.60 15.24
C ASP A 387 -14.84 -19.80 14.48
N TRP A 388 -16.16 -19.84 14.31
CA TRP A 388 -16.84 -20.85 13.48
C TRP A 388 -16.63 -20.62 11.97
N GLY A 389 -16.16 -19.43 11.57
CA GLY A 389 -15.93 -19.07 10.18
C GLY A 389 -17.14 -18.49 9.46
N ALA A 390 -18.08 -17.88 10.19
CA ALA A 390 -19.17 -17.13 9.57
C ALA A 390 -18.63 -15.96 8.73
N ALA A 391 -19.35 -15.61 7.68
CA ALA A 391 -18.99 -14.52 6.78
C ALA A 391 -19.61 -13.18 7.18
N GLY A 392 -20.72 -13.21 7.93
CA GLY A 392 -21.40 -12.01 8.38
C GLY A 392 -22.54 -12.27 9.34
N VAL A 393 -23.16 -11.18 9.80
CA VAL A 393 -24.27 -11.16 10.74
C VAL A 393 -25.37 -10.25 10.22
N LYS A 394 -26.61 -10.75 10.24
CA LYS A 394 -27.82 -9.93 10.10
C LYS A 394 -28.35 -9.64 11.51
N TYR A 395 -28.33 -8.39 11.94
CA TYR A 395 -28.68 -7.99 13.30
C TYR A 395 -30.00 -7.23 13.33
N GLY A 396 -31.04 -7.80 13.95
CA GLY A 396 -32.43 -7.30 13.90
C GLY A 396 -32.98 -6.77 15.23
N PHE A 397 -34.12 -6.07 15.15
CA PHE A 397 -34.97 -5.60 16.26
C PHE A 397 -34.30 -4.77 17.36
N MET A 398 -33.45 -3.81 16.99
CA MET A 398 -32.75 -2.96 17.97
C MET A 398 -33.72 -2.18 18.89
N SER A 399 -33.54 -2.34 20.20
CA SER A 399 -34.30 -1.65 21.25
C SER A 399 -33.52 -0.48 21.88
N GLY A 400 -34.23 0.43 22.58
CA GLY A 400 -33.64 1.59 23.28
C GLY A 400 -33.90 2.93 22.60
N THR A 401 -33.39 4.01 23.20
CA THR A 401 -33.42 5.37 22.64
C THR A 401 -32.57 5.46 21.36
N GLN A 402 -32.85 6.45 20.51
CA GLN A 402 -32.11 6.57 19.23
C GLN A 402 -30.60 6.79 19.41
N GLU A 403 -30.19 7.46 20.50
CA GLU A 403 -28.78 7.60 20.87
C GLU A 403 -28.16 6.27 21.33
N GLU A 404 -28.88 5.47 22.10
CA GLU A 404 -28.44 4.12 22.46
C GLU A 404 -28.31 3.23 21.22
N LYS A 405 -29.26 3.31 20.29
CA LYS A 405 -29.19 2.60 19.01
C LYS A 405 -27.94 3.00 18.24
N ASN A 406 -27.64 4.30 18.11
CA ASN A 406 -26.43 4.75 17.42
C ASN A 406 -25.15 4.18 18.06
N ARG A 407 -25.01 4.28 19.38
CA ARG A 407 -23.86 3.69 20.10
C ARG A 407 -23.76 2.18 19.89
N TRP A 408 -24.89 1.48 19.91
CA TRP A 408 -24.94 0.04 19.74
C TRP A 408 -24.59 -0.40 18.30
N THR A 409 -25.11 0.29 17.28
CA THR A 409 -24.76 0.07 15.87
C THR A 409 -23.25 0.20 15.65
N LYS A 410 -22.62 1.26 16.19
CA LYS A 410 -21.17 1.46 16.09
C LYS A 410 -20.39 0.33 16.78
N LYS A 411 -20.81 -0.04 18.00
CA LYS A 411 -20.18 -1.13 18.76
C LYS A 411 -20.24 -2.46 17.99
N ILE A 412 -21.41 -2.84 17.48
CA ILE A 412 -21.57 -4.08 16.72
C ILE A 412 -20.74 -4.04 15.43
N THR A 413 -20.74 -2.91 14.72
CA THR A 413 -19.94 -2.75 13.49
C THR A 413 -18.46 -2.98 13.74
N GLU A 414 -17.91 -2.39 14.81
CA GLU A 414 -16.51 -2.57 15.20
C GLU A 414 -16.21 -4.00 15.68
N LEU A 415 -17.09 -4.60 16.50
CA LEU A 415 -16.94 -6.00 16.93
C LEU A 415 -16.99 -6.97 15.74
N CYS A 416 -17.85 -6.72 14.76
CA CYS A 416 -17.88 -7.49 13.53
C CYS A 416 -16.57 -7.32 12.74
N ALA A 417 -16.01 -6.11 12.65
CA ALA A 417 -14.72 -5.87 12.00
C ALA A 417 -13.57 -6.62 12.70
N GLN A 418 -13.54 -6.60 14.04
CA GLN A 418 -12.58 -7.35 14.86
C GLN A 418 -12.60 -8.86 14.57
N ASN A 419 -13.79 -9.40 14.25
CA ASN A 419 -14.01 -10.83 14.06
C ASN A 419 -14.17 -11.22 12.58
N ARG A 420 -13.88 -10.30 11.64
CA ARG A 420 -13.99 -10.50 10.19
C ARG A 420 -15.39 -10.91 9.70
N LEU A 421 -16.41 -10.27 10.26
CA LEU A 421 -17.81 -10.46 9.93
C LEU A 421 -18.36 -9.23 9.19
N LEU A 422 -19.00 -9.46 8.05
CA LEU A 422 -19.87 -8.46 7.43
C LEU A 422 -21.07 -8.19 8.35
N VAL A 423 -21.67 -7.01 8.27
CA VAL A 423 -22.85 -6.67 9.03
C VAL A 423 -23.94 -6.04 8.17
N ASP A 424 -25.15 -6.53 8.38
CA ASP A 424 -26.42 -6.00 7.92
C ASP A 424 -27.29 -5.69 9.14
N PHE A 425 -27.88 -4.50 9.18
CA PHE A 425 -28.75 -4.07 10.28
C PHE A 425 -30.20 -4.01 9.81
N HIS A 426 -31.09 -4.62 10.57
CA HIS A 426 -32.45 -4.96 10.15
C HIS A 426 -33.47 -4.51 11.22
N ASP A 427 -34.74 -4.32 10.83
CA ASP A 427 -35.87 -3.82 11.66
C ASP A 427 -35.63 -2.50 12.42
N GLY A 428 -35.82 -1.37 11.74
CA GLY A 428 -35.64 -0.03 12.30
C GLY A 428 -34.20 0.34 12.68
N PRO A 429 -33.20 0.15 11.78
CA PRO A 429 -31.81 0.50 12.04
C PRO A 429 -31.59 2.02 12.07
N VAL A 430 -30.46 2.45 12.64
CA VAL A 430 -29.99 3.82 12.43
C VAL A 430 -29.76 4.05 10.95
N HIS A 431 -30.15 5.22 10.42
CA HIS A 431 -30.02 5.51 9.00
C HIS A 431 -28.55 5.47 8.53
N PRO A 432 -28.28 5.16 7.26
CA PRO A 432 -26.91 5.22 6.74
C PRO A 432 -26.42 6.67 6.68
N TYR A 433 -25.19 6.91 7.11
CA TYR A 433 -24.58 8.25 7.24
C TYR A 433 -23.17 8.30 6.60
N GLY A 434 -22.89 7.38 5.67
CA GLY A 434 -21.60 7.26 4.97
C GLY A 434 -20.54 6.42 5.72
N GLN A 435 -20.91 5.74 6.81
CA GLN A 435 -19.98 4.98 7.66
C GLN A 435 -19.21 3.88 6.93
N MET A 436 -19.71 3.39 5.79
CA MET A 436 -19.05 2.32 5.05
C MET A 436 -17.68 2.74 4.49
N ARG A 437 -17.38 4.05 4.46
CA ARG A 437 -16.01 4.50 4.24
C ARG A 437 -15.09 4.13 5.40
N THR A 438 -15.48 4.45 6.64
CA THR A 438 -14.71 4.13 7.86
C THR A 438 -14.75 2.63 8.18
N TRP A 439 -15.90 1.99 7.94
CA TRP A 439 -16.21 0.61 8.28
C TRP A 439 -16.74 -0.15 7.06
N PRO A 440 -15.86 -0.57 6.12
CA PRO A 440 -16.29 -1.27 4.91
C PRO A 440 -17.08 -2.56 5.15
N ASN A 441 -17.02 -3.15 6.35
CA ASN A 441 -17.82 -4.32 6.69
C ASN A 441 -19.31 -4.02 6.94
N ALA A 442 -19.71 -2.76 7.12
CA ALA A 442 -21.10 -2.34 7.19
C ALA A 442 -21.69 -2.23 5.77
N VAL A 443 -22.13 -3.36 5.23
CA VAL A 443 -22.40 -3.50 3.79
C VAL A 443 -23.82 -3.15 3.38
N THR A 444 -24.79 -3.27 4.27
CA THR A 444 -26.18 -2.91 3.99
C THR A 444 -27.00 -2.73 5.28
N ARG A 445 -28.28 -2.35 5.12
CA ARG A 445 -29.30 -2.32 6.16
C ARG A 445 -30.70 -2.21 5.58
N GLU A 446 -31.70 -2.69 6.30
CA GLU A 446 -33.11 -2.53 5.93
C GLU A 446 -33.67 -1.18 6.40
N TYR A 447 -33.16 -0.13 5.78
CA TYR A 447 -33.67 1.22 5.97
C TYR A 447 -34.76 1.53 4.93
N CYS A 448 -35.75 0.66 4.78
CA CYS A 448 -36.82 0.74 3.76
C CYS A 448 -37.96 -0.26 3.99
N HIS A 449 -39.04 -0.16 3.21
CA HIS A 449 -40.03 -1.22 3.06
C HIS A 449 -39.44 -2.33 2.18
N ALA A 450 -38.90 -3.39 2.79
CA ALA A 450 -38.38 -4.54 2.08
C ALA A 450 -39.50 -5.49 1.62
N GLN A 451 -39.24 -6.22 0.54
CA GLN A 451 -40.24 -7.09 -0.07
C GLN A 451 -40.49 -8.31 0.83
N LEU A 452 -41.75 -8.52 1.21
CA LEU A 452 -42.22 -9.67 1.99
C LEU A 452 -41.69 -9.78 3.42
N ASP A 453 -40.77 -8.91 3.86
CA ASP A 453 -40.03 -9.17 5.10
C ASP A 453 -40.92 -9.14 6.36
N GLY A 454 -41.55 -7.99 6.64
CA GLY A 454 -42.55 -7.83 7.69
C GLY A 454 -43.94 -8.42 7.37
N HIS A 455 -44.03 -9.45 6.52
CA HIS A 455 -45.30 -10.04 6.05
C HIS A 455 -46.18 -9.06 5.26
N HIS A 456 -45.53 -8.15 4.54
CA HIS A 456 -46.16 -7.15 3.69
C HIS A 456 -45.52 -7.12 2.30
N VAL A 457 -46.33 -6.85 1.28
CA VAL A 457 -45.84 -6.61 -0.09
C VAL A 457 -45.95 -5.13 -0.43
N PHE A 458 -44.98 -4.60 -1.16
CA PHE A 458 -45.04 -3.24 -1.68
C PHE A 458 -45.47 -3.21 -3.15
N GLU A 459 -46.17 -2.15 -3.53
CA GLU A 459 -46.57 -1.88 -4.91
C GLU A 459 -45.40 -1.34 -5.76
N PRO A 460 -45.44 -1.49 -7.10
CA PRO A 460 -44.39 -0.98 -8.00
C PRO A 460 -43.98 0.48 -7.76
N LYS A 461 -44.93 1.38 -7.49
CA LYS A 461 -44.64 2.79 -7.15
C LYS A 461 -43.75 2.94 -5.91
N THR A 462 -43.87 2.04 -4.93
CA THR A 462 -43.03 2.06 -3.72
C THR A 462 -41.57 1.89 -4.09
N PHE A 463 -41.24 0.90 -4.92
CA PHE A 463 -39.87 0.65 -5.35
C PHE A 463 -39.24 1.89 -6.01
N VAL A 464 -39.90 2.45 -7.02
CA VAL A 464 -39.41 3.63 -7.77
C VAL A 464 -39.50 4.94 -6.97
N THR A 465 -40.04 4.92 -5.76
CA THR A 465 -39.93 6.03 -4.79
C THR A 465 -38.73 5.79 -3.86
N THR A 466 -38.62 4.60 -3.26
CA THR A 466 -37.56 4.22 -2.31
C THR A 466 -36.15 4.43 -2.87
N VAL A 467 -35.90 4.12 -4.15
CA VAL A 467 -34.57 4.29 -4.79
C VAL A 467 -34.12 5.74 -4.95
N PHE A 468 -35.05 6.70 -4.87
CA PHE A 468 -34.76 8.13 -4.90
C PHE A 468 -34.93 8.82 -3.55
N VAL A 469 -35.42 8.08 -2.54
CA VAL A 469 -35.51 8.57 -1.16
C VAL A 469 -34.49 7.81 -0.33
N ASN A 470 -34.81 6.60 0.14
CA ASN A 470 -33.99 5.84 1.07
C ASN A 470 -32.57 5.56 0.56
N MET A 471 -32.42 5.19 -0.71
CA MET A 471 -31.11 4.86 -1.31
C MET A 471 -30.17 6.07 -1.46
N VAL A 472 -30.70 7.30 -1.31
CA VAL A 472 -29.87 8.51 -1.21
C VAL A 472 -29.04 8.50 0.08
N ALA A 473 -29.56 7.92 1.16
CA ALA A 473 -28.85 7.83 2.44
C ALA A 473 -27.66 6.83 2.39
N GLY A 474 -27.78 5.76 1.61
CA GLY A 474 -26.73 4.73 1.49
C GLY A 474 -27.25 3.38 0.96
N PRO A 475 -26.49 2.29 1.17
CA PRO A 475 -26.90 0.96 0.74
C PRO A 475 -28.15 0.51 1.51
N VAL A 476 -29.08 -0.14 0.81
CA VAL A 476 -30.32 -0.65 1.38
C VAL A 476 -30.54 -2.12 1.02
N ASP A 477 -31.00 -2.90 1.99
CA ASP A 477 -31.49 -4.25 1.76
C ASP A 477 -33.01 -4.21 1.56
N MET A 478 -33.45 -4.59 0.35
CA MET A 478 -34.87 -4.62 -0.03
C MET A 478 -35.37 -6.03 -0.33
N ASN A 479 -34.50 -7.06 -0.28
CA ASN A 479 -34.85 -8.46 -0.55
C ASN A 479 -35.56 -8.69 -1.92
N ASN A 480 -35.12 -8.00 -2.97
CA ASN A 480 -35.69 -8.10 -4.32
C ASN A 480 -35.28 -9.39 -5.06
N GLY A 481 -35.96 -9.70 -6.16
CA GLY A 481 -35.58 -10.82 -7.04
C GLY A 481 -36.42 -12.07 -6.80
N MET A 482 -37.70 -11.91 -6.47
CA MET A 482 -38.65 -13.01 -6.34
C MET A 482 -39.04 -13.51 -7.74
N PHE A 483 -38.81 -14.79 -8.06
CA PHE A 483 -39.13 -15.34 -9.40
C PHE A 483 -40.46 -16.10 -9.41
N ASP A 484 -40.91 -16.61 -8.27
CA ASP A 484 -42.28 -17.04 -8.06
C ASP A 484 -43.14 -15.91 -7.50
N LEU A 485 -43.89 -15.28 -8.41
CA LEU A 485 -44.76 -14.15 -8.10
C LEU A 485 -46.19 -14.59 -7.73
N ARG A 486 -46.44 -15.90 -7.66
CA ARG A 486 -47.77 -16.50 -7.50
C ARG A 486 -47.87 -17.12 -6.11
N GLN A 487 -48.87 -16.69 -5.36
CA GLN A 487 -49.14 -17.20 -4.02
C GLN A 487 -49.43 -18.70 -4.00
N GLY A 488 -48.93 -19.41 -2.99
CA GLY A 488 -49.33 -20.80 -2.71
C GLY A 488 -48.30 -21.56 -1.85
N HIS A 489 -48.37 -22.90 -1.88
CA HIS A 489 -47.42 -23.80 -1.21
C HIS A 489 -45.99 -23.82 -1.81
N THR A 490 -45.65 -22.79 -2.58
CA THR A 490 -44.39 -22.65 -3.31
C THR A 490 -43.46 -21.62 -2.67
N THR A 491 -43.94 -20.88 -1.67
CA THR A 491 -43.18 -19.89 -0.88
C THR A 491 -43.28 -20.22 0.62
N ARG A 492 -42.83 -19.29 1.47
CA ARG A 492 -42.86 -19.42 2.93
C ARG A 492 -44.24 -19.83 3.48
N VAL A 493 -44.27 -20.77 4.42
CA VAL A 493 -45.52 -21.38 4.93
C VAL A 493 -46.53 -20.42 5.58
N ASP A 494 -46.04 -19.35 6.22
CA ASP A 494 -46.83 -18.36 6.97
C ASP A 494 -46.92 -17.00 6.25
N GLU A 495 -46.30 -16.86 5.08
CA GLU A 495 -46.36 -15.66 4.26
C GLU A 495 -46.45 -16.06 2.78
N SER A 496 -47.67 -15.99 2.25
CA SER A 496 -47.99 -16.44 0.91
C SER A 496 -48.46 -15.31 -0.01
N GLN A 497 -48.33 -14.02 0.31
CA GLN A 497 -48.81 -12.84 -0.45
C GLN A 497 -48.29 -12.76 -1.90
N PRO A 498 -49.10 -12.29 -2.88
CA PRO A 498 -48.66 -12.22 -4.28
C PRO A 498 -47.76 -11.01 -4.41
N VAL A 499 -46.65 -11.14 -5.10
CA VAL A 499 -45.80 -9.98 -5.37
C VAL A 499 -46.37 -9.22 -6.59
N PRO A 500 -46.80 -7.95 -6.43
CA PRO A 500 -47.31 -7.14 -7.54
C PRO A 500 -46.13 -6.61 -8.39
N SER A 501 -45.58 -7.47 -9.25
CA SER A 501 -44.41 -7.18 -10.09
C SER A 501 -44.43 -8.03 -11.36
N THR A 502 -43.55 -7.73 -12.32
CA THR A 502 -43.20 -8.67 -13.40
C THR A 502 -41.86 -9.33 -13.09
N LEU A 503 -41.63 -10.50 -13.69
CA LEU A 503 -40.38 -11.24 -13.50
C LEU A 503 -39.15 -10.42 -13.93
N VAL A 504 -39.27 -9.66 -15.02
CA VAL A 504 -38.19 -8.81 -15.53
C VAL A 504 -37.93 -7.64 -14.57
N SER A 505 -38.99 -7.05 -14.00
CA SER A 505 -38.87 -6.01 -12.97
C SER A 505 -38.11 -6.53 -11.75
N GLU A 506 -38.48 -7.69 -11.20
CA GLU A 506 -37.80 -8.28 -10.03
C GLU A 506 -36.30 -8.50 -10.27
N ALA A 507 -35.92 -9.03 -11.43
CA ALA A 507 -34.52 -9.14 -11.79
C ALA A 507 -33.84 -7.76 -11.89
N ALA A 508 -34.47 -6.77 -12.53
CA ALA A 508 -33.91 -5.42 -12.65
C ALA A 508 -33.70 -4.74 -11.29
N ARG A 509 -34.64 -4.93 -10.36
CA ARG A 509 -34.60 -4.37 -9.00
C ARG A 509 -33.35 -4.79 -8.22
N THR A 510 -32.85 -6.02 -8.42
CA THR A 510 -31.60 -6.49 -7.79
C THR A 510 -30.35 -5.70 -8.18
N LEU A 511 -30.31 -5.18 -9.42
CA LEU A 511 -29.22 -4.31 -9.90
C LEU A 511 -29.47 -2.86 -9.48
N ILE A 512 -30.71 -2.38 -9.60
CA ILE A 512 -31.06 -0.98 -9.32
C ILE A 512 -30.75 -0.66 -7.85
N THR A 513 -31.17 -1.51 -6.92
CA THR A 513 -30.92 -1.33 -5.49
C THR A 513 -29.41 -1.42 -5.20
N PHE A 514 -28.84 -0.33 -4.69
CA PHE A 514 -27.46 -0.31 -4.24
C PHE A 514 -27.36 -1.00 -2.88
N SER A 515 -26.60 -2.08 -2.83
CA SER A 515 -26.24 -2.78 -1.61
C SER A 515 -24.81 -3.31 -1.74
N GLY A 516 -24.08 -3.43 -0.63
CA GLY A 516 -22.84 -4.20 -0.60
C GLY A 516 -23.11 -5.70 -0.70
N VAL A 517 -24.27 -6.18 -0.22
CA VAL A 517 -24.74 -7.55 -0.44
C VAL A 517 -26.23 -7.55 -0.80
N THR A 518 -26.55 -7.99 -2.01
CA THR A 518 -27.94 -8.09 -2.48
C THR A 518 -28.53 -9.44 -2.09
N ILE A 519 -29.62 -9.43 -1.31
CA ILE A 519 -30.30 -10.64 -0.85
C ILE A 519 -31.36 -11.11 -1.86
N LEU A 520 -31.31 -12.39 -2.22
CA LEU A 520 -32.20 -13.06 -3.18
C LEU A 520 -33.13 -14.04 -2.43
N PRO A 521 -34.46 -13.89 -2.52
CA PRO A 521 -35.39 -14.58 -1.63
C PRO A 521 -35.86 -15.97 -2.10
N ASP A 522 -35.62 -16.37 -3.35
CA ASP A 522 -36.33 -17.52 -3.95
C ASP A 522 -35.50 -18.82 -3.97
N ILE A 523 -36.16 -19.95 -4.27
CA ILE A 523 -35.50 -21.24 -4.45
C ILE A 523 -34.73 -21.32 -5.79
N PRO A 524 -33.64 -22.12 -5.85
CA PRO A 524 -32.82 -22.30 -7.05
C PRO A 524 -33.61 -22.67 -8.31
N GLU A 525 -34.67 -23.46 -8.17
CA GLU A 525 -35.46 -23.97 -9.29
C GLU A 525 -36.21 -22.87 -10.03
N TYR A 526 -36.75 -21.87 -9.32
CA TYR A 526 -37.40 -20.75 -9.97
C TYR A 526 -36.43 -19.86 -10.73
N TYR A 527 -35.22 -19.64 -10.20
CA TYR A 527 -34.16 -18.96 -10.94
C TYR A 527 -33.76 -19.71 -12.21
N ARG A 528 -33.54 -21.03 -12.11
CA ARG A 528 -33.13 -21.88 -13.25
C ARG A 528 -34.20 -21.95 -14.35
N LYS A 529 -35.49 -21.75 -14.03
CA LYS A 529 -36.58 -21.68 -15.02
C LYS A 529 -36.40 -20.55 -16.04
N TYR A 530 -35.66 -19.48 -15.70
CA TYR A 530 -35.48 -18.30 -16.55
C TYR A 530 -34.00 -17.96 -16.76
N PRO A 531 -33.29 -18.71 -17.63
CA PRO A 531 -31.84 -18.63 -17.75
C PRO A 531 -31.30 -17.26 -18.16
N ALA A 532 -32.05 -16.48 -18.96
CA ALA A 532 -31.61 -15.14 -19.37
C ALA A 532 -31.58 -14.16 -18.19
N LEU A 533 -32.57 -14.21 -17.30
CA LEU A 533 -32.59 -13.40 -16.08
C LEU A 533 -31.60 -13.92 -15.04
N LEU A 534 -31.44 -15.24 -14.92
CA LEU A 534 -30.39 -15.82 -14.08
C LEU A 534 -28.99 -15.38 -14.54
N ASN A 535 -28.72 -15.37 -15.85
CA ASN A 535 -27.47 -14.83 -16.41
C ASN A 535 -27.28 -13.35 -16.06
N PHE A 536 -28.35 -12.55 -16.07
CA PHE A 536 -28.30 -11.16 -15.62
C PHE A 536 -27.93 -11.04 -14.13
N LEU A 537 -28.51 -11.87 -13.25
CA LEU A 537 -28.14 -11.93 -11.82
C LEU A 537 -26.66 -12.35 -11.65
N SER A 538 -26.23 -13.43 -12.30
CA SER A 538 -24.85 -13.94 -12.23
C SER A 538 -23.81 -12.99 -12.83
N ALA A 539 -24.24 -12.07 -13.70
CA ALA A 539 -23.37 -11.04 -14.26
C ALA A 539 -23.08 -9.90 -13.27
N GLN A 540 -23.81 -9.79 -12.15
CA GLN A 540 -23.65 -8.76 -11.11
C GLN A 540 -22.41 -9.00 -10.23
N LYS A 541 -21.25 -9.09 -10.87
CA LYS A 541 -19.95 -9.30 -10.22
C LYS A 541 -19.44 -8.00 -9.59
N MET A 542 -19.72 -7.83 -8.31
CA MET A 542 -19.23 -6.71 -7.48
C MET A 542 -17.76 -6.91 -7.04
N PRO A 543 -17.00 -5.84 -6.73
CA PRO A 543 -17.39 -4.43 -6.64
C PRO A 543 -17.65 -3.76 -8.00
N TRP A 544 -18.45 -2.71 -8.01
CA TRP A 544 -18.78 -1.95 -9.22
C TRP A 544 -17.64 -1.02 -9.63
N ARG A 545 -17.29 -1.01 -10.93
CA ARG A 545 -16.35 -0.01 -11.49
C ARG A 545 -16.98 1.38 -11.55
N GLU A 546 -18.24 1.41 -11.95
CA GLU A 546 -19.03 2.63 -12.14
C GLU A 546 -20.51 2.29 -11.93
N SER A 547 -21.27 3.25 -11.39
CA SER A 547 -22.72 3.18 -11.24
C SER A 547 -23.30 4.53 -11.61
N ARG A 548 -24.33 4.53 -12.46
CA ARG A 548 -24.98 5.75 -12.93
C ARG A 548 -26.46 5.55 -13.11
N THR A 549 -27.25 6.46 -12.55
CA THR A 549 -28.64 6.60 -12.91
C THR A 549 -28.74 7.29 -14.28
N LEU A 550 -29.21 6.57 -15.28
CA LEU A 550 -29.30 7.05 -16.67
C LEU A 550 -30.55 7.88 -16.92
N ALA A 551 -31.66 7.51 -16.27
CA ALA A 551 -32.94 8.20 -16.33
C ALA A 551 -33.80 7.84 -15.12
N GLY A 552 -34.75 8.70 -14.77
CA GLY A 552 -35.75 8.39 -13.76
C GLY A 552 -36.50 9.60 -13.25
N GLU A 553 -37.63 9.33 -12.61
CA GLU A 553 -38.50 10.31 -11.96
C GLU A 553 -39.12 9.66 -10.70
N ILE A 554 -39.13 10.41 -9.59
CA ILE A 554 -39.53 9.91 -8.28
C ILE A 554 -40.97 9.39 -8.33
N GLY A 555 -41.18 8.12 -7.97
CA GLY A 555 -42.50 7.48 -7.99
C GLY A 555 -42.98 7.02 -9.36
N GLU A 556 -42.19 7.21 -10.42
CA GLU A 556 -42.59 6.90 -11.79
C GLU A 556 -41.75 5.79 -12.42
N TYR A 557 -40.43 5.97 -12.53
CA TYR A 557 -39.53 4.98 -13.13
C TYR A 557 -38.06 5.27 -12.83
N ILE A 558 -37.18 4.29 -13.04
CA ILE A 558 -35.73 4.41 -12.96
C ILE A 558 -35.04 3.54 -14.00
N VAL A 559 -33.90 4.00 -14.52
CA VAL A 559 -32.94 3.23 -15.33
C VAL A 559 -31.55 3.38 -14.71
N MET A 560 -31.02 2.29 -14.18
CA MET A 560 -29.71 2.24 -13.52
C MET A 560 -28.72 1.44 -14.38
N MET A 561 -27.51 1.96 -14.55
CA MET A 561 -26.38 1.24 -15.12
C MET A 561 -25.33 0.95 -14.04
N ARG A 562 -24.79 -0.27 -14.06
CA ARG A 562 -23.56 -0.59 -13.31
C ARG A 562 -22.57 -1.32 -14.21
N GLU A 563 -21.30 -1.00 -14.03
CA GLU A 563 -20.19 -1.62 -14.74
C GLU A 563 -19.47 -2.63 -13.84
N THR A 564 -19.26 -3.83 -14.35
CA THR A 564 -18.38 -4.86 -13.77
C THR A 564 -17.11 -4.95 -14.60
N ASP A 565 -16.17 -5.80 -14.20
CA ASP A 565 -14.95 -6.06 -15.00
C ASP A 565 -15.23 -6.60 -16.42
N ASP A 566 -16.39 -7.22 -16.61
CA ASP A 566 -16.72 -8.00 -17.81
C ASP A 566 -17.90 -7.44 -18.62
N ALA A 567 -18.75 -6.59 -18.02
CA ALA A 567 -19.99 -6.14 -18.65
C ALA A 567 -20.48 -4.78 -18.11
N TYR A 568 -21.24 -4.06 -18.94
CA TYR A 568 -22.19 -3.06 -18.45
C TYR A 568 -23.55 -3.75 -18.28
N LEU A 569 -24.16 -3.54 -17.12
CA LEU A 569 -25.49 -4.04 -16.80
C LEU A 569 -26.44 -2.85 -16.71
N VAL A 570 -27.63 -2.99 -17.28
CA VAL A 570 -28.69 -1.98 -17.14
C VAL A 570 -29.95 -2.64 -16.62
N GLY A 571 -30.54 -2.04 -15.59
CA GLY A 571 -31.83 -2.43 -15.03
C GLY A 571 -32.79 -1.24 -15.10
N ALA A 572 -34.02 -1.49 -15.55
CA ALA A 572 -35.09 -0.50 -15.58
C ALA A 572 -36.34 -1.05 -14.89
N ALA A 573 -37.03 -0.18 -14.14
CA ALA A 573 -38.30 -0.51 -13.48
C ALA A 573 -39.27 0.68 -13.56
N THR A 574 -40.57 0.40 -13.65
CA THR A 574 -41.64 1.43 -13.69
C THR A 574 -42.70 1.17 -12.62
N ASN A 575 -43.48 2.19 -12.29
CA ASN A 575 -44.69 2.08 -11.48
C ASN A 575 -45.83 1.36 -12.24
N GLU A 576 -47.05 1.47 -11.74
CA GLU A 576 -48.24 0.80 -12.31
C GLU A 576 -48.59 1.29 -13.72
N SER A 577 -47.94 2.35 -14.22
CA SER A 577 -48.09 2.82 -15.60
C SER A 577 -46.96 2.27 -16.48
N GLY A 578 -47.32 1.55 -17.56
CA GLY A 578 -46.38 1.06 -18.56
C GLY A 578 -45.74 2.19 -19.38
N ARG A 579 -44.51 1.99 -19.86
CA ARG A 579 -43.69 3.03 -20.51
C ARG A 579 -42.83 2.50 -21.65
N MET A 580 -42.50 3.41 -22.56
CA MET A 580 -41.42 3.25 -23.54
C MET A 580 -40.31 4.24 -23.20
N ILE A 581 -39.08 3.76 -23.03
CA ILE A 581 -37.93 4.59 -22.68
C ILE A 581 -36.88 4.51 -23.77
N ASP A 582 -36.55 5.64 -24.39
CA ASP A 582 -35.41 5.73 -25.30
C ASP A 582 -34.11 5.87 -24.50
N LEU A 583 -33.26 4.86 -24.58
CA LEU A 583 -31.96 4.80 -23.92
C LEU A 583 -30.81 5.05 -24.91
N PRO A 584 -30.16 6.23 -24.87
CA PRO A 584 -28.92 6.45 -25.60
C PRO A 584 -27.77 5.62 -25.01
N LEU A 585 -27.01 4.92 -25.85
CA LEU A 585 -25.85 4.13 -25.40
C LEU A 585 -24.55 4.95 -25.31
N SER A 586 -24.66 6.28 -25.27
CA SER A 586 -23.51 7.20 -25.21
C SER A 586 -22.75 7.14 -23.87
N PHE A 587 -23.29 6.46 -22.87
CA PHE A 587 -22.57 6.17 -21.61
C PHE A 587 -21.51 5.08 -21.78
N LEU A 588 -21.61 4.25 -22.83
CA LEU A 588 -20.59 3.26 -23.17
C LEU A 588 -19.37 3.93 -23.77
N GLU A 589 -18.20 3.34 -23.54
CA GLU A 589 -17.01 3.72 -24.29
C GLU A 589 -17.18 3.49 -25.80
N LYS A 590 -16.31 4.11 -26.60
CA LYS A 590 -16.28 3.87 -28.04
C LYS A 590 -15.98 2.40 -28.35
N GLY A 591 -16.89 1.73 -29.05
CA GLY A 591 -16.72 0.31 -29.38
C GLY A 591 -17.94 -0.33 -30.03
N LYS A 592 -17.80 -1.63 -30.36
CA LYS A 592 -18.91 -2.52 -30.71
C LYS A 592 -19.23 -3.40 -29.51
N TYR A 593 -20.51 -3.66 -29.29
CA TYR A 593 -21.03 -4.36 -28.13
C TYR A 593 -22.08 -5.37 -28.55
N THR A 594 -22.02 -6.56 -27.95
CA THR A 594 -23.12 -7.52 -27.93
C THR A 594 -24.04 -7.14 -26.76
N VAL A 595 -25.31 -6.86 -27.05
CA VAL A 595 -26.31 -6.45 -26.07
C VAL A 595 -27.41 -7.51 -26.02
N GLU A 596 -27.48 -8.25 -24.92
CA GLU A 596 -28.64 -9.08 -24.59
C GLU A 596 -29.67 -8.18 -23.89
N VAL A 597 -30.88 -8.09 -24.46
CA VAL A 597 -32.00 -7.29 -23.95
C VAL A 597 -33.08 -8.26 -23.51
N ILE A 598 -33.42 -8.22 -22.22
CA ILE A 598 -34.55 -8.94 -21.64
C ILE A 598 -35.59 -7.90 -21.23
N GLU A 599 -36.78 -7.96 -21.85
CA GLU A 599 -37.86 -7.00 -21.65
C GLU A 599 -39.17 -7.72 -21.34
N ASP A 600 -40.12 -7.01 -20.75
CA ASP A 600 -41.47 -7.53 -20.56
C ASP A 600 -42.13 -7.93 -21.89
N GLY A 601 -42.87 -9.03 -21.90
CA GLY A 601 -43.63 -9.50 -23.05
C GLY A 601 -44.77 -8.56 -23.43
N ASP A 602 -45.37 -8.79 -24.60
CA ASP A 602 -46.34 -7.83 -25.16
C ASP A 602 -47.62 -7.67 -24.33
N ASP A 603 -48.00 -8.72 -23.62
CA ASP A 603 -49.17 -8.83 -22.74
C ASP A 603 -48.79 -8.89 -21.24
N ALA A 604 -47.53 -8.62 -20.90
CA ALA A 604 -47.04 -8.62 -19.53
C ALA A 604 -47.75 -7.56 -18.68
N HIS A 605 -48.02 -7.90 -17.42
CA HIS A 605 -48.68 -7.02 -16.46
C HIS A 605 -48.46 -7.54 -15.04
N TYR A 606 -48.10 -6.63 -14.13
CA TYR A 606 -47.77 -6.94 -12.73
C TYR A 606 -48.87 -7.65 -11.92
N LEU A 607 -50.12 -7.63 -12.39
CA LEU A 607 -51.27 -8.32 -11.75
C LEU A 607 -51.84 -9.51 -12.53
N THR A 608 -51.83 -9.47 -13.86
CA THR A 608 -52.62 -10.40 -14.69
C THR A 608 -51.76 -11.35 -15.51
N ASN A 609 -50.53 -10.97 -15.86
CA ASN A 609 -49.57 -11.84 -16.55
C ASN A 609 -48.12 -11.47 -16.20
N ARG A 610 -47.60 -12.08 -15.13
CA ARG A 610 -46.33 -11.65 -14.49
C ARG A 610 -45.06 -12.29 -15.08
N GLU A 611 -45.21 -13.43 -15.77
CA GLU A 611 -44.09 -14.25 -16.28
C GLU A 611 -43.78 -14.01 -17.76
N SER A 612 -44.56 -13.17 -18.46
CA SER A 612 -44.37 -12.89 -19.89
C SER A 612 -43.13 -12.02 -20.12
N LEU A 613 -42.14 -12.55 -20.83
CA LEU A 613 -40.87 -11.88 -21.15
C LEU A 613 -40.41 -12.18 -22.58
N LYS A 614 -39.56 -11.30 -23.11
CA LYS A 614 -38.92 -11.44 -24.42
C LYS A 614 -37.42 -11.19 -24.29
N THR A 615 -36.63 -12.03 -24.94
CA THR A 615 -35.17 -11.87 -25.00
C THR A 615 -34.73 -11.64 -26.44
N THR A 616 -33.88 -10.64 -26.67
CA THR A 616 -33.25 -10.39 -27.97
C THR A 616 -31.76 -10.11 -27.81
N THR A 617 -30.93 -10.46 -28.79
CA THR A 617 -29.52 -10.09 -28.82
C THR A 617 -29.27 -9.16 -30.00
N ARG A 618 -28.55 -8.05 -29.77
CA ARG A 618 -28.23 -7.05 -30.78
C ARG A 618 -26.74 -6.72 -30.78
N GLN A 619 -26.21 -6.33 -31.93
CA GLN A 619 -24.88 -5.75 -32.06
C GLN A 619 -25.02 -4.24 -32.18
N LEU A 620 -24.51 -3.50 -31.20
CA LEU A 620 -24.66 -2.05 -31.09
C LEU A 620 -23.32 -1.37 -30.84
N THR A 621 -23.32 -0.04 -30.92
CA THR A 621 -22.20 0.86 -30.64
C THR A 621 -22.65 1.92 -29.65
N ASN A 622 -21.70 2.67 -29.10
CA ASN A 622 -22.00 3.78 -28.19
C ASN A 622 -22.76 4.96 -28.84
N ASN A 623 -22.90 4.97 -30.18
CA ASN A 623 -23.70 5.97 -30.90
C ASN A 623 -25.16 5.56 -31.09
N ASP A 624 -25.49 4.30 -30.81
CA ASP A 624 -26.84 3.77 -31.02
C ASP A 624 -27.78 4.16 -29.86
N LYS A 625 -29.08 3.99 -30.13
CA LYS A 625 -30.15 4.13 -29.15
C LYS A 625 -30.96 2.84 -29.09
N LEU A 626 -31.45 2.49 -27.91
CA LEU A 626 -32.32 1.35 -27.69
C LEU A 626 -33.61 1.82 -27.01
N THR A 627 -34.76 1.44 -27.54
CA THR A 627 -36.04 1.69 -26.88
C THR A 627 -36.40 0.50 -25.99
N LEU A 628 -36.57 0.74 -24.69
CA LEU A 628 -36.97 -0.25 -23.69
C LEU A 628 -38.49 -0.20 -23.49
N LYS A 629 -39.16 -1.36 -23.56
CA LYS A 629 -40.57 -1.50 -23.21
C LYS A 629 -40.68 -1.99 -21.77
N LEU A 630 -41.39 -1.23 -20.94
CA LEU A 630 -41.73 -1.60 -19.56
C LEU A 630 -43.25 -1.77 -19.48
N ALA A 631 -43.72 -2.94 -19.10
CA ALA A 631 -45.14 -3.17 -18.83
C ALA A 631 -45.60 -2.37 -17.58
N PRO A 632 -46.91 -2.19 -17.34
CA PRO A 632 -47.42 -1.80 -16.03
C PRO A 632 -46.79 -2.62 -14.89
N GLY A 633 -46.10 -1.94 -13.96
CA GLY A 633 -45.33 -2.53 -12.85
C GLY A 633 -44.11 -3.36 -13.29
N GLY A 634 -43.68 -3.18 -14.54
CA GLY A 634 -42.69 -4.01 -15.22
C GLY A 634 -41.26 -3.48 -15.20
N GLY A 635 -40.41 -4.03 -16.06
CA GLY A 635 -38.98 -3.75 -16.12
C GLY A 635 -38.25 -4.23 -17.39
N ALA A 636 -36.96 -3.92 -17.46
CA ALA A 636 -36.03 -4.40 -18.49
C ALA A 636 -34.62 -4.62 -17.91
N CYS A 637 -33.93 -5.66 -18.40
CA CYS A 637 -32.57 -6.03 -18.02
C CYS A 637 -31.68 -6.13 -19.26
N LEU A 638 -30.50 -5.51 -19.23
CA LEU A 638 -29.52 -5.61 -20.31
C LEU A 638 -28.19 -6.15 -19.78
N VAL A 639 -27.59 -7.06 -20.55
CA VAL A 639 -26.19 -7.48 -20.41
C VAL A 639 -25.43 -7.02 -21.65
N ILE A 640 -24.55 -6.03 -21.48
CA ILE A 640 -23.80 -5.38 -22.56
C ILE A 640 -22.33 -5.79 -22.43
N LYS A 641 -21.83 -6.59 -23.38
CA LYS A 641 -20.43 -7.02 -23.42
C LYS A 641 -19.73 -6.43 -24.63
N LYS A 642 -18.54 -5.84 -24.42
CA LYS A 642 -17.72 -5.30 -25.52
C LYS A 642 -17.32 -6.45 -26.45
N THR A 643 -17.69 -6.36 -27.73
CA THR A 643 -17.35 -7.38 -28.72
C THR A 643 -15.83 -7.37 -28.90
N PRO A 644 -15.13 -8.49 -28.64
CA PRO A 644 -13.70 -8.56 -28.85
C PRO A 644 -13.41 -8.23 -30.32
N SER A 645 -12.67 -7.15 -30.58
CA SER A 645 -12.12 -6.98 -31.92
C SER A 645 -11.16 -8.14 -32.16
N MET A 646 -11.43 -8.99 -33.16
CA MET A 646 -10.37 -9.81 -33.76
C MET A 646 -9.35 -8.85 -34.37
N ARG A 647 -8.46 -8.34 -33.53
CA ARG A 647 -7.18 -7.80 -33.93
C ARG A 647 -6.21 -8.93 -33.67
N VAL A 648 -5.56 -9.40 -34.73
CA VAL A 648 -4.18 -9.86 -34.61
C VAL A 648 -3.44 -8.70 -33.92
N ARG A 649 -3.13 -8.84 -32.63
CA ARG A 649 -2.57 -7.75 -31.83
C ARG A 649 -1.10 -7.58 -32.22
N GLU A 650 -0.77 -6.44 -32.82
CA GLU A 650 0.60 -5.93 -32.81
C GLU A 650 1.07 -5.73 -31.36
N GLN A 651 2.35 -6.00 -31.12
CA GLN A 651 3.03 -5.81 -29.83
C GLN A 651 3.06 -4.31 -29.48
N ALA A 652 2.44 -3.91 -28.37
CA ALA A 652 2.43 -2.51 -27.91
C ALA A 652 3.80 -2.15 -27.31
N THR A 653 4.39 -1.04 -27.76
CA THR A 653 5.71 -0.58 -27.28
C THR A 653 5.58 0.68 -26.44
N PHE A 654 6.20 0.70 -25.27
CA PHE A 654 6.22 1.80 -24.31
C PHE A 654 7.66 2.29 -24.14
N PRO A 655 8.09 3.36 -24.82
CA PRO A 655 9.45 3.86 -24.71
C PRO A 655 9.69 4.57 -23.37
N LEU A 656 10.91 4.48 -22.87
CA LEU A 656 11.39 5.19 -21.69
C LEU A 656 12.82 5.69 -21.97
N VAL A 657 13.09 6.96 -21.69
CA VAL A 657 14.42 7.56 -21.84
C VAL A 657 15.00 7.91 -20.48
N SER A 658 16.30 7.75 -20.32
CA SER A 658 17.04 8.19 -19.14
C SER A 658 17.03 9.73 -19.02
N PRO A 659 17.30 10.29 -17.83
CA PRO A 659 17.32 11.74 -17.61
C PRO A 659 18.27 12.52 -18.54
N SER A 660 19.42 11.96 -18.89
CA SER A 660 20.37 12.58 -19.84
C SER A 660 20.11 12.23 -21.30
N GLU A 661 19.08 11.43 -21.59
CA GLU A 661 18.77 10.85 -22.90
C GLU A 661 19.86 9.92 -23.48
N LYS A 662 20.94 9.65 -22.73
CA LYS A 662 22.01 8.73 -23.12
C LYS A 662 21.50 7.31 -23.34
N MET A 663 20.59 6.86 -22.47
CA MET A 663 19.98 5.54 -22.53
C MET A 663 18.50 5.60 -22.89
N ASN A 664 18.02 4.62 -23.64
CA ASN A 664 16.60 4.39 -23.93
C ASN A 664 16.23 2.92 -23.72
N ALA A 665 14.99 2.68 -23.31
CA ALA A 665 14.42 1.35 -23.12
C ALA A 665 13.06 1.24 -23.81
N ASP A 666 12.90 0.26 -24.68
CA ASP A 666 11.62 -0.04 -25.34
C ASP A 666 10.94 -1.23 -24.66
N ILE A 667 9.89 -0.96 -23.87
CA ILE A 667 9.12 -2.00 -23.19
C ILE A 667 8.01 -2.50 -24.11
N LYS A 668 8.07 -3.75 -24.56
CA LYS A 668 7.16 -4.35 -25.53
C LYS A 668 6.24 -5.36 -24.86
N VAL A 669 4.93 -5.11 -24.92
CA VAL A 669 3.87 -5.91 -24.29
C VAL A 669 2.91 -6.43 -25.36
N GLY A 670 2.61 -7.73 -25.38
CA GLY A 670 1.68 -8.30 -26.36
C GLY A 670 1.61 -9.82 -26.43
N GLY A 671 2.40 -10.54 -25.62
CA GLY A 671 2.36 -12.00 -25.49
C GLY A 671 2.38 -12.44 -24.04
N LYS A 672 2.71 -13.71 -23.79
CA LYS A 672 2.88 -14.26 -22.43
C LYS A 672 4.03 -13.65 -21.62
N ASN A 673 4.94 -12.95 -22.29
CA ASN A 673 6.11 -12.28 -21.70
C ASN A 673 6.14 -10.80 -22.09
N VAL A 674 6.91 -10.01 -21.34
CA VAL A 674 7.26 -8.64 -21.70
C VAL A 674 8.75 -8.57 -22.03
N GLU A 675 9.09 -7.91 -23.14
CA GLU A 675 10.47 -7.72 -23.57
C GLU A 675 10.88 -6.25 -23.35
N ILE A 676 12.06 -6.01 -22.80
CA ILE A 676 12.63 -4.67 -22.63
C ILE A 676 13.93 -4.63 -23.41
N ASP A 677 13.95 -3.90 -24.51
CA ASP A 677 15.17 -3.64 -25.27
C ASP A 677 15.88 -2.42 -24.68
N LEU A 678 17.08 -2.61 -24.15
CA LEU A 678 17.91 -1.54 -23.59
C LEU A 678 18.95 -1.08 -24.59
N PHE A 679 19.11 0.23 -24.71
CA PHE A 679 20.04 0.87 -25.62
C PHE A 679 20.92 1.88 -24.86
N ASP A 680 22.15 2.03 -25.34
CA ASP A 680 23.11 3.02 -24.88
C ASP A 680 23.63 3.79 -26.11
N ASN A 681 23.42 5.10 -26.13
CA ASN A 681 23.71 5.98 -27.28
C ASN A 681 23.11 5.48 -28.61
N GLY A 682 21.89 4.92 -28.56
CA GLY A 682 21.18 4.40 -29.73
C GLY A 682 21.58 2.98 -30.16
N GLU A 683 22.62 2.39 -29.57
CA GLU A 683 23.02 1.02 -29.85
C GLU A 683 22.39 0.05 -28.84
N LYS A 684 21.78 -1.04 -29.33
CA LYS A 684 21.15 -2.05 -28.49
C LYS A 684 22.20 -2.79 -27.67
N VAL A 685 22.01 -2.87 -26.36
CA VAL A 685 22.93 -3.49 -25.40
C VAL A 685 22.44 -4.88 -25.00
N VAL A 686 21.18 -4.99 -24.57
CA VAL A 686 20.58 -6.23 -24.08
C VAL A 686 19.07 -6.22 -24.25
N THR A 687 18.48 -7.39 -24.48
CA THR A 687 17.03 -7.60 -24.34
C THR A 687 16.76 -8.34 -23.04
N ALA A 688 16.01 -7.73 -22.12
CA ALA A 688 15.47 -8.42 -20.95
C ALA A 688 14.09 -9.00 -21.28
N LYS A 689 13.94 -10.33 -21.22
CA LYS A 689 12.67 -11.03 -21.32
C LYS A 689 12.17 -11.37 -19.92
N THR A 690 11.00 -10.83 -19.58
CA THR A 690 10.46 -10.74 -18.22
C THR A 690 9.13 -11.50 -18.10
N LEU A 691 8.57 -11.59 -16.89
CA LEU A 691 7.32 -12.29 -16.57
C LEU A 691 7.32 -13.80 -16.85
N GLN A 692 8.49 -14.42 -16.80
CA GLN A 692 8.66 -15.86 -16.96
C GLN A 692 8.58 -16.57 -15.60
N PHE A 693 7.41 -16.50 -14.96
CA PHE A 693 7.16 -17.09 -13.64
C PHE A 693 6.46 -18.45 -13.74
N SER A 694 6.86 -19.37 -12.88
CA SER A 694 6.06 -20.55 -12.53
C SER A 694 5.49 -20.37 -11.12
N LEU A 695 4.20 -20.69 -10.95
CA LEU A 695 3.51 -20.70 -9.67
C LEU A 695 3.08 -22.13 -9.32
N ASP A 696 2.85 -22.39 -8.04
CA ASP A 696 2.40 -23.70 -7.52
C ASP A 696 1.04 -24.16 -8.09
N GLU A 697 0.20 -23.22 -8.52
CA GLU A 697 -0.98 -23.45 -9.33
C GLU A 697 -0.90 -22.66 -10.65
N ASN A 698 -1.59 -23.14 -11.69
CA ASN A 698 -1.64 -22.48 -13.01
C ASN A 698 -2.47 -21.19 -12.99
N THR A 699 -1.94 -20.21 -12.27
CA THR A 699 -2.53 -18.93 -11.93
C THR A 699 -2.29 -17.91 -13.05
N LEU A 700 -1.19 -18.01 -13.79
CA LEU A 700 -0.91 -17.16 -14.95
C LEU A 700 -1.43 -17.83 -16.23
N LYS A 701 -2.42 -17.19 -16.87
CA LYS A 701 -3.03 -17.67 -18.12
C LYS A 701 -3.05 -16.55 -19.16
N GLY A 702 -3.23 -16.88 -20.43
CA GLY A 702 -3.32 -15.86 -21.48
C GLY A 702 -2.03 -15.05 -21.75
N ASN A 703 -2.19 -13.97 -22.51
CA ASN A 703 -1.17 -12.96 -22.77
C ASN A 703 -1.37 -11.75 -21.87
N TRP A 704 -0.31 -10.96 -21.71
CA TRP A 704 -0.36 -9.71 -20.98
C TRP A 704 -0.82 -8.55 -21.86
N THR A 705 -1.65 -7.71 -21.26
CA THR A 705 -2.17 -6.50 -21.87
C THR A 705 -2.01 -5.35 -20.90
N VAL A 706 -1.64 -4.17 -21.38
CA VAL A 706 -1.52 -2.99 -20.51
C VAL A 706 -2.89 -2.37 -20.35
N THR A 707 -3.37 -2.27 -19.11
CA THR A 707 -4.66 -1.63 -18.76
C THR A 707 -4.49 -0.21 -18.25
N ASN A 708 -3.33 0.08 -17.65
CA ASN A 708 -3.01 1.39 -17.12
C ASN A 708 -1.50 1.65 -17.19
N GLN A 709 -1.12 2.92 -17.30
CA GLN A 709 0.26 3.37 -17.34
C GLN A 709 0.42 4.61 -16.45
N LYS A 710 1.45 4.60 -15.61
CA LYS A 710 1.91 5.78 -14.86
C LYS A 710 3.35 6.08 -15.23
N ARG A 711 3.72 7.36 -15.26
CA ARG A 711 5.09 7.82 -15.49
C ARG A 711 5.49 8.79 -14.40
N LYS A 712 6.77 8.76 -14.03
CA LYS A 712 7.36 9.63 -13.02
C LYS A 712 8.80 9.96 -13.41
N SER A 713 9.24 11.18 -13.09
CA SER A 713 10.64 11.57 -13.12
C SER A 713 11.09 11.95 -11.72
N VAL A 714 12.29 11.54 -11.34
CA VAL A 714 12.91 11.82 -10.05
C VAL A 714 14.29 12.42 -10.29
N ASP A 715 14.59 13.51 -9.59
CA ASP A 715 15.93 14.10 -9.50
C ASP A 715 16.12 14.61 -8.06
N GLN A 716 16.87 13.85 -7.27
CA GLN A 716 17.12 14.18 -5.87
C GLN A 716 18.52 13.70 -5.43
N THR A 717 18.94 14.17 -4.26
CA THR A 717 20.18 13.72 -3.61
C THR A 717 19.91 13.32 -2.17
N TRP A 718 20.67 12.36 -1.64
CA TRP A 718 20.62 11.96 -0.23
C TRP A 718 22.02 11.73 0.34
N GLN A 719 22.13 11.85 1.67
CA GLN A 719 23.39 11.65 2.39
C GLN A 719 23.35 10.29 3.11
N PRO A 720 24.29 9.38 2.84
CA PRO A 720 24.37 8.12 3.58
C PRO A 720 24.95 8.35 4.99
N VAL A 721 24.61 7.48 5.94
CA VAL A 721 25.19 7.50 7.30
C VAL A 721 26.70 7.30 7.25
N TYR A 722 27.16 6.45 6.33
CA TYR A 722 28.54 6.23 5.94
C TYR A 722 28.57 5.73 4.48
N GLY A 723 29.68 5.88 3.79
CA GLY A 723 29.73 5.48 2.39
C GLY A 723 31.10 5.59 1.75
N GLU A 724 31.12 5.23 0.47
CA GLU A 724 32.19 5.55 -0.48
C GLU A 724 32.05 6.96 -1.06
N ARG A 725 30.97 7.65 -0.68
CA ARG A 725 30.57 9.01 -1.05
C ARG A 725 29.79 9.65 0.09
N SER A 726 29.93 10.97 0.26
CA SER A 726 29.14 11.74 1.24
C SER A 726 27.80 12.25 0.70
N VAL A 727 27.62 12.24 -0.62
CA VAL A 727 26.36 12.58 -1.30
C VAL A 727 26.10 11.57 -2.41
N VAL A 728 24.89 11.04 -2.45
CA VAL A 728 24.41 10.12 -3.50
C VAL A 728 23.33 10.82 -4.31
N THR A 729 23.44 10.74 -5.65
CA THR A 729 22.41 11.22 -6.57
C THR A 729 21.45 10.09 -6.89
N ASP A 730 20.15 10.38 -6.88
CA ASP A 730 19.07 9.46 -7.24
C ASP A 730 18.21 10.13 -8.32
N ARG A 731 18.55 9.83 -9.58
CA ARG A 731 17.97 10.49 -10.76
C ARG A 731 17.57 9.46 -11.80
N TYR A 732 16.28 9.38 -12.09
CA TYR A 732 15.73 8.40 -13.04
C TYR A 732 14.38 8.83 -13.60
N ASN A 733 14.04 8.25 -14.76
CA ASN A 733 12.67 8.22 -15.26
C ASN A 733 12.08 6.83 -15.04
N GLU A 734 10.79 6.78 -14.72
CA GLU A 734 10.06 5.54 -14.40
C GLU A 734 8.77 5.44 -15.20
N VAL A 735 8.45 4.21 -15.57
CA VAL A 735 7.12 3.82 -16.05
C VAL A 735 6.62 2.64 -15.22
N GLU A 736 5.39 2.73 -14.75
CA GLU A 736 4.66 1.61 -14.17
C GLU A 736 3.55 1.19 -15.13
N LEU A 737 3.56 -0.07 -15.52
CA LEU A 737 2.56 -0.67 -16.39
C LEU A 737 1.71 -1.64 -15.56
N THR A 738 0.41 -1.36 -15.44
CA THR A 738 -0.55 -2.34 -14.93
C THR A 738 -0.83 -3.32 -16.07
N LEU A 739 -0.42 -4.56 -15.85
CA LEU A 739 -0.56 -5.68 -16.78
C LEU A 739 -1.72 -6.53 -16.32
N GLN A 740 -2.62 -6.85 -17.25
CA GLN A 740 -3.74 -7.75 -17.02
C GLN A 740 -3.69 -8.91 -18.00
N SER A 741 -3.85 -10.12 -17.48
CA SER A 741 -4.04 -11.32 -18.29
C SER A 741 -5.31 -11.20 -19.14
N ASP A 742 -5.20 -11.50 -20.43
CA ASP A 742 -6.37 -11.53 -21.33
C ASP A 742 -7.28 -12.75 -21.14
N GLU A 743 -6.83 -13.79 -20.45
CA GLU A 743 -7.59 -15.04 -20.27
C GLU A 743 -8.27 -15.11 -18.90
N ASN A 744 -7.58 -14.74 -17.82
CA ASN A 744 -8.12 -14.85 -16.47
C ASN A 744 -8.14 -13.54 -15.68
N ARG A 745 -7.85 -12.42 -16.35
CA ARG A 745 -8.01 -11.05 -15.84
C ARG A 745 -7.18 -10.69 -14.60
N LYS A 746 -6.26 -11.56 -14.18
CA LYS A 746 -5.35 -11.28 -13.07
C LYS A 746 -4.39 -10.15 -13.40
N GLU A 747 -4.07 -9.35 -12.40
CA GLU A 747 -3.28 -8.14 -12.54
C GLU A 747 -1.92 -8.22 -11.85
N MET A 748 -0.92 -7.65 -12.50
CA MET A 748 0.41 -7.40 -11.95
C MET A 748 0.87 -6.00 -12.37
N VAL A 749 1.70 -5.35 -11.57
CA VAL A 749 2.36 -4.10 -11.97
C VAL A 749 3.81 -4.38 -12.30
N LEU A 750 4.24 -4.00 -13.50
CA LEU A 750 5.65 -3.96 -13.89
C LEU A 750 6.15 -2.51 -13.75
N SER A 751 7.01 -2.25 -12.76
CA SER A 751 7.69 -0.97 -12.60
C SER A 751 9.06 -1.04 -13.26
N VAL A 752 9.37 -0.08 -14.13
CA VAL A 752 10.66 0.02 -14.85
C VAL A 752 11.26 1.40 -14.62
N ARG A 753 12.47 1.44 -14.06
CA ARG A 753 13.28 2.65 -13.86
C ARG A 753 14.45 2.65 -14.84
N LEU A 754 14.73 3.81 -15.41
CA LEU A 754 15.86 4.03 -16.29
C LEU A 754 16.68 5.22 -15.76
N TYR A 755 17.89 4.89 -15.35
CA TYR A 755 18.93 5.82 -14.90
C TYR A 755 19.94 6.03 -16.04
N ASP A 756 20.85 6.99 -15.89
CA ASP A 756 21.98 7.18 -16.83
C ASP A 756 23.03 6.06 -16.70
N GLU A 757 22.97 5.29 -15.61
CA GLU A 757 23.84 4.17 -15.28
C GLU A 757 23.22 2.79 -15.61
N GLY A 758 21.92 2.70 -15.90
CA GLY A 758 21.29 1.41 -16.15
C GLY A 758 19.76 1.33 -16.04
N LEU A 759 19.26 0.14 -16.33
CA LEU A 759 17.86 -0.26 -16.25
C LEU A 759 17.61 -1.05 -14.95
N ALA A 760 16.49 -0.80 -14.29
CA ALA A 760 15.98 -1.66 -13.22
C ALA A 760 14.47 -1.92 -13.40
N PHE A 761 14.02 -3.14 -13.15
CA PHE A 761 12.60 -3.47 -13.15
C PHE A 761 12.23 -4.42 -12.01
N ARG A 762 10.97 -4.37 -11.58
CA ARG A 762 10.40 -5.28 -10.59
C ARG A 762 8.91 -5.48 -10.82
N TYR A 763 8.36 -6.49 -10.16
CA TYR A 763 6.96 -6.85 -10.24
C TYR A 763 6.28 -6.62 -8.89
N ALA A 764 5.06 -6.08 -8.91
CA ALA A 764 4.13 -6.16 -7.80
C ALA A 764 2.95 -7.05 -8.22
N PHE A 765 2.71 -8.10 -7.44
CA PHE A 765 1.61 -9.03 -7.64
C PHE A 765 0.36 -8.46 -6.98
N ASP A 766 -0.79 -8.47 -7.65
CA ASP A 766 -2.02 -8.09 -6.97
C ASP A 766 -2.30 -9.07 -5.82
N LYS A 767 -2.58 -8.51 -4.63
CA LYS A 767 -2.67 -9.31 -3.40
C LYS A 767 -3.83 -10.31 -3.45
N LEU A 768 -4.94 -9.94 -4.10
CA LEU A 768 -6.12 -10.80 -4.19
C LEU A 768 -5.92 -11.86 -5.27
N ASP A 769 -5.35 -11.48 -6.42
CA ASP A 769 -5.11 -12.41 -7.51
C ASP A 769 -4.05 -13.47 -7.20
N PHE A 770 -3.09 -13.12 -6.36
CA PHE A 770 -1.97 -13.99 -6.02
C PHE A 770 -1.97 -14.42 -4.55
N TRP A 771 -3.12 -14.33 -3.87
CA TRP A 771 -3.26 -14.73 -2.46
C TRP A 771 -2.81 -16.18 -2.24
N ASN A 772 -1.94 -16.39 -1.24
CA ASN A 772 -1.40 -17.69 -0.86
C ASN A 772 -0.76 -18.46 -2.04
N ARG A 773 -0.20 -17.73 -2.99
CA ARG A 773 0.53 -18.32 -4.12
C ARG A 773 2.02 -18.38 -3.83
N THR A 774 2.64 -19.43 -4.33
CA THR A 774 4.09 -19.63 -4.25
C THR A 774 4.71 -19.52 -5.64
N VAL A 775 5.66 -18.60 -5.83
CA VAL A 775 6.54 -18.62 -7.01
C VAL A 775 7.51 -19.78 -6.86
N THR A 776 7.38 -20.75 -7.76
CA THR A 776 8.22 -21.94 -7.79
C THR A 776 9.47 -21.73 -8.62
N ASP A 777 9.39 -20.85 -9.64
CA ASP A 777 10.50 -20.55 -10.54
C ASP A 777 10.35 -19.15 -11.15
N GLU A 778 11.49 -18.50 -11.45
CA GLU A 778 11.57 -17.26 -12.22
C GLU A 778 12.69 -17.42 -13.25
N LYS A 779 12.35 -17.35 -14.55
CA LYS A 779 13.30 -17.47 -15.68
C LYS A 779 13.43 -16.18 -16.48
N THR A 780 13.60 -15.04 -15.82
CA THR A 780 13.90 -13.77 -16.49
C THR A 780 15.19 -13.92 -17.30
N GLN A 781 15.15 -13.70 -18.62
CA GLN A 781 16.30 -13.86 -19.53
C GLN A 781 16.91 -12.51 -19.91
N PHE A 782 18.23 -12.46 -20.07
CA PHE A 782 18.99 -11.30 -20.53
C PHE A 782 19.82 -11.72 -21.74
N LEU A 783 19.40 -11.27 -22.92
CA LEU A 783 19.86 -11.75 -24.21
C LEU A 783 20.72 -10.70 -24.92
N PHE A 784 21.85 -11.14 -25.46
CA PHE A 784 22.82 -10.35 -26.20
C PHE A 784 22.84 -10.79 -27.67
N GLN A 785 23.33 -9.91 -28.55
CA GLN A 785 23.40 -10.20 -29.99
C GLN A 785 24.49 -11.23 -30.33
N GLU A 786 25.54 -11.31 -29.50
CA GLU A 786 26.71 -12.15 -29.75
C GLU A 786 27.14 -12.92 -28.48
N ASP A 787 28.06 -13.86 -28.66
CA ASP A 787 28.64 -14.66 -27.58
C ASP A 787 29.71 -13.87 -26.81
N CYS A 788 29.25 -13.04 -25.88
CA CYS A 788 30.06 -12.12 -25.08
C CYS A 788 30.99 -12.82 -24.07
N LYS A 789 32.10 -12.16 -23.73
CA LYS A 789 32.97 -12.55 -22.63
C LYS A 789 32.32 -12.20 -21.28
N THR A 790 32.48 -13.06 -20.29
CA THR A 790 31.91 -12.87 -18.95
C THR A 790 32.80 -13.46 -17.85
N TRP A 791 32.72 -12.89 -16.65
CA TRP A 791 33.45 -13.35 -15.47
C TRP A 791 32.49 -13.88 -14.42
N VAL A 792 32.74 -15.10 -13.96
CA VAL A 792 31.80 -15.84 -13.11
C VAL A 792 32.47 -16.53 -11.94
N THR A 793 31.69 -16.68 -10.86
CA THR A 793 31.97 -17.53 -9.69
C THR A 793 30.67 -18.23 -9.30
N GLY A 794 30.73 -19.46 -8.79
CA GLY A 794 29.53 -20.22 -8.38
C GLY A 794 29.00 -19.87 -6.98
N MET A 795 29.83 -19.24 -6.15
CA MET A 795 29.54 -18.91 -4.74
C MET A 795 30.21 -17.59 -4.33
N ALA A 796 29.78 -17.01 -3.21
CA ALA A 796 30.16 -15.65 -2.86
C ALA A 796 31.68 -15.49 -2.63
N GLN A 797 32.31 -16.50 -2.02
CA GLN A 797 33.75 -16.55 -1.73
C GLN A 797 34.58 -17.32 -2.79
N GLY A 798 33.97 -17.70 -3.91
CA GLY A 798 34.64 -18.45 -4.98
C GLY A 798 35.60 -17.60 -5.81
N ALA A 799 36.58 -18.25 -6.44
CA ALA A 799 37.47 -17.61 -7.41
C ALA A 799 36.72 -17.30 -8.71
N TYR A 800 37.06 -16.19 -9.36
CA TYR A 800 36.49 -15.81 -10.65
C TYR A 800 37.23 -16.49 -11.79
N SER A 801 36.45 -16.97 -12.76
CA SER A 801 36.94 -17.46 -14.05
C SER A 801 36.34 -16.66 -15.20
N GLU A 802 37.17 -16.37 -16.20
CA GLU A 802 36.72 -15.82 -17.48
C GLU A 802 36.19 -16.94 -18.38
N THR A 803 35.06 -16.70 -19.03
CA THR A 803 34.48 -17.59 -20.04
C THR A 803 33.66 -16.78 -21.05
N LYS A 804 32.99 -17.46 -21.98
CA LYS A 804 31.94 -16.87 -22.81
C LYS A 804 30.55 -17.24 -22.30
N LEU A 805 29.52 -16.49 -22.68
CA LEU A 805 28.12 -16.81 -22.35
C LEU A 805 27.75 -18.25 -22.76
N SER A 806 28.19 -18.68 -23.93
CA SER A 806 27.98 -20.05 -24.43
C SER A 806 28.66 -21.14 -23.60
N GLY A 807 29.73 -20.79 -22.89
CA GLY A 807 30.57 -21.67 -22.07
C GLY A 807 30.24 -21.68 -20.58
N LEU A 808 29.16 -21.01 -20.17
CA LEU A 808 28.70 -21.02 -18.78
C LEU A 808 28.29 -22.44 -18.33
N LYS A 809 28.69 -22.80 -17.11
CA LYS A 809 28.39 -24.10 -16.49
C LYS A 809 27.76 -23.88 -15.11
N GLY A 810 26.54 -24.40 -14.93
CA GLY A 810 25.78 -24.23 -13.68
C GLY A 810 25.37 -22.78 -13.42
N ALA A 811 24.86 -22.54 -12.21
CA ALA A 811 24.40 -21.23 -11.77
C ALA A 811 25.56 -20.41 -11.14
N ALA A 812 25.86 -19.27 -11.75
CA ALA A 812 26.79 -18.27 -11.27
C ALA A 812 26.13 -17.31 -10.26
N ASP A 813 26.95 -16.76 -9.37
CA ASP A 813 26.55 -15.77 -8.39
C ASP A 813 26.56 -14.35 -9.01
N ARG A 814 25.81 -13.43 -8.39
CA ARG A 814 25.51 -12.09 -8.91
C ARG A 814 26.35 -10.97 -8.26
N PRO A 815 26.68 -9.88 -8.94
CA PRO A 815 26.33 -9.60 -10.31
C PRO A 815 27.27 -10.35 -11.24
N GLN A 816 26.76 -10.64 -12.43
CA GLN A 816 27.56 -11.18 -13.50
C GLN A 816 27.95 -10.04 -14.44
N VAL A 817 29.26 -9.83 -14.59
CA VAL A 817 29.80 -8.82 -15.50
C VAL A 817 30.03 -9.43 -16.87
N ILE A 818 29.60 -8.72 -17.91
CA ILE A 818 29.64 -9.13 -19.31
C ILE A 818 30.25 -7.99 -20.11
N GLN A 819 31.24 -8.31 -20.93
CA GLN A 819 31.79 -7.39 -21.91
C GLN A 819 31.02 -7.56 -23.22
N VAL A 820 30.21 -6.56 -23.58
CA VAL A 820 29.40 -6.58 -24.80
C VAL A 820 30.28 -6.26 -26.00
N ASP A 821 31.15 -5.25 -25.87
CA ASP A 821 32.21 -4.91 -26.81
C ASP A 821 33.35 -4.16 -26.10
N ASP A 822 34.30 -3.58 -26.84
CA ASP A 822 35.45 -2.86 -26.29
C ASP A 822 35.08 -1.62 -25.47
N ASN A 823 33.91 -1.03 -25.72
CA ASN A 823 33.44 0.22 -25.12
C ASN A 823 32.15 0.04 -24.31
N ARG A 824 31.66 -1.19 -24.07
CA ARG A 824 30.44 -1.45 -23.30
C ARG A 824 30.56 -2.69 -22.42
N PHE A 825 30.37 -2.46 -21.13
CA PHE A 825 30.29 -3.48 -20.09
C PHE A 825 28.94 -3.40 -19.40
N VAL A 826 28.41 -4.57 -19.06
CA VAL A 826 27.14 -4.74 -18.38
C VAL A 826 27.35 -5.50 -17.06
N ALA A 827 26.65 -5.10 -16.00
CA ALA A 827 26.47 -5.91 -14.80
C ALA A 827 24.99 -6.25 -14.58
N ILE A 828 24.69 -7.54 -14.50
CA ILE A 828 23.33 -8.05 -14.23
C ILE A 828 23.26 -8.52 -12.78
N GLY A 829 22.28 -8.05 -12.02
CA GLY A 829 22.11 -8.43 -10.63
C GLY A 829 20.74 -8.14 -10.06
N GLU A 830 20.64 -8.15 -8.72
CA GLU A 830 19.43 -7.80 -8.00
C GLU A 830 19.69 -6.79 -6.88
N ALA A 831 18.68 -5.98 -6.57
CA ALA A 831 18.68 -5.01 -5.48
C ALA A 831 17.38 -5.11 -4.67
N ALA A 832 17.41 -4.68 -3.41
CA ALA A 832 16.28 -4.79 -2.49
C ALA A 832 15.71 -6.22 -2.38
N LEU A 833 16.60 -7.22 -2.36
CA LEU A 833 16.24 -8.58 -1.96
C LEU A 833 15.90 -8.56 -0.47
N VAL A 834 14.62 -8.51 -0.13
CA VAL A 834 14.09 -8.52 1.25
C VAL A 834 12.97 -9.54 1.28
N ASP A 835 13.04 -10.48 2.24
CA ASP A 835 12.02 -11.52 2.43
C ASP A 835 11.65 -12.29 1.12
N TYR A 836 12.63 -12.49 0.24
CA TYR A 836 12.51 -13.14 -1.07
C TYR A 836 13.69 -14.10 -1.32
N SER A 837 13.54 -15.04 -2.25
CA SER A 837 14.59 -16.00 -2.60
C SER A 837 15.66 -15.35 -3.50
N ARG A 838 16.93 -15.57 -3.19
CA ARG A 838 18.08 -15.03 -3.93
C ARG A 838 18.09 -15.52 -5.37
N MET A 839 18.34 -14.59 -6.30
CA MET A 839 18.63 -14.89 -7.69
C MET A 839 20.10 -15.30 -7.89
N LYS A 840 20.31 -16.40 -8.64
CA LYS A 840 21.54 -16.71 -9.36
C LYS A 840 21.31 -16.62 -10.87
N LEU A 841 22.38 -16.66 -11.66
CA LEU A 841 22.32 -16.56 -13.12
C LEU A 841 22.95 -17.79 -13.76
N GLU A 842 22.24 -18.43 -14.69
CA GLU A 842 22.78 -19.54 -15.48
C GLU A 842 22.69 -19.22 -16.97
N LYS A 843 23.24 -20.11 -17.80
CA LYS A 843 23.15 -19.99 -19.26
C LYS A 843 21.69 -19.93 -19.70
N SER A 844 21.33 -18.93 -20.50
CA SER A 844 20.00 -18.86 -21.10
C SER A 844 19.74 -20.04 -22.03
N GLU A 845 18.55 -20.63 -21.95
CA GLU A 845 18.09 -21.63 -22.92
C GLU A 845 17.80 -21.01 -24.31
N ALA A 846 17.64 -19.69 -24.38
CA ALA A 846 17.38 -18.95 -25.61
C ALA A 846 18.57 -18.03 -25.96
N GLY A 847 19.19 -18.23 -27.12
CA GLY A 847 20.23 -17.33 -27.65
C GLY A 847 21.50 -17.22 -26.79
N PHE A 848 22.29 -16.17 -27.05
CA PHE A 848 23.46 -15.84 -26.24
C PHE A 848 23.02 -14.96 -25.06
N GLY A 849 23.04 -15.51 -23.84
CA GLY A 849 22.54 -14.77 -22.69
C GLY A 849 22.57 -15.55 -21.39
N VAL A 850 22.03 -14.94 -20.35
CA VAL A 850 21.84 -15.56 -19.03
C VAL A 850 20.37 -15.53 -18.62
N GLN A 851 19.95 -16.45 -17.77
CA GLN A 851 18.61 -16.48 -17.19
C GLN A 851 18.68 -16.55 -15.66
N SER A 852 17.71 -15.95 -14.98
CA SER A 852 17.57 -16.06 -13.53
C SER A 852 17.24 -17.49 -13.12
N VAL A 853 17.74 -17.88 -11.95
CA VAL A 853 17.32 -19.07 -11.21
C VAL A 853 17.21 -18.70 -9.75
N LEU A 854 16.07 -19.00 -9.12
CA LEU A 854 15.88 -18.75 -7.70
C LEU A 854 16.54 -19.86 -6.87
N SER A 855 17.14 -19.49 -5.75
CA SER A 855 17.78 -20.45 -4.82
C SER A 855 16.76 -21.30 -4.04
N GLY A 856 15.47 -21.07 -4.25
CA GLY A 856 14.35 -21.69 -3.53
C GLY A 856 13.02 -21.03 -3.91
N LYS A 857 11.92 -21.65 -3.48
CA LYS A 857 10.56 -21.15 -3.70
C LYS A 857 10.30 -19.86 -2.91
N VAL A 858 9.31 -19.09 -3.35
CA VAL A 858 8.91 -17.83 -2.69
C VAL A 858 7.42 -17.84 -2.41
N ASN A 859 7.05 -17.79 -1.14
CA ASN A 859 5.70 -17.49 -0.71
C ASN A 859 5.44 -15.98 -0.85
N LEU A 860 4.42 -15.61 -1.63
CA LEU A 860 4.14 -14.19 -1.92
C LEU A 860 3.59 -13.40 -0.73
N ASP A 861 2.95 -14.06 0.25
CA ASP A 861 2.52 -13.41 1.50
C ASP A 861 3.71 -12.91 2.30
N LEU A 862 4.74 -13.76 2.45
CA LEU A 862 5.97 -13.41 3.16
C LEU A 862 6.80 -12.36 2.42
N ALA A 863 6.74 -12.35 1.09
CA ALA A 863 7.44 -11.38 0.25
C ALA A 863 6.74 -10.00 0.17
N GLY A 864 5.58 -9.83 0.81
CA GLY A 864 4.79 -8.61 0.68
C GLY A 864 4.33 -8.34 -0.75
N TYR A 865 4.13 -9.40 -1.55
CA TYR A 865 3.66 -9.35 -2.94
C TYR A 865 4.51 -8.50 -3.89
N ARG A 866 5.81 -8.36 -3.60
CA ARG A 866 6.76 -7.62 -4.46
C ARG A 866 8.01 -8.45 -4.72
N SER A 867 8.49 -8.42 -5.95
CA SER A 867 9.80 -8.96 -6.27
C SER A 867 10.91 -7.97 -5.88
N PRO A 868 12.15 -8.45 -5.70
CA PRO A 868 13.33 -7.60 -5.73
C PRO A 868 13.43 -6.90 -7.10
N TRP A 869 14.26 -5.86 -7.16
CA TRP A 869 14.64 -5.28 -8.45
C TRP A 869 15.61 -6.21 -9.16
N ARG A 870 15.35 -6.47 -10.44
CA ARG A 870 16.33 -6.99 -11.41
C ARG A 870 16.96 -5.78 -12.09
N TYR A 871 18.26 -5.79 -12.28
CA TYR A 871 18.93 -4.66 -12.93
C TYR A 871 19.96 -5.07 -13.97
N VAL A 872 20.21 -4.12 -14.87
CA VAL A 872 21.28 -4.11 -15.86
C VAL A 872 21.97 -2.76 -15.75
N MET A 873 23.16 -2.71 -15.16
CA MET A 873 24.01 -1.52 -15.21
C MET A 873 24.83 -1.52 -16.50
N VAL A 874 25.05 -0.36 -17.11
CA VAL A 874 25.82 -0.19 -18.35
C VAL A 874 26.89 0.87 -18.13
N ALA A 875 28.13 0.57 -18.53
CA ALA A 875 29.21 1.54 -18.51
C ALA A 875 30.26 1.25 -19.58
N GLY A 876 31.02 2.27 -19.97
CA GLY A 876 32.08 2.10 -20.98
C GLY A 876 33.33 1.37 -20.48
N HIS A 877 33.43 1.15 -19.17
CA HIS A 877 34.55 0.45 -18.53
C HIS A 877 34.03 -0.26 -17.27
N PRO A 878 34.49 -1.48 -16.93
CA PRO A 878 33.97 -2.22 -15.78
C PRO A 878 34.22 -1.50 -14.45
N GLY A 879 35.28 -0.70 -14.37
CA GLY A 879 35.56 0.13 -13.19
C GLY A 879 34.50 1.21 -12.94
N LYS A 880 33.84 1.69 -14.00
CA LYS A 880 32.71 2.63 -13.87
C LYS A 880 31.45 1.94 -13.35
N LEU A 881 31.27 0.64 -13.54
CA LEU A 881 30.20 -0.12 -12.88
C LEU A 881 30.38 -0.11 -11.35
N VAL A 882 31.62 -0.29 -10.89
CA VAL A 882 31.97 -0.22 -9.46
C VAL A 882 31.80 1.20 -8.93
N GLU A 883 32.29 2.20 -9.68
CA GLU A 883 32.08 3.61 -9.33
C GLU A 883 30.58 3.91 -9.20
N ASN A 884 29.74 3.38 -10.07
CA ASN A 884 28.29 3.63 -10.07
C ASN A 884 27.48 2.73 -9.13
N ASN A 885 28.11 2.01 -8.19
CA ASN A 885 27.43 1.07 -7.29
C ASN A 885 26.33 1.70 -6.40
N TYR A 886 26.29 3.02 -6.27
CA TYR A 886 25.20 3.75 -5.61
C TYR A 886 23.84 3.53 -6.28
N PHE A 887 23.83 3.12 -7.56
CA PHE A 887 22.66 2.63 -8.27
C PHE A 887 21.94 1.52 -7.49
N VAL A 888 22.68 0.58 -6.90
CA VAL A 888 22.11 -0.54 -6.11
C VAL A 888 21.47 0.00 -4.82
N LEU A 889 22.10 0.99 -4.17
CA LEU A 889 21.53 1.64 -2.99
C LEU A 889 20.23 2.39 -3.35
N ASN A 890 20.19 3.12 -4.46
CA ASN A 890 19.03 3.91 -4.90
C ASN A 890 17.75 3.07 -5.09
N LEU A 891 17.90 1.77 -5.34
CA LEU A 891 16.79 0.82 -5.50
C LEU A 891 16.22 0.29 -4.17
N ASN A 892 16.84 0.63 -3.03
CA ASN A 892 16.39 0.24 -1.68
C ASN A 892 15.62 1.37 -0.99
N GLU A 893 14.77 1.01 -0.03
CA GLU A 893 14.01 1.98 0.76
C GLU A 893 14.92 2.89 1.61
N PRO A 894 14.51 4.14 1.92
CA PRO A 894 15.25 5.04 2.80
C PRO A 894 15.52 4.45 4.20
N ASN A 895 16.47 5.04 4.92
CA ASN A 895 16.85 4.66 6.29
C ASN A 895 15.65 4.58 7.25
N GLN A 896 15.52 3.47 7.97
CA GLN A 896 14.46 3.21 8.95
C GLN A 896 14.90 3.36 10.42
N ILE A 897 16.16 3.71 10.67
CA ILE A 897 16.70 3.94 12.03
C ILE A 897 16.64 5.43 12.35
N ALA A 898 15.83 5.80 13.35
CA ALA A 898 15.61 7.21 13.73
C ALA A 898 16.87 7.91 14.29
N ASN A 899 17.66 7.21 15.11
CA ASN A 899 18.93 7.72 15.66
C ASN A 899 20.09 6.86 15.18
N THR A 900 20.99 7.45 14.38
CA THR A 900 22.13 6.76 13.77
C THR A 900 23.48 7.14 14.41
N ASN A 901 23.49 7.96 15.46
CA ASN A 901 24.72 8.48 16.06
C ASN A 901 25.65 7.41 16.63
N TRP A 902 25.13 6.25 17.01
CA TRP A 902 25.89 5.10 17.53
C TRP A 902 26.51 4.24 16.42
N ILE A 903 26.10 4.42 15.17
CA ILE A 903 26.63 3.69 14.02
C ILE A 903 27.96 4.34 13.63
N LYS A 904 29.06 3.68 13.98
CA LYS A 904 30.41 4.20 13.84
C LYS A 904 31.28 3.25 13.01
N PRO A 905 31.63 3.63 11.77
CA PRO A 905 32.66 2.98 10.98
C PRO A 905 34.04 3.08 11.64
N GLY A 906 34.96 2.17 11.27
CA GLY A 906 36.34 2.21 11.75
C GLY A 906 37.11 0.95 11.40
N GLN A 907 38.42 0.98 11.65
CA GLN A 907 39.26 -0.22 11.51
C GLN A 907 39.00 -1.20 12.66
N VAL A 908 39.11 -2.50 12.36
CA VAL A 908 38.87 -3.59 13.31
C VAL A 908 40.09 -4.52 13.34
N ILE A 909 40.67 -4.77 14.51
CA ILE A 909 41.71 -5.80 14.69
C ILE A 909 41.12 -7.04 15.38
N ARG A 910 41.52 -8.23 14.95
CA ARG A 910 41.11 -9.49 15.58
C ARG A 910 41.97 -9.79 16.81
N GLU A 911 41.35 -10.13 17.93
CA GLU A 911 42.03 -10.71 19.10
C GLU A 911 42.17 -12.22 18.88
N VAL A 912 43.41 -12.71 18.83
CA VAL A 912 43.73 -14.08 18.37
C VAL A 912 44.10 -15.05 19.49
N THR A 913 44.20 -14.58 20.73
CA THR A 913 44.68 -15.39 21.87
C THR A 913 43.56 -15.95 22.74
N LEU A 914 42.40 -15.29 22.80
CA LEU A 914 41.30 -15.55 23.72
C LEU A 914 41.76 -15.62 25.18
N THR A 915 42.60 -14.66 25.59
CA THR A 915 43.08 -14.52 26.98
C THR A 915 42.97 -13.08 27.44
N THR A 916 42.69 -12.84 28.73
CA THR A 916 42.60 -11.47 29.27
C THR A 916 43.86 -10.66 28.98
N THR A 917 45.05 -11.24 29.15
CA THR A 917 46.33 -10.56 28.89
C THR A 917 46.51 -10.19 27.41
N GLY A 918 46.19 -11.11 26.50
CA GLY A 918 46.29 -10.84 25.07
C GLY A 918 45.29 -9.79 24.59
N SER A 919 44.08 -9.83 25.15
CA SER A 919 43.05 -8.82 24.93
C SER A 919 43.49 -7.42 25.33
N MET A 920 44.06 -7.24 26.53
CA MET A 920 44.55 -5.93 26.97
C MET A 920 45.66 -5.41 26.06
N ALA A 921 46.60 -6.27 25.66
CA ALA A 921 47.67 -5.90 24.73
C ALA A 921 47.13 -5.52 23.34
N CYS A 922 46.07 -6.18 22.87
CA CYS A 922 45.38 -5.85 21.62
C CYS A 922 44.65 -4.51 21.71
N ILE A 923 43.96 -4.23 22.83
CA ILE A 923 43.30 -2.95 23.09
C ILE A 923 44.31 -1.81 23.18
N ASP A 924 45.42 -1.99 23.88
CA ASP A 924 46.48 -0.97 23.96
C ASP A 924 47.04 -0.66 22.58
N PHE A 925 47.34 -1.69 21.78
CA PHE A 925 47.78 -1.51 20.40
C PHE A 925 46.73 -0.77 19.56
N ALA A 926 45.45 -1.14 19.69
CA ALA A 926 44.37 -0.49 18.97
C ALA A 926 44.25 1.00 19.32
N ALA A 927 44.27 1.33 20.61
CA ALA A 927 44.21 2.70 21.11
C ALA A 927 45.43 3.54 20.67
N GLU A 928 46.65 2.98 20.75
CA GLU A 928 47.88 3.64 20.29
C GLU A 928 47.91 3.91 18.78
N ASN A 929 47.09 3.19 18.00
CA ASN A 929 47.09 3.24 16.54
C ASN A 929 45.78 3.73 15.91
N ASN A 930 44.85 4.29 16.71
CA ASN A 930 43.54 4.76 16.24
C ASN A 930 42.68 3.68 15.56
N ILE A 931 42.85 2.41 15.96
CA ILE A 931 41.98 1.32 15.53
C ILE A 931 40.76 1.32 16.46
N ALA A 932 39.57 1.50 15.89
CA ALA A 932 38.36 1.76 16.66
C ALA A 932 37.83 0.52 17.38
N TYR A 933 38.09 -0.68 16.86
CA TYR A 933 37.46 -1.91 17.35
C TYR A 933 38.42 -3.09 17.50
N VAL A 934 38.12 -3.95 18.47
CA VAL A 934 38.71 -5.28 18.63
C VAL A 934 37.61 -6.34 18.50
N LEU A 935 37.80 -7.32 17.61
CA LEU A 935 36.89 -8.46 17.43
C LEU A 935 37.38 -9.69 18.20
N PHE A 936 36.51 -10.28 19.01
CA PHE A 936 36.65 -11.64 19.52
C PHE A 936 35.99 -12.61 18.56
N ASP A 937 36.80 -13.37 17.85
CA ASP A 937 36.35 -14.37 16.90
C ASP A 937 35.95 -15.69 17.59
N ALA A 938 35.58 -16.73 16.83
CA ALA A 938 35.13 -18.03 17.31
C ALA A 938 35.99 -18.61 18.48
N GLY A 939 35.30 -19.14 19.49
CA GLY A 939 35.88 -19.82 20.65
C GLY A 939 35.68 -19.14 22.02
N TRP A 940 35.09 -17.94 22.09
CA TRP A 940 34.97 -17.19 23.35
C TRP A 940 33.79 -17.64 24.24
N TYR A 941 32.80 -18.34 23.67
CA TYR A 941 31.57 -18.82 24.32
C TYR A 941 31.35 -20.34 24.19
N GLY A 942 32.40 -21.06 23.81
CA GLY A 942 32.44 -22.49 23.55
C GLY A 942 32.92 -22.76 22.13
N ALA A 943 32.96 -24.04 21.75
CA ALA A 943 33.23 -24.42 20.37
C ALA A 943 32.08 -23.94 19.48
N GLU A 944 32.38 -23.15 18.45
CA GLU A 944 31.35 -22.46 17.64
C GLU A 944 30.41 -23.41 16.89
N GLU A 945 30.87 -24.64 16.63
CA GLU A 945 30.10 -25.69 15.97
C GLU A 945 29.35 -26.62 16.96
N ASP A 946 29.55 -26.48 18.27
CA ASP A 946 28.80 -27.25 19.27
C ASP A 946 27.48 -26.56 19.61
N VAL A 947 26.37 -27.29 19.47
CA VAL A 947 25.02 -26.82 19.82
C VAL A 947 24.83 -26.60 21.33
N LYS A 948 25.75 -27.08 22.16
CA LYS A 948 25.77 -26.86 23.61
C LYS A 948 26.52 -25.59 24.03
N SER A 949 27.22 -24.94 23.10
CA SER A 949 27.90 -23.67 23.38
C SER A 949 26.86 -22.58 23.67
N ASP A 950 27.15 -21.74 24.65
CA ASP A 950 26.18 -20.78 25.19
C ASP A 950 26.73 -19.36 25.08
N ALA A 951 26.24 -18.62 24.06
CA ALA A 951 26.65 -17.27 23.75
C ALA A 951 26.17 -16.22 24.78
N THR A 952 25.41 -16.64 25.80
CA THR A 952 25.07 -15.81 26.97
C THR A 952 26.15 -15.83 28.05
N THR A 953 27.14 -16.73 27.94
CA THR A 953 28.23 -16.91 28.91
C THR A 953 29.60 -16.75 28.26
N VAL A 954 30.64 -16.55 29.08
CA VAL A 954 32.03 -16.51 28.63
C VAL A 954 32.70 -17.82 28.99
N THR A 955 32.74 -18.73 28.02
CA THR A 955 33.28 -20.09 28.18
C THR A 955 34.30 -20.33 27.08
N VAL A 956 35.59 -20.30 27.39
CA VAL A 956 36.63 -20.44 26.34
C VAL A 956 36.70 -21.88 25.84
N ASP A 957 36.69 -22.06 24.52
CA ASP A 957 36.95 -23.36 23.89
C ASP A 957 38.40 -23.80 24.16
N PRO A 958 38.62 -24.92 24.89
CA PRO A 958 39.95 -25.39 25.25
C PRO A 958 40.80 -25.83 24.05
N THR A 959 40.17 -26.13 22.90
CA THR A 959 40.89 -26.47 21.66
C THR A 959 41.50 -25.22 21.00
N ARG A 960 40.90 -24.05 21.23
CA ARG A 960 41.35 -22.77 20.68
C ARG A 960 42.29 -22.04 21.63
N SER A 961 41.98 -22.01 22.93
CA SER A 961 42.81 -21.35 23.94
C SER A 961 42.69 -22.00 25.31
N LYS A 962 43.76 -21.92 26.11
CA LYS A 962 43.77 -22.38 27.51
C LYS A 962 43.16 -21.34 28.47
N GLY A 963 42.82 -20.14 27.99
CA GLY A 963 42.35 -19.03 28.83
C GLY A 963 43.38 -18.57 29.86
N PRO A 964 42.95 -17.92 30.96
CA PRO A 964 41.57 -17.46 31.20
C PRO A 964 41.22 -16.23 30.36
N LEU A 965 39.92 -16.06 30.06
CA LEU A 965 39.35 -14.85 29.46
C LEU A 965 38.27 -14.28 30.37
N ASP A 966 38.48 -13.07 30.86
CA ASP A 966 37.52 -12.26 31.61
C ASP A 966 36.99 -11.15 30.70
N LEU A 967 36.00 -11.50 29.88
CA LEU A 967 35.46 -10.58 28.87
C LEU A 967 34.82 -9.32 29.48
N PRO A 968 34.06 -9.37 30.60
CA PRO A 968 33.56 -8.16 31.25
C PRO A 968 34.66 -7.17 31.61
N LYS A 969 35.76 -7.63 32.24
CA LYS A 969 36.91 -6.78 32.56
C LYS A 969 37.59 -6.22 31.30
N VAL A 970 37.66 -7.01 30.24
CA VAL A 970 38.20 -6.58 28.94
C VAL A 970 37.34 -5.48 28.32
N ILE A 971 36.01 -5.60 28.37
CA ILE A 971 35.10 -4.58 27.83
C ILE A 971 35.21 -3.27 28.64
N GLU A 972 35.27 -3.35 29.96
CA GLU A 972 35.51 -2.19 30.82
C GLU A 972 36.82 -1.48 30.45
N TYR A 973 37.90 -2.24 30.28
CA TYR A 973 39.19 -1.69 29.89
C TYR A 973 39.16 -1.06 28.50
N ALA A 974 38.55 -1.72 27.51
CA ALA A 974 38.39 -1.20 26.17
C ALA A 974 37.64 0.13 26.16
N ASN A 975 36.54 0.23 26.92
CA ASN A 975 35.77 1.46 27.08
C ASN A 975 36.63 2.59 27.68
N SER A 976 37.48 2.31 28.67
CA SER A 976 38.40 3.30 29.27
C SER A 976 39.43 3.86 28.27
N LYS A 977 39.70 3.12 27.19
CA LYS A 977 40.63 3.47 26.11
C LYS A 977 39.92 4.01 24.86
N GLY A 978 38.58 4.08 24.87
CA GLY A 978 37.79 4.49 23.70
C GLY A 978 37.75 3.45 22.57
N VAL A 979 38.04 2.17 22.86
CA VAL A 979 38.03 1.07 21.88
C VAL A 979 36.75 0.25 22.05
N GLY A 980 36.05 -0.02 20.96
CA GLY A 980 34.83 -0.84 20.96
C GLY A 980 35.14 -2.33 20.87
N ILE A 981 34.36 -3.16 21.57
CA ILE A 981 34.44 -4.63 21.45
C ILE A 981 33.35 -5.16 20.52
N LEU A 982 33.75 -6.02 19.58
CA LEU A 982 32.88 -6.80 18.72
C LEU A 982 33.03 -8.29 19.07
N VAL A 983 31.97 -9.08 18.88
CA VAL A 983 32.01 -10.52 19.10
C VAL A 983 31.44 -11.30 17.92
N TYR A 984 32.05 -12.43 17.60
CA TYR A 984 31.54 -13.39 16.63
C TYR A 984 30.56 -14.36 17.29
N VAL A 985 29.46 -14.68 16.62
CA VAL A 985 28.49 -15.71 17.06
C VAL A 985 28.02 -16.53 15.85
N ASN A 986 28.17 -17.85 15.93
CA ASN A 986 27.75 -18.80 14.90
C ASN A 986 26.21 -18.92 14.81
N LYS A 987 25.68 -19.24 13.61
CA LYS A 987 24.25 -19.44 13.34
C LYS A 987 23.55 -20.37 14.33
N LYS A 988 24.22 -21.39 14.88
CA LYS A 988 23.63 -22.34 15.83
C LYS A 988 23.15 -21.61 17.09
N ALA A 989 24.02 -20.80 17.68
CA ALA A 989 23.69 -19.98 18.83
C ALA A 989 22.77 -18.81 18.45
N LEU A 990 22.97 -18.18 17.28
CA LEU A 990 22.05 -17.12 16.80
C LEU A 990 20.61 -17.63 16.69
N HIS A 991 20.36 -18.79 16.09
CA HIS A 991 19.00 -19.35 15.96
C HIS A 991 18.35 -19.63 17.32
N GLN A 992 19.12 -20.00 18.34
CA GLN A 992 18.61 -20.37 19.65
C GLN A 992 18.47 -19.17 20.60
N GLN A 993 19.41 -18.21 20.53
CA GLN A 993 19.65 -17.25 21.60
C GLN A 993 19.63 -15.78 21.13
N LEU A 994 19.35 -15.48 19.86
CA LEU A 994 19.43 -14.10 19.33
C LEU A 994 18.66 -13.09 20.19
N ASP A 995 17.43 -13.42 20.60
CA ASP A 995 16.58 -12.52 21.38
C ASP A 995 17.06 -12.33 22.83
N GLU A 996 17.93 -13.22 23.33
CA GLU A 996 18.56 -13.13 24.66
C GLU A 996 19.90 -12.39 24.61
N ILE A 997 20.74 -12.70 23.60
CA ILE A 997 22.09 -12.15 23.53
C ILE A 997 22.11 -10.67 23.12
N LEU A 998 21.20 -10.20 22.27
CA LEU A 998 21.20 -8.79 21.84
C LEU A 998 21.03 -7.80 23.02
N PRO A 999 20.00 -7.92 23.89
CA PRO A 999 19.90 -7.07 25.08
C PRO A 999 21.06 -7.28 26.07
N LEU A 1000 21.55 -8.53 26.21
CA LEU A 1000 22.69 -8.84 27.07
C LEU A 1000 23.97 -8.15 26.60
N TYR A 1001 24.25 -8.18 25.30
CA TYR A 1001 25.46 -7.59 24.71
C TYR A 1001 25.42 -6.06 24.79
N LYS A 1002 24.24 -5.47 24.60
CA LYS A 1002 24.04 -4.05 24.90
C LYS A 1002 24.36 -3.73 26.36
N LYS A 1003 23.90 -4.56 27.30
CA LYS A 1003 24.20 -4.42 28.74
C LYS A 1003 25.68 -4.59 29.05
N TRP A 1004 26.37 -5.53 28.40
CA TRP A 1004 27.82 -5.72 28.54
C TRP A 1004 28.62 -4.56 27.95
N GLY A 1005 28.04 -3.80 27.01
CA GLY A 1005 28.70 -2.67 26.36
C GLY A 1005 29.37 -3.02 25.03
N ILE A 1006 29.10 -4.21 24.48
CA ILE A 1006 29.52 -4.64 23.14
C ILE A 1006 28.95 -3.67 22.10
N LYS A 1007 29.74 -3.36 21.06
CA LYS A 1007 29.38 -2.40 20.01
C LYS A 1007 28.79 -3.06 18.76
N GLY A 1008 29.01 -4.36 18.59
CA GLY A 1008 28.41 -5.10 17.50
C GLY A 1008 28.79 -6.57 17.44
N VAL A 1009 28.19 -7.26 16.47
CA VAL A 1009 28.22 -8.70 16.36
C VAL A 1009 28.55 -9.11 14.92
N LYS A 1010 29.47 -10.06 14.76
CA LYS A 1010 29.74 -10.74 13.50
C LYS A 1010 28.97 -12.06 13.45
N TYR A 1011 28.00 -12.17 12.54
CA TYR A 1011 27.16 -13.35 12.40
C TYR A 1011 27.85 -14.43 11.56
N GLY A 1012 28.09 -15.60 12.15
CA GLY A 1012 28.85 -16.70 11.56
C GLY A 1012 28.01 -17.74 10.83
N PHE A 1013 28.45 -18.19 9.65
CA PHE A 1013 27.88 -19.33 8.90
C PHE A 1013 26.36 -19.29 8.71
N VAL A 1014 25.80 -18.09 8.57
CA VAL A 1014 24.35 -17.91 8.37
C VAL A 1014 23.88 -18.59 7.09
N ASN A 1015 22.64 -19.06 7.10
CA ASN A 1015 22.05 -19.61 5.88
C ASN A 1015 21.72 -18.46 4.92
N VAL A 1016 21.93 -18.67 3.63
CA VAL A 1016 21.55 -17.74 2.55
C VAL A 1016 21.01 -18.51 1.37
N GLY A 1017 20.22 -17.85 0.52
CA GLY A 1017 19.68 -18.47 -0.70
C GLY A 1017 18.17 -18.44 -0.70
N ASP A 1018 17.54 -19.33 0.07
CA ASP A 1018 16.08 -19.39 0.13
C ASP A 1018 15.46 -18.17 0.84
N GLN A 1019 14.13 -18.07 0.70
CA GLN A 1019 13.37 -16.95 1.24
C GLN A 1019 13.45 -16.86 2.77
N TYR A 1020 13.36 -17.99 3.48
CA TYR A 1020 13.35 -18.01 4.94
C TYR A 1020 14.70 -17.62 5.53
N ALA A 1021 15.78 -18.09 4.92
CA ALA A 1021 17.14 -17.69 5.26
C ALA A 1021 17.34 -16.17 5.12
N THR A 1022 16.88 -15.62 4.00
CA THR A 1022 16.93 -14.17 3.73
C THR A 1022 16.10 -13.39 4.75
N ALA A 1023 14.86 -13.82 5.00
CA ALA A 1023 13.95 -13.16 5.93
C ALA A 1023 14.47 -13.17 7.37
N TRP A 1024 14.98 -14.32 7.83
CA TRP A 1024 15.56 -14.46 9.15
C TRP A 1024 16.77 -13.52 9.33
N LEU A 1025 17.66 -13.45 8.34
CA LEU A 1025 18.87 -12.63 8.41
C LEU A 1025 18.53 -11.13 8.48
N HIS A 1026 17.58 -10.65 7.66
CA HIS A 1026 17.12 -9.26 7.74
C HIS A 1026 16.39 -8.97 9.03
N GLN A 1027 15.60 -9.90 9.55
CA GLN A 1027 15.00 -9.78 10.87
C GLN A 1027 16.07 -9.68 11.96
N ALA A 1028 17.16 -10.45 11.87
CA ALA A 1028 18.27 -10.38 12.83
C ALA A 1028 18.97 -9.01 12.80
N VAL A 1029 19.23 -8.46 11.61
CA VAL A 1029 19.77 -7.09 11.45
C VAL A 1029 18.83 -6.04 12.06
N ARG A 1030 17.51 -6.16 11.83
CA ARG A 1030 16.48 -5.27 12.41
C ARG A 1030 16.47 -5.35 13.94
N LYS A 1031 16.55 -6.56 14.49
CA LYS A 1031 16.61 -6.78 15.94
C LYS A 1031 17.88 -6.19 16.55
N ALA A 1032 19.04 -6.33 15.91
CA ALA A 1032 20.28 -5.73 16.38
C ALA A 1032 20.20 -4.19 16.44
N ALA A 1033 19.54 -3.56 15.44
CA ALA A 1033 19.33 -2.11 15.42
C ALA A 1033 18.53 -1.61 16.64
N LYS A 1034 17.53 -2.38 17.11
CA LYS A 1034 16.73 -2.06 18.30
C LYS A 1034 17.60 -1.92 19.58
N TYR A 1035 18.72 -2.62 19.62
CA TYR A 1035 19.66 -2.61 20.75
C TYR A 1035 20.93 -1.79 20.47
N GLU A 1036 20.93 -0.99 19.39
CA GLU A 1036 22.06 -0.17 18.97
C GLU A 1036 23.36 -0.98 18.77
N LEU A 1037 23.21 -2.16 18.15
CA LEU A 1037 24.31 -3.05 17.79
C LEU A 1037 24.54 -3.02 16.28
N MET A 1038 25.81 -2.83 15.91
CA MET A 1038 26.27 -2.91 14.52
C MET A 1038 26.53 -4.37 14.12
N VAL A 1039 26.37 -4.68 12.84
CA VAL A 1039 26.39 -6.04 12.32
C VAL A 1039 27.40 -6.18 11.18
N ASP A 1040 28.13 -7.28 11.23
CA ASP A 1040 28.89 -7.85 10.13
C ASP A 1040 28.41 -9.28 9.86
N ILE A 1041 28.38 -9.72 8.60
CA ILE A 1041 27.88 -11.04 8.21
C ILE A 1041 28.99 -11.84 7.53
N HIS A 1042 29.36 -12.97 8.13
CA HIS A 1042 30.40 -13.89 7.66
C HIS A 1042 29.90 -14.78 6.49
N ASP A 1043 30.82 -15.28 5.68
CA ASP A 1043 30.62 -16.21 4.53
C ASP A 1043 29.82 -15.66 3.33
N GLU A 1044 28.65 -16.25 3.05
CA GLU A 1044 28.04 -16.31 1.71
C GLU A 1044 27.05 -15.16 1.42
N TYR A 1045 26.82 -14.26 2.37
CA TYR A 1045 25.88 -13.15 2.20
C TYR A 1045 26.46 -12.06 1.29
N ARG A 1046 25.82 -11.83 0.14
CA ARG A 1046 26.20 -10.76 -0.80
C ARG A 1046 25.16 -9.63 -0.79
N PRO A 1047 25.58 -8.37 -0.55
CA PRO A 1047 24.65 -7.29 -0.27
C PRO A 1047 23.85 -6.91 -1.53
N THR A 1048 22.64 -6.41 -1.29
CA THR A 1048 21.68 -5.94 -2.31
C THR A 1048 21.25 -4.50 -2.06
N GLY A 1049 22.04 -3.76 -1.26
CA GLY A 1049 21.82 -2.37 -0.87
C GLY A 1049 21.00 -2.17 0.41
N TYR A 1050 20.67 -3.25 1.15
CA TYR A 1050 19.90 -3.18 2.40
C TYR A 1050 20.52 -2.29 3.48
N SER A 1051 21.83 -2.02 3.41
CA SER A 1051 22.52 -1.06 4.29
C SER A 1051 22.06 0.41 4.11
N ARG A 1052 21.37 0.75 3.00
CA ARG A 1052 20.66 2.04 2.89
C ARG A 1052 19.50 2.11 3.87
N THR A 1053 18.71 1.03 3.94
CA THR A 1053 17.50 0.93 4.76
C THR A 1053 17.85 0.69 6.23
N TYR A 1054 18.84 -0.17 6.49
CA TYR A 1054 19.36 -0.50 7.82
C TYR A 1054 20.88 -0.32 7.87
N PRO A 1055 21.36 0.91 8.11
CA PRO A 1055 22.78 1.22 8.12
C PRO A 1055 23.55 0.56 9.26
N ASN A 1056 22.89 -0.09 10.23
CA ASN A 1056 23.61 -0.90 11.21
C ASN A 1056 24.20 -2.20 10.63
N LEU A 1057 23.90 -2.57 9.39
CA LEU A 1057 24.64 -3.58 8.63
C LEU A 1057 25.86 -2.92 7.96
N LEU A 1058 27.01 -2.99 8.63
CA LEU A 1058 28.22 -2.26 8.22
C LEU A 1058 28.87 -2.96 7.04
N THR A 1059 29.10 -4.26 7.16
CA THR A 1059 29.80 -5.01 6.14
C THR A 1059 29.41 -6.48 6.17
N GLN A 1060 30.01 -7.24 5.27
CA GLN A 1060 29.88 -8.67 5.15
C GLN A 1060 31.10 -9.19 4.43
N GLU A 1061 31.49 -10.44 4.67
CA GLU A 1061 32.46 -11.11 3.82
C GLU A 1061 31.87 -11.20 2.41
N GLY A 1062 31.05 -12.20 2.09
CA GLY A 1062 30.41 -12.30 0.78
C GLY A 1062 31.38 -12.11 -0.39
N ILE A 1063 32.65 -12.46 -0.16
CA ILE A 1063 33.83 -12.05 -0.92
C ILE A 1063 34.94 -13.06 -0.69
N ARG A 1064 35.75 -13.32 -1.71
CA ARG A 1064 36.99 -14.08 -1.57
C ARG A 1064 38.08 -13.19 -0.94
N GLY A 1065 37.98 -12.99 0.37
CA GLY A 1065 38.90 -12.19 1.19
C GLY A 1065 40.26 -12.87 1.41
N ASP A 1066 41.14 -12.20 2.14
CA ASP A 1066 42.50 -12.66 2.45
C ASP A 1066 42.56 -13.94 3.30
N GLU A 1067 41.47 -14.29 4.01
CA GLU A 1067 41.21 -15.62 4.59
C GLU A 1067 41.50 -16.75 3.57
N GLU A 1068 41.01 -16.58 2.35
CA GLU A 1068 41.12 -17.50 1.22
C GLU A 1068 42.44 -17.38 0.44
N SER A 1069 43.32 -16.48 0.88
CA SER A 1069 44.64 -16.20 0.30
C SER A 1069 44.65 -15.99 -1.24
N PRO A 1070 43.78 -15.15 -1.81
CA PRO A 1070 43.68 -14.94 -3.26
C PRO A 1070 44.96 -14.34 -3.83
N SER A 1071 45.29 -14.76 -5.05
CA SER A 1071 46.30 -14.09 -5.86
C SER A 1071 45.82 -12.70 -6.29
N LEU A 1072 46.76 -11.84 -6.71
CA LEU A 1072 46.45 -10.44 -6.95
C LEU A 1072 45.50 -10.22 -8.16
N ASP A 1073 45.58 -11.07 -9.18
CA ASP A 1073 44.63 -11.11 -10.30
C ASP A 1073 43.21 -11.41 -9.82
N GLN A 1074 43.06 -12.35 -8.88
CA GLN A 1074 41.76 -12.68 -8.26
C GLN A 1074 41.23 -11.52 -7.41
N THR A 1075 42.09 -10.83 -6.66
CA THR A 1075 41.69 -9.59 -5.98
C THR A 1075 41.16 -8.55 -6.97
N ILE A 1076 41.82 -8.39 -8.12
CA ILE A 1076 41.39 -7.45 -9.16
C ILE A 1076 40.06 -7.90 -9.77
N TYR A 1077 39.85 -9.20 -10.04
CA TYR A 1077 38.54 -9.70 -10.44
C TYR A 1077 37.46 -9.39 -9.41
N THR A 1078 37.73 -9.62 -8.13
CA THR A 1078 36.82 -9.29 -7.04
C THR A 1078 36.46 -7.79 -7.03
N LEU A 1079 37.44 -6.91 -7.22
CA LEU A 1079 37.20 -5.47 -7.30
C LEU A 1079 36.19 -5.11 -8.40
N TYR A 1080 36.38 -5.64 -9.61
CA TYR A 1080 35.51 -5.31 -10.74
C TYR A 1080 34.14 -6.00 -10.73
N ASN A 1081 34.03 -7.19 -10.13
CA ASN A 1081 32.80 -7.98 -10.20
C ASN A 1081 31.97 -7.87 -8.93
N ARG A 1082 32.60 -8.02 -7.75
CA ARG A 1082 31.89 -8.12 -6.48
C ARG A 1082 31.57 -6.73 -5.90
N MET A 1083 32.49 -5.76 -5.99
CA MET A 1083 32.32 -4.46 -5.34
C MET A 1083 31.22 -3.57 -5.94
N ILE A 1084 30.65 -3.98 -7.07
CA ILE A 1084 29.39 -3.42 -7.60
C ILE A 1084 28.24 -3.57 -6.59
N CYS A 1085 28.25 -4.60 -5.73
CA CYS A 1085 27.25 -4.78 -4.68
C CYS A 1085 27.45 -3.86 -3.45
N GLY A 1086 28.60 -3.20 -3.31
CA GLY A 1086 28.95 -2.36 -2.16
C GLY A 1086 29.99 -2.98 -1.22
N ALA A 1087 29.93 -2.61 0.06
CA ALA A 1087 30.95 -2.89 1.09
C ALA A 1087 31.35 -4.36 1.21
N GLY A 1088 32.59 -4.66 1.58
CA GLY A 1088 33.05 -6.03 1.83
C GLY A 1088 34.19 -6.19 2.80
N ASP A 1089 33.99 -7.04 3.79
CA ASP A 1089 35.04 -7.50 4.69
C ASP A 1089 36.02 -8.40 3.93
N TYR A 1090 37.17 -7.82 3.60
CA TYR A 1090 38.25 -8.54 2.92
C TYR A 1090 39.22 -9.24 3.86
N THR A 1091 39.01 -9.16 5.18
CA THR A 1091 39.86 -9.77 6.22
C THR A 1091 41.37 -9.50 6.01
N ASN A 1092 41.72 -8.23 5.77
CA ASN A 1092 43.02 -7.83 5.23
C ASN A 1092 44.20 -8.29 6.11
N CYS A 1093 45.13 -9.04 5.52
CA CYS A 1093 46.34 -9.55 6.18
C CYS A 1093 47.54 -8.63 5.92
N TYR A 1094 48.50 -8.55 6.84
CA TYR A 1094 49.66 -7.68 6.63
C TYR A 1094 51.02 -8.34 6.90
N PHE A 1095 51.23 -8.98 8.05
CA PHE A 1095 52.53 -9.59 8.39
C PHE A 1095 52.57 -11.11 8.18
N ALA A 1096 51.41 -11.78 8.16
CA ALA A 1096 51.32 -13.22 7.99
C ALA A 1096 52.04 -13.72 6.73
N GLU A 1097 52.71 -14.88 6.83
CA GLU A 1097 53.57 -15.46 5.79
C GLU A 1097 52.89 -15.58 4.41
N ARG A 1098 51.57 -15.82 4.41
CA ARG A 1098 50.71 -15.88 3.22
C ARG A 1098 50.76 -14.59 2.38
N VAL A 1099 51.00 -13.43 2.98
CA VAL A 1099 51.02 -12.12 2.32
C VAL A 1099 52.11 -12.05 1.26
N THR A 1100 53.33 -12.42 1.62
CA THR A 1100 54.49 -12.34 0.72
C THR A 1100 54.56 -13.53 -0.24
N LYS A 1101 54.05 -14.69 0.18
CA LYS A 1101 54.02 -15.91 -0.64
C LYS A 1101 52.98 -15.86 -1.75
N LYS A 1102 51.74 -15.44 -1.47
CA LYS A 1102 50.60 -15.58 -2.39
C LYS A 1102 49.88 -14.28 -2.76
N MET A 1103 49.90 -13.27 -1.88
CA MET A 1103 48.96 -12.14 -1.97
C MET A 1103 49.58 -10.80 -2.37
N GLY A 1104 50.73 -10.83 -3.06
CA GLY A 1104 51.35 -9.63 -3.65
C GLY A 1104 52.25 -8.79 -2.72
N GLY A 1105 52.41 -9.17 -1.45
CA GLY A 1105 53.27 -8.46 -0.49
C GLY A 1105 52.61 -7.27 0.21
N ARG A 1106 53.34 -6.63 1.15
CA ARG A 1106 52.79 -5.57 2.04
C ARG A 1106 52.34 -4.32 1.28
N ALA A 1107 53.02 -3.95 0.20
CA ALA A 1107 52.63 -2.80 -0.61
C ALA A 1107 51.28 -3.04 -1.33
N ALA A 1108 51.02 -4.26 -1.79
CA ALA A 1108 49.72 -4.65 -2.34
C ALA A 1108 48.63 -4.65 -1.27
N GLN A 1109 48.92 -5.11 -0.05
CA GLN A 1109 47.94 -5.11 1.05
C GLN A 1109 47.52 -3.72 1.51
N LEU A 1110 48.45 -2.77 1.46
CA LEU A 1110 48.19 -1.37 1.72
C LEU A 1110 47.32 -0.74 0.61
N ALA A 1111 47.55 -1.13 -0.65
CA ALA A 1111 46.71 -0.74 -1.78
C ALA A 1111 45.31 -1.38 -1.73
N LYS A 1112 45.18 -2.65 -1.34
CA LYS A 1112 43.89 -3.34 -1.15
C LYS A 1112 42.99 -2.62 -0.14
N LEU A 1113 43.57 -2.15 0.97
CA LEU A 1113 42.84 -1.41 2.01
C LEU A 1113 42.14 -0.14 1.48
N VAL A 1114 42.71 0.51 0.47
CA VAL A 1114 42.11 1.68 -0.19
C VAL A 1114 41.19 1.28 -1.34
N ALA A 1115 41.53 0.23 -2.11
CA ALA A 1115 40.73 -0.19 -3.26
C ALA A 1115 39.40 -0.83 -2.84
N ILE A 1116 39.43 -1.71 -1.84
CA ILE A 1116 38.29 -2.50 -1.37
C ILE A 1116 37.63 -1.79 -0.20
N TYR A 1117 36.45 -1.25 -0.44
CA TYR A 1117 35.69 -0.53 0.58
C TYR A 1117 35.03 -1.45 1.60
N SER A 1118 35.26 -1.14 2.88
CA SER A 1118 34.47 -1.63 4.00
C SER A 1118 34.41 -0.57 5.11
N PRO A 1119 33.22 -0.20 5.62
CA PRO A 1119 33.12 0.76 6.73
C PRO A 1119 33.64 0.17 8.04
N TRP A 1120 33.54 -1.15 8.21
CA TRP A 1120 34.37 -1.92 9.16
C TRP A 1120 35.48 -2.62 8.40
N GLN A 1121 36.65 -1.99 8.40
CA GLN A 1121 37.81 -2.51 7.68
C GLN A 1121 38.64 -3.39 8.62
N PHE A 1122 38.55 -4.70 8.42
CA PHE A 1122 39.35 -5.64 9.19
C PHE A 1122 40.81 -5.60 8.76
N VAL A 1123 41.69 -5.43 9.75
CA VAL A 1123 43.13 -5.29 9.58
C VAL A 1123 43.85 -6.31 10.43
N TYR A 1124 45.03 -6.75 9.97
CA TYR A 1124 45.89 -7.66 10.73
C TYR A 1124 45.23 -9.00 11.08
N TRP A 1125 44.39 -9.55 10.18
CA TRP A 1125 43.48 -10.68 10.49
C TRP A 1125 44.14 -11.92 11.13
N TYR A 1126 45.40 -12.20 10.84
CA TYR A 1126 46.18 -13.29 11.46
C TYR A 1126 47.34 -12.81 12.34
N ASP A 1127 47.54 -11.51 12.48
CA ASP A 1127 48.69 -10.94 13.19
C ASP A 1127 48.33 -10.55 14.63
N ARG A 1128 49.31 -10.59 15.54
CA ARG A 1128 49.16 -10.15 16.93
C ARG A 1128 50.09 -8.99 17.27
N PRO A 1129 49.71 -8.11 18.20
CA PRO A 1129 50.67 -7.21 18.84
C PRO A 1129 51.83 -7.97 19.49
N GLU A 1130 53.01 -7.36 19.53
CA GLU A 1130 54.21 -7.97 20.12
C GLU A 1130 54.02 -8.37 21.58
N LYS A 1131 53.32 -7.52 22.36
CA LYS A 1131 53.00 -7.72 23.79
C LYS A 1131 51.96 -8.83 24.03
N SER A 1132 51.21 -9.26 23.03
CA SER A 1132 50.21 -10.32 23.20
C SER A 1132 50.89 -11.69 23.33
N PRO A 1133 50.33 -12.63 24.14
CA PRO A 1133 50.85 -13.99 24.25
C PRO A 1133 50.99 -14.70 22.90
N ARG A 1134 52.05 -15.49 22.76
CA ARG A 1134 52.33 -16.26 21.55
C ARG A 1134 51.48 -17.53 21.48
N ARG A 1135 50.92 -17.83 20.30
CA ARG A 1135 50.36 -19.15 19.99
C ARG A 1135 51.38 -20.06 19.31
N ALA A 1136 51.25 -21.37 19.53
CA ALA A 1136 52.17 -22.36 18.97
C ALA A 1136 52.08 -22.45 17.44
N SER A 1137 50.88 -22.29 16.89
CA SER A 1137 50.58 -22.33 15.45
C SER A 1137 49.29 -21.54 15.15
N GLY A 1138 49.02 -21.26 13.87
CA GLY A 1138 47.81 -20.55 13.42
C GLY A 1138 47.90 -19.01 13.54
N ALA A 1139 46.75 -18.35 13.70
CA ALA A 1139 46.68 -16.90 13.93
C ALA A 1139 47.50 -16.51 15.17
N GLY A 1140 48.35 -15.48 15.07
CA GLY A 1140 49.22 -15.06 16.18
C GLY A 1140 50.45 -15.95 16.43
N SER A 1141 50.90 -16.70 15.41
CA SER A 1141 52.14 -17.50 15.44
C SER A 1141 53.42 -16.64 15.55
N VAL A 1142 54.61 -17.27 15.42
CA VAL A 1142 55.93 -16.58 15.46
C VAL A 1142 56.08 -15.53 14.38
N GLU A 1143 55.58 -15.84 13.18
CA GLU A 1143 55.78 -15.03 11.98
C GLU A 1143 54.74 -13.90 11.89
N SER A 1144 53.68 -13.97 12.69
CA SER A 1144 52.51 -13.08 12.66
C SER A 1144 52.55 -12.04 13.78
N VAL A 1145 53.63 -11.25 13.84
CA VAL A 1145 53.81 -10.18 14.85
C VAL A 1145 53.83 -8.82 14.18
N ILE A 1146 52.98 -7.92 14.67
CA ILE A 1146 52.86 -6.55 14.15
C ILE A 1146 54.09 -5.74 14.55
N LYS A 1147 54.74 -5.15 13.54
CA LYS A 1147 55.88 -4.23 13.72
C LYS A 1147 55.46 -2.79 13.41
N THR A 1148 55.84 -1.86 14.28
CA THR A 1148 55.52 -0.44 14.11
C THR A 1148 56.63 0.27 13.33
N ASP A 1149 56.35 0.58 12.06
CA ASP A 1149 57.21 1.37 11.18
C ASP A 1149 56.41 2.52 10.53
N ALA A 1150 57.03 3.29 9.62
CA ALA A 1150 56.34 4.39 8.94
C ALA A 1150 55.20 3.92 8.02
N ALA A 1151 55.32 2.74 7.41
CA ALA A 1151 54.28 2.17 6.57
C ALA A 1151 53.11 1.65 7.39
N THR A 1152 53.37 0.98 8.53
CA THR A 1152 52.34 0.54 9.48
C THR A 1152 51.57 1.73 10.07
N ARG A 1153 52.25 2.83 10.41
CA ARG A 1153 51.58 4.07 10.85
C ARG A 1153 50.66 4.64 9.77
N PHE A 1154 51.10 4.65 8.52
CA PHE A 1154 50.25 5.07 7.40
C PHE A 1154 49.05 4.13 7.22
N TYR A 1155 49.29 2.82 7.24
CA TYR A 1155 48.26 1.79 7.12
C TYR A 1155 47.14 1.94 8.17
N ASN A 1156 47.50 2.23 9.42
CA ASN A 1156 46.54 2.48 10.51
C ASN A 1156 45.81 3.82 10.37
N SER A 1157 46.35 4.78 9.61
CA SER A 1157 45.75 6.10 9.39
C SER A 1157 44.78 6.17 8.20
N ILE A 1158 44.68 5.10 7.40
CA ILE A 1158 43.81 5.08 6.21
C ILE A 1158 42.33 5.07 6.65
N PRO A 1159 41.51 6.03 6.17
CA PRO A 1159 40.09 6.09 6.45
C PRO A 1159 39.33 4.84 5.97
N THR A 1160 38.20 4.54 6.60
CA THR A 1160 37.29 3.45 6.17
C THR A 1160 36.06 3.95 5.42
N VAL A 1161 35.84 5.26 5.41
CA VAL A 1161 34.73 5.93 4.71
C VAL A 1161 35.25 7.12 3.92
N TRP A 1162 34.53 7.46 2.86
CA TRP A 1162 35.03 8.33 1.81
C TRP A 1162 33.97 9.34 1.41
N ASP A 1163 34.41 10.58 1.14
CA ASP A 1163 33.55 11.62 0.57
C ASP A 1163 33.31 11.39 -0.92
N GLU A 1164 34.27 10.74 -1.59
CA GLU A 1164 34.26 10.56 -3.03
C GLU A 1164 35.13 9.37 -3.43
N THR A 1165 34.68 8.63 -4.44
CA THR A 1165 35.40 7.50 -5.02
C THR A 1165 35.40 7.62 -6.54
N ARG A 1166 36.57 7.47 -7.15
CA ARG A 1166 36.80 7.51 -8.61
C ARG A 1166 37.61 6.30 -9.05
N PHE A 1167 37.13 5.65 -10.09
CA PHE A 1167 37.86 4.65 -10.84
C PHE A 1167 38.56 5.34 -12.02
N LEU A 1168 39.88 5.41 -11.99
CA LEU A 1168 40.65 6.22 -12.94
C LEU A 1168 41.05 5.44 -14.19
N GLU A 1169 41.60 4.25 -14.02
CA GLU A 1169 42.04 3.37 -15.12
C GLU A 1169 42.17 1.93 -14.61
N GLY A 1170 42.08 0.95 -15.50
CA GLY A 1170 42.48 -0.41 -15.19
C GLY A 1170 42.17 -1.40 -16.30
N GLU A 1171 42.44 -2.67 -16.05
CA GLU A 1171 42.06 -3.78 -16.91
C GLU A 1171 41.77 -4.99 -16.04
N MET A 1172 40.63 -5.64 -16.27
CA MET A 1172 40.15 -6.74 -15.44
C MET A 1172 41.18 -7.89 -15.41
N GLY A 1173 41.47 -8.41 -14.22
CA GLY A 1173 42.48 -9.45 -13.99
C GLY A 1173 43.94 -8.98 -14.08
N LYS A 1174 44.22 -7.75 -14.54
CA LYS A 1174 45.59 -7.24 -14.71
C LYS A 1174 45.94 -6.09 -13.77
N TYR A 1175 45.19 -5.00 -13.77
CA TYR A 1175 45.50 -3.85 -12.90
C TYR A 1175 44.27 -2.98 -12.61
N ALA A 1176 44.34 -2.20 -11.55
CA ALA A 1176 43.29 -1.25 -11.17
C ALA A 1176 43.86 -0.02 -10.46
N VAL A 1177 43.32 1.15 -10.78
CA VAL A 1177 43.66 2.44 -10.16
C VAL A 1177 42.40 3.08 -9.59
N VAL A 1178 42.32 3.16 -8.27
CA VAL A 1178 41.16 3.69 -7.54
C VAL A 1178 41.61 4.85 -6.67
N ALA A 1179 40.99 6.01 -6.84
CA ALA A 1179 41.23 7.19 -6.03
C ALA A 1179 40.03 7.45 -5.10
N ARG A 1180 40.31 7.67 -3.81
CA ARG A 1180 39.30 8.01 -2.81
C ARG A 1180 39.67 9.25 -2.04
N ARG A 1181 38.67 10.09 -1.73
CA ARG A 1181 38.85 11.32 -0.97
C ARG A 1181 38.25 11.18 0.42
N SER A 1182 38.98 11.67 1.42
CA SER A 1182 38.48 11.83 2.79
C SER A 1182 38.91 13.21 3.30
N GLY A 1183 37.94 14.07 3.59
CA GLY A 1183 38.17 15.50 3.78
C GLY A 1183 38.85 16.11 2.56
N SER A 1184 40.03 16.69 2.79
CA SER A 1184 40.87 17.30 1.74
C SER A 1184 41.87 16.34 1.08
N ASP A 1185 42.10 15.18 1.68
CA ASP A 1185 43.18 14.26 1.28
C ASP A 1185 42.68 13.21 0.28
N TRP A 1186 43.54 12.87 -0.69
CA TRP A 1186 43.28 11.81 -1.65
C TRP A 1186 44.23 10.62 -1.44
N TYR A 1187 43.67 9.42 -1.58
CA TYR A 1187 44.35 8.15 -1.47
C TYR A 1187 44.17 7.41 -2.80
N VAL A 1188 45.25 7.26 -3.55
CA VAL A 1188 45.22 6.61 -4.87
C VAL A 1188 45.87 5.25 -4.75
N SER A 1189 45.05 4.21 -4.82
CA SER A 1189 45.47 2.80 -4.85
C SER A 1189 45.80 2.36 -6.25
N MET A 1190 46.89 1.60 -6.39
CA MET A 1190 47.26 0.92 -7.63
C MET A 1190 47.60 -0.53 -7.34
N LEU A 1191 46.90 -1.46 -7.99
CA LEU A 1191 47.16 -2.90 -7.92
C LEU A 1191 47.60 -3.39 -9.30
N ASN A 1192 48.65 -4.20 -9.38
CA ASN A 1192 49.20 -4.70 -10.64
C ASN A 1192 49.55 -6.20 -10.55
N ALA A 1193 48.72 -7.03 -11.17
CA ALA A 1193 48.96 -8.45 -11.40
C ALA A 1193 49.73 -8.69 -12.71
N GLY A 1194 50.55 -9.74 -12.73
CA GLY A 1194 51.37 -10.10 -13.88
C GLY A 1194 52.71 -9.34 -13.92
N ASP A 1195 53.05 -8.79 -15.08
CA ASP A 1195 54.35 -8.17 -15.34
C ASP A 1195 54.47 -6.72 -14.85
N LYS A 1196 55.69 -6.16 -14.92
CA LYS A 1196 55.92 -4.75 -14.57
C LYS A 1196 55.07 -3.86 -15.50
N LYS A 1197 54.40 -2.86 -14.93
CA LYS A 1197 53.56 -1.92 -15.68
C LYS A 1197 53.89 -0.49 -15.28
N GLN A 1198 53.82 0.44 -16.23
CA GLN A 1198 53.91 1.86 -15.97
C GLN A 1198 52.50 2.46 -16.06
N ILE A 1199 52.11 3.27 -15.08
CA ILE A 1199 50.80 3.92 -15.00
C ILE A 1199 51.00 5.43 -15.12
N SER A 1200 50.25 6.08 -16.01
CA SER A 1200 50.15 7.55 -16.04
C SER A 1200 48.91 7.99 -15.27
N LEU A 1201 49.09 8.64 -14.14
CA LEU A 1201 48.01 9.11 -13.28
C LEU A 1201 47.66 10.56 -13.62
N PRO A 1202 46.48 10.85 -14.21
CA PRO A 1202 46.02 12.23 -14.39
C PRO A 1202 45.75 12.89 -13.03
N LEU A 1203 46.02 14.20 -12.92
CA LEU A 1203 45.83 15.01 -11.70
C LEU A 1203 44.71 16.06 -11.86
N ASP A 1204 43.85 15.93 -12.85
CA ASP A 1204 42.74 16.82 -13.15
C ASP A 1204 41.68 16.87 -12.05
N PHE A 1205 41.55 15.79 -11.27
CA PHE A 1205 40.67 15.73 -10.10
C PHE A 1205 41.13 16.61 -8.91
N LEU A 1206 42.34 17.17 -8.96
CA LEU A 1206 42.84 18.10 -7.94
C LEU A 1206 42.57 19.55 -8.36
N LYS A 1207 41.79 20.30 -7.55
CA LYS A 1207 41.46 21.71 -7.81
C LYS A 1207 42.71 22.62 -7.92
N ASN A 1208 43.68 22.47 -7.02
CA ASN A 1208 44.97 23.21 -7.06
C ASN A 1208 46.12 22.29 -6.63
N LYS A 1209 46.92 21.85 -7.60
CA LYS A 1209 47.98 20.84 -7.44
C LYS A 1209 49.13 21.31 -6.54
N LYS A 1210 49.44 22.61 -6.52
CA LYS A 1210 50.49 23.20 -5.67
C LYS A 1210 50.19 23.07 -4.17
N ASN A 1211 48.92 22.89 -3.83
CA ASN A 1211 48.47 22.74 -2.45
C ASN A 1211 48.54 21.29 -1.98
N TYR A 1212 49.22 20.37 -2.67
CA TYR A 1212 49.29 18.98 -2.25
C TYR A 1212 50.74 18.50 -2.08
N THR A 1213 50.98 17.75 -1.01
CA THR A 1213 52.20 16.95 -0.82
C THR A 1213 51.89 15.50 -1.19
N ALA A 1214 52.63 14.94 -2.16
CA ALA A 1214 52.44 13.56 -2.61
C ALA A 1214 53.47 12.62 -1.97
N THR A 1215 53.00 11.56 -1.30
CA THR A 1215 53.84 10.52 -0.70
C THR A 1215 53.45 9.16 -1.28
N LEU A 1216 54.39 8.49 -1.92
CA LEU A 1216 54.22 7.17 -2.54
C LEU A 1216 54.73 6.08 -1.59
N TYR A 1217 53.87 5.14 -1.27
CA TYR A 1217 54.16 3.90 -0.53
C TYR A 1217 54.14 2.75 -1.53
N TYR A 1218 55.29 2.14 -1.82
CA TYR A 1218 55.45 1.20 -2.93
C TYR A 1218 56.46 0.10 -2.59
N GLN A 1219 56.58 -0.88 -3.48
CA GLN A 1219 57.63 -1.89 -3.42
C GLN A 1219 58.73 -1.51 -4.41
N ALA A 1220 59.99 -1.32 -3.98
CA ALA A 1220 61.07 -0.94 -4.89
C ALA A 1220 61.71 -2.10 -5.67
N SER A 1221 61.56 -3.35 -5.22
CA SER A 1221 62.17 -4.53 -5.85
C SER A 1221 61.28 -5.78 -5.72
N LYS A 1222 61.28 -6.67 -6.74
CA LYS A 1222 60.54 -7.95 -6.74
C LYS A 1222 60.94 -8.89 -5.58
N GLN A 1223 62.18 -8.77 -5.09
CA GLN A 1223 62.73 -9.65 -4.05
C GLN A 1223 62.30 -9.27 -2.61
N LYS A 1224 61.76 -8.07 -2.39
CA LYS A 1224 61.45 -7.53 -1.05
C LYS A 1224 59.94 -7.32 -0.85
N LYS A 1225 59.15 -8.40 -0.83
CA LYS A 1225 57.68 -8.32 -0.69
C LYS A 1225 57.21 -7.98 0.73
N ASP A 1226 58.11 -8.06 1.71
CA ASP A 1226 57.91 -7.77 3.13
C ASP A 1226 58.26 -6.31 3.52
N VAL A 1227 58.73 -5.51 2.56
CA VAL A 1227 59.16 -4.12 2.76
C VAL A 1227 58.27 -3.18 1.95
N VAL A 1228 57.92 -2.04 2.56
CA VAL A 1228 57.24 -0.92 1.87
C VAL A 1228 58.19 0.28 1.89
N ASP A 1229 58.62 0.69 0.71
CA ASP A 1229 59.45 1.87 0.48
C ASP A 1229 58.59 3.12 0.41
N ILE A 1230 59.14 4.26 0.85
CA ILE A 1230 58.44 5.54 0.92
C ILE A 1230 59.20 6.59 0.14
N LYS A 1231 58.53 7.27 -0.80
CA LYS A 1231 59.11 8.35 -1.62
C LYS A 1231 58.18 9.55 -1.66
N LYS A 1232 58.71 10.75 -1.39
CA LYS A 1232 57.97 12.01 -1.65
C LYS A 1232 58.10 12.40 -3.11
N ILE A 1233 56.99 12.82 -3.72
CA ILE A 1233 56.91 13.28 -5.11
C ILE A 1233 56.48 14.74 -5.08
N LYS A 1234 57.20 15.59 -5.84
CA LYS A 1234 56.81 16.99 -6.03
C LYS A 1234 55.85 17.08 -7.22
N LEU A 1235 54.66 17.66 -7.01
CA LEU A 1235 53.63 17.74 -8.03
C LEU A 1235 53.82 18.89 -9.02
N ASP A 1236 54.30 20.06 -8.57
CA ASP A 1236 54.37 21.30 -9.37
C ASP A 1236 53.03 21.58 -10.11
N ASP A 1237 53.06 22.23 -11.28
CA ASP A 1237 51.88 22.43 -12.17
C ASP A 1237 51.69 21.24 -13.15
N ARG A 1238 52.22 20.05 -12.85
CA ARG A 1238 52.15 18.89 -13.76
C ARG A 1238 50.70 18.45 -13.99
N SER A 1239 50.37 18.06 -15.21
CA SER A 1239 49.05 17.48 -15.56
C SER A 1239 48.90 16.03 -15.09
N GLU A 1240 50.00 15.29 -14.99
CA GLU A 1240 50.02 13.85 -14.68
C GLU A 1240 51.30 13.41 -13.93
N ILE A 1241 51.29 12.21 -13.35
CA ILE A 1241 52.45 11.54 -12.74
C ILE A 1241 52.59 10.13 -13.27
N THR A 1242 53.79 9.77 -13.69
CA THR A 1242 54.12 8.40 -14.09
C THR A 1242 54.65 7.59 -12.90
N ILE A 1243 54.06 6.43 -12.65
CA ILE A 1243 54.47 5.50 -11.58
C ILE A 1243 54.79 4.12 -12.18
N ASP A 1244 55.98 3.61 -11.86
CA ASP A 1244 56.41 2.26 -12.20
C ASP A 1244 55.92 1.26 -11.15
N LEU A 1245 55.01 0.37 -11.55
CA LEU A 1245 54.51 -0.71 -10.72
C LEU A 1245 55.26 -2.01 -11.03
N ILE A 1246 55.74 -2.65 -9.97
CA ILE A 1246 56.33 -3.97 -10.07
C ILE A 1246 55.23 -5.01 -10.32
N GLY A 1247 55.57 -6.05 -11.09
CA GLY A 1247 54.68 -7.18 -11.31
C GLY A 1247 54.29 -7.90 -10.02
N ASN A 1248 53.01 -8.27 -9.89
CA ASN A 1248 52.40 -8.93 -8.73
C ASN A 1248 52.61 -8.15 -7.42
N SER A 1249 52.33 -6.85 -7.44
CA SER A 1249 52.45 -5.95 -6.29
C SER A 1249 51.46 -4.77 -6.39
N GLY A 1250 51.56 -3.78 -5.51
CA GLY A 1250 50.77 -2.56 -5.54
C GLY A 1250 51.46 -1.37 -4.90
N CYS A 1251 50.80 -0.21 -4.92
CA CYS A 1251 51.24 0.98 -4.20
C CYS A 1251 50.07 1.87 -3.80
N VAL A 1252 50.30 2.78 -2.87
CA VAL A 1252 49.38 3.90 -2.59
C VAL A 1252 50.10 5.22 -2.68
N LEU A 1253 49.51 6.15 -3.42
CA LEU A 1253 49.90 7.55 -3.44
C LEU A 1253 48.95 8.34 -2.54
N HIS A 1254 49.47 8.87 -1.44
CA HIS A 1254 48.75 9.78 -0.55
C HIS A 1254 49.03 11.22 -0.93
N LEU A 1255 47.99 11.93 -1.35
CA LEU A 1255 48.01 13.33 -1.72
C LEU A 1255 47.37 14.13 -0.58
N ARG A 1256 48.22 14.67 0.30
CA ARG A 1256 47.78 15.43 1.46
C ARG A 1256 47.69 16.91 1.12
N GLN A 1257 46.56 17.56 1.41
CA GLN A 1257 46.46 19.00 1.17
C GLN A 1257 47.31 19.77 2.19
N ASN A 1258 48.18 20.65 1.69
CA ASN A 1258 48.90 21.65 2.47
C ASN A 1258 47.88 22.67 2.95
N ILE A 1259 47.56 22.65 4.25
CA ILE A 1259 46.71 23.65 4.87
C ILE A 1259 47.53 24.95 4.88
N SER A 1260 47.12 25.95 4.09
CA SER A 1260 47.56 27.32 4.32
C SER A 1260 47.03 27.72 5.70
N GLY A 1261 47.95 28.00 6.64
CA GLY A 1261 47.59 28.47 7.97
C GLY A 1261 46.75 29.74 7.96
#